data_AF-A0AAN7QWN6-F1
#
_entry.id   AF-A0AAN7QWN6-F1
#
_cell.length_a   1.000
_cell.length_b   1.000
_cell.length_c   1.000
_cell.angle_alpha   90.00
_cell.angle_beta   90.00
_cell.angle_gamma   90.00
#
_symmetry.space_group_name_H-M   'P 1'
#
loop_
_entity.id
_entity.type
_entity.pdbx_description
1 polymer ?
#
loop_
_entity_poly.entity_id
_entity_poly.type
_entity_poly.pdbx_seq_one_letter_code
_entity_poly.pdbx_strand_id
1 'polypeptide(L)'
;MESVETVVGFVGLDALSLEMASPLLRSGYKLQAFEIGGPLMDDFLKQGGDQCSSPMEAAKGAAAVIVLISHPDQINDILFGPVGACKGLQEDAIVILHSSILPSYIEKLENRLTEEGKVQFVVDTYVSKKTSDAGKLLITCSGKLEAISRAQPILSAISDKLFIFDEEIGAGSKTKLVNELLEAIHVVASMEAISIGCKAGIHPWIIYDIISNAAGNSWVFKNHVPLLLRGFHTKQNFLYPLIQNLGTIIDVAKMHTFPLPMFAVAHQQLVLAYSHQDEVDGDLPVIKIWERVFGAEITNAANSEPYHPEHLAKQIISNSGIVKRIGFIGLGAMGFGMASNLIKSNYTVTGFDVYQPSLVRFSEAGGLIGNTPAEASKDADVLVIMVTNEIQAESVLYGDSGAVSALPAGASVILSSTVSPLFVTQLERRLQCEGRSLKLVDAPVSGGVQRAAEGTLTIMASGTSEALHSTGSVLSAMSEKLYIIKGGCGAGSGVKMVNQLLAGIHIASAAEAMAFGTRLGLSTRILFDVIKNSGGDSWMFENRVPHMLDDDYTPYSALDIFVKDLGIVSRECLVHNVPLHVATVAYHLFLSGSAAGWGRQDDAGVVKVYETLTGVKVDAKLHVLKKDDTLNSLPPEWPVNPIDDICKLNQNSSKTLIVLDDDPTGTQTVHDIEVLTEWTVESLVSQFTKRPTCFFILTNSRALSTEKAVELTEEICRNIDLAAKLVEKIDYTVVLRGDSTLRGHFPEEADAAVSVIGEMDAWIICPFFLQGGRFTINDIHYVADGDGLVPAGVTEFAKDAVFGYNSSNLREWVEEKTRGRIPASSVVSISIQLMRKGGPDAVCDRLCSLKKGSTCIVNAASERDMAVFALGMVKAELKGKHFLCRTAASFVSARVGIISIPPILPKDLGLDKKTSGGLIVVGSYVPKTTKQVKELKLQCGHFLKCIEVSVEKVAMKSKEEREEEIRRTVELVDVYLSMRKDTLVMTSRQVITGKSASESLDINFRVSSALVEIVSRITTKPRYILAKGGITSSDLATKALGAKSAKIAGQALAGVPLWQLGPESRHPGVPYIVFPGNVGSDTAVADVVKSWSLSSRITSTKELLLNAEKGGYAIGAFNVYNLEGVEAVVAAAEEEHSPAMLQIHPAAFKEGGVPLVSCCISAAQQASVPITVHFDHGAWKHDLVEIIDLGFHSVMADGSHLPFEENISFTKFITQLAHAKDMLVEAELGRLSGTEDDLTVEEYEAKFTDVNQVRFCLTNAMIHAF
;
A
#
# COMPACT_ATOMS: atom_id res chain seq x y z
N MET A 1 -32.24 -2.26 40.23
CA MET A 1 -31.35 -1.14 39.89
C MET A 1 -32.09 -0.34 38.84
N GLU A 2 -32.52 0.87 39.20
CA GLU A 2 -33.15 1.82 38.27
C GLU A 2 -32.19 2.03 37.09
N SER A 3 -32.66 1.86 35.86
CA SER A 3 -31.89 2.21 34.67
C SER A 3 -31.66 3.71 34.70
N VAL A 4 -30.41 4.15 34.89
CA VAL A 4 -30.05 5.56 34.77
C VAL A 4 -30.39 5.99 33.34
N GLU A 5 -31.43 6.82 33.19
CA GLU A 5 -31.84 7.37 31.90
C GLU A 5 -30.73 8.30 31.38
N THR A 6 -30.13 7.95 30.24
CA THR A 6 -29.06 8.74 29.62
C THR A 6 -29.67 9.96 28.92
N VAL A 7 -29.25 11.16 29.32
CA VAL A 7 -29.73 12.43 28.76
C VAL A 7 -28.84 12.89 27.60
N VAL A 8 -29.43 13.35 26.50
CA VAL A 8 -28.74 14.01 25.37
C VAL A 8 -29.25 15.44 25.24
N GLY A 9 -28.33 16.40 25.28
CA GLY A 9 -28.60 17.82 25.12
C GLY A 9 -28.50 18.27 23.67
N PHE A 10 -29.39 19.16 23.23
CA PHE A 10 -29.27 19.89 21.98
C PHE A 10 -29.09 21.38 22.27
N VAL A 11 -28.09 21.99 21.64
CA VAL A 11 -27.86 23.43 21.74
C VAL A 11 -27.91 24.01 20.34
N GLY A 12 -29.02 24.68 20.04
CA GLY A 12 -29.46 24.99 18.69
C GLY A 12 -30.21 23.82 18.05
N LEU A 13 -31.24 24.13 17.27
CA LEU A 13 -32.04 23.18 16.51
C LEU A 13 -32.15 23.64 15.04
N ASP A 14 -32.03 22.68 14.14
CA ASP A 14 -32.40 22.80 12.74
C ASP A 14 -33.34 21.63 12.34
N ALA A 15 -33.73 21.56 11.06
CA ALA A 15 -34.59 20.49 10.57
C ALA A 15 -33.96 19.10 10.75
N LEU A 16 -32.63 18.98 10.62
CA LEU A 16 -31.92 17.72 10.82
C LEU A 16 -31.86 17.34 12.30
N SER A 17 -31.72 18.31 13.20
CA SER A 17 -31.75 18.10 14.66
C SER A 17 -33.06 17.46 15.09
N LEU A 18 -34.18 17.89 14.51
CA LEU A 18 -35.48 17.27 14.75
C LEU A 18 -35.57 15.84 14.22
N GLU A 19 -34.92 15.55 13.10
CA GLU A 19 -34.85 14.19 12.55
C GLU A 19 -33.92 13.27 13.36
N MET A 20 -32.89 13.84 14.02
CA MET A 20 -31.99 13.13 14.95
C MET A 20 -32.66 12.83 16.29
N ALA A 21 -33.55 13.70 16.77
CA ALA A 21 -34.25 13.55 18.04
C ALA A 21 -35.17 12.30 18.07
N SER A 22 -35.92 12.07 17.00
CA SER A 22 -36.87 10.95 16.90
C SER A 22 -36.24 9.55 17.13
N PRO A 23 -35.15 9.17 16.45
CA PRO A 23 -34.43 7.91 16.69
C PRO A 23 -33.85 7.78 18.11
N LEU A 24 -33.34 8.88 18.69
CA LEU A 24 -32.78 8.87 20.04
C LEU A 24 -33.86 8.58 21.09
N LEU A 25 -35.02 9.24 20.99
CA LEU A 25 -36.17 8.97 21.87
C LEU A 25 -36.64 7.50 21.76
N ARG A 26 -36.72 6.97 20.53
CA ARG A 26 -37.06 5.55 20.31
C ARG A 26 -36.04 4.57 20.90
N SER A 27 -34.79 5.00 21.04
CA SER A 27 -33.70 4.22 21.63
C SER A 27 -33.61 4.37 23.16
N GLY A 28 -34.56 5.09 23.78
CA GLY A 28 -34.67 5.25 25.23
C GLY A 28 -33.85 6.40 25.82
N TYR A 29 -33.33 7.31 24.99
CA TYR A 29 -32.65 8.52 25.49
C TYR A 29 -33.66 9.59 25.89
N LYS A 30 -33.36 10.32 26.97
CA LYS A 30 -34.09 11.54 27.32
C LYS A 30 -33.46 12.73 26.62
N LEU A 31 -34.26 13.58 25.98
CA LEU A 31 -33.74 14.72 25.22
C LEU A 31 -34.11 16.05 25.86
N GLN A 32 -33.16 16.98 25.89
CA GLN A 32 -33.38 18.35 26.32
C GLN A 32 -32.74 19.33 25.32
N ALA A 33 -33.37 20.47 25.01
CA ALA A 33 -32.87 21.39 24.00
C ALA A 33 -32.95 22.86 24.41
N PHE A 34 -32.00 23.66 23.94
CA PHE A 34 -32.07 25.12 23.95
C PHE A 34 -32.10 25.63 22.50
N GLU A 35 -33.12 26.43 22.15
CA GLU A 35 -33.26 27.09 20.85
C GLU A 35 -33.87 28.48 21.04
N ILE A 36 -33.40 29.46 20.27
CA ILE A 36 -33.85 30.86 20.33
C ILE A 36 -35.17 31.04 19.54
N GLY A 37 -35.41 30.21 18.51
CA GLY A 37 -36.63 30.21 17.69
C GLY A 37 -37.78 29.33 18.22
N GLY A 38 -38.99 29.88 18.31
CA GLY A 38 -40.18 29.17 18.80
C GLY A 38 -40.67 27.96 17.98
N PRO A 39 -40.78 28.01 16.64
CA PRO A 39 -41.42 26.94 15.87
C PRO A 39 -40.70 25.59 15.90
N LEU A 40 -39.36 25.59 15.90
CA LEU A 40 -38.56 24.34 15.96
C LEU A 40 -38.62 23.72 17.34
N MET A 41 -38.66 24.55 18.39
CA MET A 41 -38.84 24.08 19.76
C MET A 41 -40.22 23.45 19.96
N ASP A 42 -41.29 24.05 19.40
CA ASP A 42 -42.63 23.47 19.45
C ASP A 42 -42.68 22.05 18.84
N ASP A 43 -41.99 21.84 17.72
CA ASP A 43 -41.91 20.53 17.08
C ASP A 43 -41.02 19.54 17.85
N PHE A 44 -39.95 20.01 18.50
CA PHE A 44 -39.13 19.21 19.40
C PHE A 44 -39.91 18.73 20.64
N LEU A 45 -40.70 19.63 21.26
CA LEU A 45 -41.59 19.32 22.38
C LEU A 45 -42.66 18.29 21.99
N LYS A 46 -43.23 18.39 20.78
CA LYS A 46 -44.19 17.40 20.27
C LYS A 46 -43.60 15.99 20.12
N GLN A 47 -42.29 15.88 19.88
CA GLN A 47 -41.61 14.58 19.82
C GLN A 47 -41.39 13.98 21.22
N GLY A 48 -41.50 14.78 22.29
CA GLY A 48 -41.29 14.34 23.67
C GLY A 48 -39.96 14.80 24.27
N GLY A 49 -39.28 15.79 23.68
CA GLY A 49 -38.13 16.45 24.30
C GLY A 49 -38.51 17.55 25.29
N ASP A 50 -37.57 17.93 26.17
CA ASP A 50 -37.74 19.00 27.16
C ASP A 50 -37.09 20.32 26.68
N GLN A 51 -37.72 21.47 26.95
CA GLN A 51 -37.16 22.79 26.66
C GLN A 51 -36.32 23.32 27.83
N CYS A 52 -35.14 23.85 27.53
CA CYS A 52 -34.23 24.51 28.47
C CYS A 52 -34.23 26.03 28.28
N SER A 53 -33.93 26.78 29.34
CA SER A 53 -33.90 28.25 29.31
C SER A 53 -32.54 28.83 28.87
N SER A 54 -31.48 28.01 28.81
CA SER A 54 -30.14 28.41 28.38
C SER A 54 -29.32 27.24 27.82
N PRO A 55 -28.24 27.50 27.06
CA PRO A 55 -27.29 26.47 26.61
C PRO A 55 -26.69 25.67 27.79
N MET A 56 -26.38 26.33 28.90
CA MET A 56 -25.89 25.71 30.12
C MET A 56 -26.89 24.69 30.69
N GLU A 57 -28.20 24.99 30.69
CA GLU A 57 -29.21 24.03 31.14
C GLU A 57 -29.35 22.84 30.20
N ALA A 58 -29.27 23.05 28.88
CA ALA A 58 -29.32 21.96 27.90
C ALA A 58 -28.12 21.00 28.03
N ALA A 59 -26.97 21.49 28.49
CA ALA A 59 -25.79 20.66 28.77
C ALA A 59 -25.82 19.97 30.14
N LYS A 60 -26.66 20.46 31.08
CA LYS A 60 -26.64 20.02 32.47
C LYS A 60 -27.12 18.58 32.61
N GLY A 61 -26.23 17.70 33.10
CA GLY A 61 -26.53 16.28 33.29
C GLY A 61 -26.61 15.45 32.02
N ALA A 62 -26.25 16.03 30.86
CA ALA A 62 -26.24 15.34 29.58
C ALA A 62 -24.95 14.50 29.42
N ALA A 63 -25.11 13.27 28.95
CA ALA A 63 -24.00 12.39 28.58
C ALA A 63 -23.35 12.80 27.26
N ALA A 64 -24.13 13.42 26.36
CA ALA A 64 -23.62 14.09 25.18
C ALA A 64 -24.43 15.36 24.88
N VAL A 65 -23.77 16.35 24.29
CA VAL A 65 -24.39 17.58 23.84
C VAL A 65 -24.10 17.75 22.36
N ILE A 66 -25.16 17.80 21.56
CA ILE A 66 -25.13 18.09 20.13
C ILE A 66 -25.24 19.61 19.97
N VAL A 67 -24.22 20.22 19.39
CA VAL A 67 -24.12 21.68 19.29
C VAL A 67 -24.19 22.08 17.82
N LEU A 68 -25.25 22.80 17.46
CA LEU A 68 -25.40 23.40 16.14
C LEU A 68 -24.61 24.71 16.09
N ILE A 69 -23.60 24.78 15.21
CA ILE A 69 -22.81 25.99 14.99
C ILE A 69 -22.93 26.42 13.53
N SER A 70 -23.64 27.52 13.31
CA SER A 70 -23.88 28.03 11.95
C SER A 70 -22.89 29.13 11.54
N HIS A 71 -22.33 29.85 12.51
CA HIS A 71 -21.35 30.93 12.29
C HIS A 71 -20.29 30.96 13.39
N PRO A 72 -19.00 31.24 13.09
CA PRO A 72 -17.93 31.29 14.10
C PRO A 72 -18.20 32.24 15.28
N ASP A 73 -18.91 33.36 15.04
CA ASP A 73 -19.23 34.33 16.10
C ASP A 73 -20.13 33.77 17.20
N GLN A 74 -20.94 32.75 16.88
CA GLN A 74 -21.85 32.11 17.83
C GLN A 74 -21.11 31.27 18.88
N ILE A 75 -19.87 30.87 18.60
CA ILE A 75 -19.07 29.98 19.46
C ILE A 75 -18.98 30.54 20.88
N ASN A 76 -18.76 31.84 21.03
CA ASN A 76 -18.65 32.45 22.36
C ASN A 76 -19.99 32.41 23.10
N ASP A 77 -21.09 32.80 22.46
CA ASP A 77 -22.39 32.88 23.13
C ASP A 77 -22.95 31.51 23.49
N ILE A 78 -22.76 30.52 22.60
CA ILE A 78 -23.32 29.18 22.74
C ILE A 78 -22.49 28.30 23.67
N LEU A 79 -21.16 28.34 23.57
CA LEU A 79 -20.27 27.41 24.30
C LEU A 79 -19.60 28.05 25.50
N PHE A 80 -18.95 29.21 25.34
CA PHE A 80 -18.02 29.77 26.34
C PHE A 80 -18.59 30.93 27.17
N GLY A 81 -19.79 31.40 26.86
CA GLY A 81 -20.40 32.60 27.44
C GLY A 81 -20.82 32.43 28.90
N PRO A 82 -21.37 33.49 29.54
CA PRO A 82 -21.80 33.46 30.94
C PRO A 82 -22.75 32.31 31.28
N VAL A 83 -23.60 31.92 30.33
CA VAL A 83 -24.58 30.82 30.37
C VAL A 83 -24.36 29.81 29.23
N GLY A 84 -23.12 29.70 28.73
CA GLY A 84 -22.74 28.79 27.64
C GLY A 84 -22.74 27.31 28.05
N ALA A 85 -22.86 26.42 27.07
CA ALA A 85 -22.99 24.98 27.27
C ALA A 85 -21.83 24.38 28.08
N CYS A 86 -20.59 24.88 27.90
CA CYS A 86 -19.41 24.36 28.60
C CYS A 86 -19.52 24.45 30.13
N LYS A 87 -20.32 25.38 30.67
CA LYS A 87 -20.53 25.51 32.13
C LYS A 87 -21.51 24.48 32.70
N GLY A 88 -22.32 23.85 31.85
CA GLY A 88 -23.27 22.80 32.23
C GLY A 88 -22.74 21.38 32.00
N LEU A 89 -21.67 21.23 31.22
CA LEU A 89 -21.08 19.93 30.88
C LEU A 89 -20.52 19.21 32.11
N GLN A 90 -20.69 17.90 32.13
CA GLN A 90 -20.00 17.01 33.06
C GLN A 90 -18.60 16.67 32.52
N GLU A 91 -17.69 16.26 33.41
CA GLU A 91 -16.28 16.00 33.08
C GLU A 91 -16.09 14.92 31.99
N ASP A 92 -17.02 13.96 31.91
CA ASP A 92 -17.04 12.87 30.93
C ASP A 92 -17.99 13.09 29.73
N ALA A 93 -18.63 14.25 29.63
CA ALA A 93 -19.63 14.50 28.59
C ALA A 93 -18.99 14.67 27.21
N ILE A 94 -19.69 14.18 26.18
CA ILE A 94 -19.25 14.25 24.78
C ILE A 94 -19.84 15.49 24.12
N VAL A 95 -19.01 16.29 23.44
CA VAL A 95 -19.49 17.38 22.59
C VAL A 95 -19.49 16.92 21.14
N ILE A 96 -20.67 16.82 20.56
CA ILE A 96 -20.88 16.47 19.15
C ILE A 96 -21.14 17.77 18.39
N LEU A 97 -20.19 18.19 17.57
CA LEU A 97 -20.31 19.37 16.73
C LEU A 97 -21.11 19.00 15.48
N HIS A 98 -22.25 19.67 15.30
CA HIS A 98 -23.02 19.68 14.05
C HIS A 98 -22.87 21.07 13.45
N SER A 99 -21.94 21.24 12.50
CA SER A 99 -21.46 22.57 12.12
C SER A 99 -21.51 22.84 10.61
N SER A 100 -21.63 24.12 10.26
CA SER A 100 -21.43 24.62 8.90
C SER A 100 -20.22 25.56 8.77
N ILE A 101 -19.40 25.68 9.81
CA ILE A 101 -18.21 26.55 9.80
C ILE A 101 -17.02 25.87 9.10
N LEU A 102 -16.00 26.65 8.71
CA LEU A 102 -14.81 26.11 8.06
C LEU A 102 -14.10 25.06 8.93
N PRO A 103 -13.48 24.03 8.33
CA PRO A 103 -12.68 23.03 9.06
C PRO A 103 -11.62 23.64 9.98
N SER A 104 -10.97 24.73 9.56
CA SER A 104 -9.96 25.44 10.37
C SER A 104 -10.53 26.10 11.64
N TYR A 105 -11.81 26.45 11.67
CA TYR A 105 -12.47 26.90 12.89
C TYR A 105 -12.85 25.74 13.80
N ILE A 106 -13.15 24.56 13.24
CA ILE A 106 -13.43 23.34 14.01
C ILE A 106 -12.18 22.86 14.74
N GLU A 107 -11.03 22.84 14.08
CA GLU A 107 -9.74 22.52 14.71
C GLU A 107 -9.41 23.50 15.86
N LYS A 108 -9.57 24.82 15.62
CA LYS A 108 -9.40 25.84 16.67
C LYS A 108 -10.39 25.65 17.82
N LEU A 109 -11.63 25.28 17.50
CA LEU A 109 -12.67 25.04 18.48
C LEU A 109 -12.36 23.81 19.33
N GLU A 110 -11.87 22.71 18.74
CA GLU A 110 -11.43 21.53 19.48
C GLU A 110 -10.35 21.87 20.50
N ASN A 111 -9.32 22.61 20.06
CA ASN A 111 -8.23 23.04 20.93
C ASN A 111 -8.75 23.89 22.08
N ARG A 112 -9.62 24.86 21.78
CA ARG A 112 -10.20 25.75 22.79
C ARG A 112 -11.16 25.03 23.75
N LEU A 113 -11.96 24.08 23.26
CA LEU A 113 -12.81 23.22 24.09
C LEU A 113 -11.96 22.37 25.03
N THR A 114 -10.80 21.88 24.57
CA THR A 114 -9.86 21.09 25.37
C THR A 114 -9.14 21.96 26.41
N GLU A 115 -8.65 23.13 26.03
CA GLU A 115 -7.83 24.02 26.88
C GLU A 115 -8.65 24.87 27.85
N GLU A 116 -9.66 25.59 27.37
CA GLU A 116 -10.49 26.50 28.16
C GLU A 116 -11.72 25.80 28.74
N GLY A 117 -12.37 24.97 27.93
CA GLY A 117 -13.63 24.29 28.27
C GLY A 117 -13.45 23.02 29.12
N LYS A 118 -12.21 22.50 29.23
CA LYS A 118 -11.88 21.20 29.85
C LYS A 118 -12.65 20.02 29.27
N VAL A 119 -13.13 20.12 28.03
CA VAL A 119 -13.87 19.07 27.34
C VAL A 119 -12.87 18.11 26.69
N GLN A 120 -12.89 16.84 27.11
CA GLN A 120 -11.94 15.84 26.61
C GLN A 120 -12.42 15.10 25.35
N PHE A 121 -13.73 15.08 25.09
CA PHE A 121 -14.34 14.29 24.02
C PHE A 121 -15.12 15.17 23.06
N VAL A 122 -14.51 15.49 21.92
CA VAL A 122 -15.13 16.27 20.84
C VAL A 122 -15.21 15.42 19.58
N VAL A 123 -16.36 15.42 18.93
CA VAL A 123 -16.61 14.72 17.67
C VAL A 123 -17.20 15.71 16.67
N ASP A 124 -16.58 15.86 15.50
CA ASP A 124 -17.18 16.56 14.36
C ASP A 124 -18.13 15.62 13.64
N THR A 125 -19.32 16.12 13.29
CA THR A 125 -20.32 15.34 12.54
C THR A 125 -20.87 16.14 11.36
N TYR A 126 -20.95 15.45 10.24
CA TYR A 126 -21.75 15.85 9.09
C TYR A 126 -22.94 14.90 8.96
N VAL A 127 -24.14 15.45 9.15
CA VAL A 127 -25.41 14.73 9.04
C VAL A 127 -26.05 15.07 7.70
N SER A 128 -26.46 14.04 6.96
CA SER A 128 -27.17 14.19 5.68
C SER A 128 -28.29 13.16 5.56
N LYS A 129 -29.17 13.33 4.57
CA LYS A 129 -30.24 12.36 4.29
C LYS A 129 -29.74 11.30 3.31
N LYS A 130 -30.07 10.04 3.58
CA LYS A 130 -29.74 8.93 2.69
C LYS A 130 -30.55 9.02 1.40
N THR A 131 -29.90 8.80 0.26
CA THR A 131 -30.51 8.90 -1.07
C THR A 131 -31.50 7.77 -1.42
N SER A 132 -31.37 6.60 -0.80
CA SER A 132 -32.12 5.38 -1.13
C SER A 132 -33.29 5.04 -0.21
N ASP A 133 -33.33 5.58 1.02
CA ASP A 133 -34.38 5.31 2.00
C ASP A 133 -34.93 6.63 2.56
N ALA A 134 -36.17 6.98 2.19
CA ALA A 134 -36.82 8.19 2.67
C ALA A 134 -36.92 8.18 4.22
N GLY A 135 -36.19 9.09 4.87
CA GLY A 135 -36.24 9.32 6.31
C GLY A 135 -35.13 8.69 7.15
N LYS A 136 -34.13 8.03 6.54
CA LYS A 136 -32.93 7.58 7.25
C LYS A 136 -31.78 8.59 7.12
N LEU A 137 -31.14 8.91 8.22
CA LEU A 137 -29.99 9.80 8.27
C LEU A 137 -28.71 9.03 7.95
N LEU A 138 -27.72 9.75 7.43
CA LEU A 138 -26.35 9.32 7.26
C LEU A 138 -25.46 10.23 8.10
N ILE A 139 -24.54 9.64 8.86
CA ILE A 139 -23.58 10.39 9.67
C ILE A 139 -22.17 10.08 9.19
N THR A 140 -21.46 11.13 8.82
CA THR A 140 -20.00 11.13 8.73
C THR A 140 -19.46 11.77 9.99
N CYS A 141 -18.58 11.10 10.73
CA CYS A 141 -17.99 11.67 11.93
C CYS A 141 -16.46 11.57 11.93
N SER A 142 -15.84 12.46 12.68
CA SER A 142 -14.40 12.46 12.86
C SER A 142 -14.00 13.04 14.20
N GLY A 143 -12.80 12.68 14.66
CA GLY A 143 -12.29 13.05 15.98
C GLY A 143 -11.38 11.99 16.55
N LYS A 144 -10.95 12.19 17.80
CA LYS A 144 -10.10 11.21 18.50
C LYS A 144 -10.86 9.89 18.69
N LEU A 145 -10.18 8.76 18.50
CA LEU A 145 -10.77 7.40 18.59
C LEU A 145 -11.55 7.16 19.90
N GLU A 146 -11.07 7.71 21.02
CA GLU A 146 -11.75 7.62 22.31
C GLU A 146 -13.08 8.40 22.33
N ALA A 147 -13.10 9.61 21.76
CA ALA A 147 -14.31 10.41 21.63
C ALA A 147 -15.33 9.74 20.69
N ILE A 148 -14.87 9.20 19.56
CA ILE A 148 -15.72 8.43 18.62
C ILE A 148 -16.30 7.20 19.29
N SER A 149 -15.49 6.41 19.99
CA SER A 149 -15.95 5.18 20.68
C SER A 149 -17.02 5.49 21.73
N ARG A 150 -16.90 6.62 22.43
CA ARG A 150 -17.90 7.08 23.39
C ARG A 150 -19.15 7.64 22.72
N ALA A 151 -19.02 8.33 21.59
CA ALA A 151 -20.15 8.85 20.82
C ALA A 151 -20.91 7.76 20.05
N GLN A 152 -20.25 6.64 19.75
CA GLN A 152 -20.76 5.59 18.88
C GLN A 152 -22.17 5.06 19.26
N PRO A 153 -22.51 4.82 20.54
CA PRO A 153 -23.88 4.38 20.89
C PRO A 153 -24.95 5.41 20.50
N ILE A 154 -24.66 6.71 20.67
CA ILE A 154 -25.58 7.81 20.35
C ILE A 154 -25.67 7.98 18.84
N LEU A 155 -24.53 8.02 18.16
CA LEU A 155 -24.49 8.17 16.70
C LEU A 155 -25.14 6.98 15.97
N SER A 156 -24.95 5.75 16.48
CA SER A 156 -25.58 4.53 15.94
C SER A 156 -27.08 4.46 16.24
N ALA A 157 -27.56 5.14 17.29
CA ALA A 157 -28.99 5.30 17.54
C ALA A 157 -29.64 6.28 16.57
N ILE A 158 -28.88 7.27 16.08
CA ILE A 158 -29.35 8.26 15.09
C ILE A 158 -29.33 7.70 13.67
N SER A 159 -28.25 6.99 13.30
CA SER A 159 -28.00 6.52 11.93
C SER A 159 -27.63 5.04 11.89
N ASP A 160 -28.20 4.30 10.92
CA ASP A 160 -27.84 2.91 10.65
C ASP A 160 -26.57 2.77 9.78
N LYS A 161 -26.09 3.88 9.20
CA LYS A 161 -24.87 3.92 8.40
C LYS A 161 -23.98 5.07 8.87
N LEU A 162 -22.79 4.70 9.31
CA LEU A 162 -21.86 5.58 10.00
C LEU A 162 -20.51 5.50 9.31
N PHE A 163 -20.01 6.63 8.83
CA PHE A 163 -18.70 6.74 8.22
C PHE A 163 -17.77 7.46 9.19
N ILE A 164 -16.64 6.82 9.51
CA ILE A 164 -15.71 7.30 10.52
C ILE A 164 -14.40 7.66 9.83
N PHE A 165 -13.98 8.92 9.98
CA PHE A 165 -12.64 9.37 9.60
C PHE A 165 -11.78 9.45 10.87
N ASP A 166 -10.72 8.66 10.91
CA ASP A 166 -9.85 8.57 12.10
C ASP A 166 -8.89 9.77 12.19
N GLU A 167 -8.61 10.18 13.44
CA GLU A 167 -7.56 11.11 13.87
C GLU A 167 -7.65 12.59 13.48
N GLU A 168 -8.47 12.97 12.50
CA GLU A 168 -8.61 14.37 12.07
C GLU A 168 -10.01 14.94 12.37
N ILE A 169 -10.13 15.88 13.31
CA ILE A 169 -11.38 16.62 13.49
C ILE A 169 -11.65 17.50 12.26
N GLY A 170 -12.91 17.61 11.82
CA GLY A 170 -13.29 18.43 10.66
C GLY A 170 -13.41 17.66 9.34
N ALA A 171 -13.14 16.35 9.32
CA ALA A 171 -13.33 15.53 8.12
C ALA A 171 -14.81 15.41 7.73
N GLY A 172 -15.74 15.47 8.68
CA GLY A 172 -17.17 15.58 8.38
C GLY A 172 -17.47 16.86 7.59
N SER A 173 -16.97 17.99 8.07
CA SER A 173 -17.13 19.29 7.39
C SER A 173 -16.42 19.34 6.03
N LYS A 174 -15.22 18.78 5.90
CA LYS A 174 -14.53 18.66 4.59
C LYS A 174 -15.32 17.78 3.61
N THR A 175 -15.90 16.68 4.08
CA THR A 175 -16.75 15.79 3.27
C THR A 175 -18.01 16.49 2.79
N LYS A 176 -18.63 17.30 3.67
CA LYS A 176 -19.75 18.17 3.30
C LYS A 176 -19.40 19.11 2.15
N LEU A 177 -18.24 19.77 2.20
CA LEU A 177 -17.79 20.68 1.13
C LEU A 177 -17.68 19.96 -0.22
N VAL A 178 -17.13 18.74 -0.23
CA VAL A 178 -17.03 17.93 -1.46
C VAL A 178 -18.41 17.53 -1.97
N ASN A 179 -19.32 17.15 -1.08
CA ASN A 179 -20.69 16.80 -1.45
C ASN A 179 -21.46 18.01 -2.02
N GLU A 180 -21.41 19.16 -1.36
CA GLU A 180 -22.08 20.39 -1.82
C GLU A 180 -21.49 20.92 -3.13
N LEU A 181 -20.18 20.73 -3.35
CA LEU A 181 -19.52 20.99 -4.63
C LEU A 181 -20.18 20.20 -5.77
N LEU A 182 -20.38 18.91 -5.58
CA LEU A 182 -21.02 18.03 -6.58
C LEU A 182 -22.47 18.44 -6.80
N GLU A 183 -23.23 18.67 -5.74
CA GLU A 183 -24.64 19.09 -5.84
C GLU A 183 -24.79 20.39 -6.65
N ALA A 184 -23.95 21.39 -6.39
CA ALA A 184 -23.98 22.66 -7.11
C ALA A 184 -23.72 22.48 -8.61
N ILE A 185 -22.71 21.67 -8.98
CA ILE A 185 -22.41 21.35 -10.37
C ILE A 185 -23.59 20.62 -11.02
N HIS A 186 -24.13 19.60 -10.34
CA HIS A 186 -25.25 18.80 -10.85
C HIS A 186 -26.53 19.62 -11.05
N VAL A 187 -26.79 20.61 -10.18
CA VAL A 187 -27.94 21.52 -10.32
C VAL A 187 -27.81 22.32 -11.62
N VAL A 188 -26.68 22.98 -11.85
CA VAL A 188 -26.47 23.80 -13.06
C VAL A 188 -26.44 22.92 -14.31
N ALA A 189 -25.79 21.76 -14.26
CA ALA A 189 -25.74 20.78 -15.34
C ALA A 189 -27.15 20.31 -15.76
N SER A 190 -28.03 20.07 -14.78
CA SER A 190 -29.43 19.68 -15.04
C SER A 190 -30.18 20.76 -15.83
N MET A 191 -29.85 22.02 -15.62
CA MET A 191 -30.53 23.15 -16.25
C MET A 191 -30.00 23.43 -17.64
N GLU A 192 -28.69 23.34 -17.83
CA GLU A 192 -28.07 23.33 -19.15
C GLU A 192 -28.69 22.22 -20.01
N ALA A 193 -28.80 21.01 -19.45
CA ALA A 193 -29.39 19.84 -20.10
C ALA A 193 -30.85 20.03 -20.50
N ILE A 194 -31.71 20.48 -19.57
CA ILE A 194 -33.13 20.71 -19.85
C ILE A 194 -33.31 21.86 -20.85
N SER A 195 -32.53 22.93 -20.73
CA SER A 195 -32.63 24.10 -21.60
C SER A 195 -32.29 23.76 -23.06
N ILE A 196 -31.16 23.09 -23.30
CA ILE A 196 -30.78 22.70 -24.67
C ILE A 196 -31.75 21.66 -25.24
N GLY A 197 -32.23 20.71 -24.44
CA GLY A 197 -33.23 19.73 -24.89
C GLY A 197 -34.57 20.37 -25.26
N CYS A 198 -35.06 21.34 -24.48
CA CYS A 198 -36.27 22.09 -24.80
C CYS A 198 -36.09 22.90 -26.10
N LYS A 199 -34.92 23.51 -26.30
CA LYS A 199 -34.58 24.24 -27.53
C LYS A 199 -34.44 23.34 -28.76
N ALA A 200 -34.08 22.08 -28.55
CA ALA A 200 -34.10 21.04 -29.56
C ALA A 200 -35.52 20.48 -29.82
N GLY A 201 -36.56 21.03 -29.18
CA GLY A 201 -37.96 20.62 -29.37
C GLY A 201 -38.36 19.35 -28.60
N ILE A 202 -37.54 18.92 -27.64
CA ILE A 202 -37.81 17.72 -26.83
C ILE A 202 -38.56 18.14 -25.57
N HIS A 203 -39.64 17.43 -25.26
CA HIS A 203 -40.46 17.72 -24.10
C HIS A 203 -39.69 17.49 -22.77
N PRO A 204 -39.66 18.44 -21.83
CA PRO A 204 -38.84 18.33 -20.62
C PRO A 204 -39.15 17.11 -19.75
N TRP A 205 -40.44 16.72 -19.63
CA TRP A 205 -40.81 15.51 -18.88
C TRP A 205 -40.29 14.20 -19.53
N ILE A 206 -40.07 14.20 -20.85
CA ILE A 206 -39.51 13.05 -21.56
C ILE A 206 -37.99 13.00 -21.33
N ILE A 207 -37.32 14.16 -21.35
CA ILE A 207 -35.91 14.27 -20.97
C ILE A 207 -35.72 13.71 -19.55
N TYR A 208 -36.56 14.16 -18.61
CA TYR A 208 -36.52 13.70 -17.22
C TYR A 208 -36.68 12.18 -17.10
N ASP A 209 -37.71 11.61 -17.70
CA ASP A 209 -38.03 10.19 -17.62
C ASP A 209 -36.89 9.31 -18.17
N ILE A 210 -36.38 9.66 -19.34
CA ILE A 210 -35.32 8.89 -19.99
C ILE A 210 -33.99 9.01 -19.23
N ILE A 211 -33.57 10.23 -18.88
CA ILE A 211 -32.27 10.46 -18.24
C ILE A 211 -32.23 9.88 -16.83
N SER A 212 -33.34 9.90 -16.09
CA SER A 212 -33.44 9.27 -14.76
C SER A 212 -33.13 7.76 -14.80
N ASN A 213 -33.18 7.14 -15.98
CA ASN A 213 -32.91 5.73 -16.22
C ASN A 213 -31.66 5.49 -17.08
N ALA A 214 -30.84 6.51 -17.28
CA ALA A 214 -29.68 6.48 -18.16
C ALA A 214 -28.40 6.98 -17.45
N ALA A 215 -27.31 7.01 -18.21
CA ALA A 215 -25.97 7.29 -17.71
C ALA A 215 -25.82 8.73 -17.17
N GLY A 216 -26.62 9.67 -17.67
CA GLY A 216 -26.66 11.05 -17.19
C GLY A 216 -27.41 11.25 -15.88
N ASN A 217 -27.89 10.19 -15.22
CA ASN A 217 -28.62 10.30 -13.97
C ASN A 217 -27.75 10.79 -12.80
N SER A 218 -28.27 11.73 -12.00
CA SER A 218 -27.76 12.09 -10.67
C SER A 218 -28.89 12.18 -9.66
N TRP A 219 -28.55 12.17 -8.36
CA TRP A 219 -29.54 12.36 -7.31
C TRP A 219 -30.26 13.71 -7.46
N VAL A 220 -29.52 14.77 -7.72
CA VAL A 220 -30.07 16.12 -7.98
C VAL A 220 -31.03 16.10 -9.16
N PHE A 221 -30.65 15.46 -10.28
CA PHE A 221 -31.52 15.40 -11.46
C PHE A 221 -32.86 14.72 -11.14
N LYS A 222 -32.83 13.60 -10.42
CA LYS A 222 -34.04 12.85 -10.03
C LYS A 222 -34.97 13.61 -9.10
N ASN A 223 -34.41 14.35 -8.14
CA ASN A 223 -35.18 14.93 -7.03
C ASN A 223 -35.53 16.40 -7.24
N HIS A 224 -34.67 17.18 -7.88
CA HIS A 224 -34.89 18.62 -8.05
C HIS A 224 -35.59 18.97 -9.37
N VAL A 225 -35.28 18.29 -10.47
CA VAL A 225 -35.87 18.60 -11.79
C VAL A 225 -37.41 18.51 -11.78
N PRO A 226 -38.06 17.48 -11.19
CA PRO A 226 -39.52 17.42 -11.15
C PRO A 226 -40.17 18.58 -10.40
N LEU A 227 -39.53 19.07 -9.33
CA LEU A 227 -40.01 20.21 -8.56
C LEU A 227 -39.94 21.49 -9.41
N LEU A 228 -38.84 21.67 -10.13
CA LEU A 228 -38.63 22.78 -11.05
C LEU A 228 -39.63 22.76 -12.21
N LEU A 229 -39.84 21.60 -12.85
CA LEU A 229 -40.78 21.47 -13.97
C LEU A 229 -42.25 21.70 -13.58
N ARG A 230 -42.64 21.39 -12.33
CA ARG A 230 -44.00 21.64 -11.81
C ARG A 230 -44.23 23.07 -11.36
N GLY A 231 -43.21 23.93 -11.43
CA GLY A 231 -43.30 25.31 -10.94
C GLY A 231 -43.53 25.41 -9.43
N PHE A 232 -43.22 24.36 -8.66
CA PHE A 232 -43.28 24.47 -7.20
C PHE A 232 -42.28 25.52 -6.74
N HIS A 233 -42.76 26.45 -5.91
CA HIS A 233 -41.91 27.31 -5.11
C HIS A 233 -41.09 26.40 -4.19
N THR A 234 -39.85 26.06 -4.58
CA THR A 234 -38.84 25.78 -3.56
C THR A 234 -38.88 27.00 -2.65
N LYS A 235 -39.32 26.82 -1.39
CA LYS A 235 -39.50 27.91 -0.41
C LYS A 235 -38.44 28.97 -0.65
N GLN A 236 -38.84 30.25 -0.68
CA GLN A 236 -38.07 31.47 -1.01
C GLN A 236 -36.62 31.57 -0.44
N ASN A 237 -36.19 30.62 0.40
CA ASN A 237 -34.91 30.57 1.11
C ASN A 237 -33.98 29.40 0.69
N PHE A 238 -34.12 28.75 -0.47
CA PHE A 238 -33.18 27.66 -0.87
C PHE A 238 -31.87 28.17 -1.49
N LEU A 239 -31.94 29.08 -2.47
CA LEU A 239 -30.77 29.54 -3.21
C LEU A 239 -29.83 30.40 -2.37
N TYR A 240 -30.36 31.28 -1.53
CA TYR A 240 -29.53 32.22 -0.77
C TYR A 240 -28.61 31.54 0.25
N PRO A 241 -29.09 30.65 1.15
CA PRO A 241 -28.21 29.89 2.04
C PRO A 241 -27.28 28.94 1.28
N LEU A 242 -27.74 28.37 0.16
CA LEU A 242 -26.90 27.53 -0.70
C LEU A 242 -25.70 28.34 -1.21
N ILE A 243 -25.92 29.51 -1.84
CA ILE A 243 -24.86 30.36 -2.40
C ILE A 243 -23.88 30.83 -1.32
N GLN A 244 -24.36 31.21 -0.13
CA GLN A 244 -23.48 31.58 0.99
C GLN A 244 -22.56 30.42 1.40
N ASN A 245 -23.09 29.20 1.49
CA ASN A 245 -22.28 28.02 1.82
C ASN A 245 -21.27 27.69 0.71
N LEU A 246 -21.64 27.86 -0.57
CA LEU A 246 -20.76 27.58 -1.70
C LEU A 246 -19.54 28.51 -1.77
N GLY A 247 -19.65 29.77 -1.31
CA GLY A 247 -18.51 30.69 -1.21
C GLY A 247 -17.38 30.14 -0.33
N THR A 248 -17.74 29.42 0.72
CA THR A 248 -16.80 28.75 1.65
C THR A 248 -15.90 27.75 0.91
N ILE A 249 -16.43 26.99 -0.05
CA ILE A 249 -15.66 26.01 -0.83
C ILE A 249 -14.57 26.71 -1.65
N ILE A 250 -14.90 27.86 -2.27
CA ILE A 250 -13.93 28.67 -3.03
C ILE A 250 -12.80 29.15 -2.12
N ASP A 251 -13.13 29.62 -0.92
CA ASP A 251 -12.12 30.13 0.00
C ASP A 251 -11.23 29.00 0.56
N VAL A 252 -11.79 27.82 0.84
CA VAL A 252 -11.00 26.62 1.18
C VAL A 252 -10.06 26.23 0.06
N ALA A 253 -10.54 26.21 -1.18
CA ALA A 253 -9.72 25.88 -2.33
C ALA A 253 -8.57 26.88 -2.54
N LYS A 254 -8.81 28.19 -2.35
CA LYS A 254 -7.76 29.22 -2.37
C LYS A 254 -6.72 28.98 -1.28
N MET A 255 -7.14 28.67 -0.04
CA MET A 255 -6.22 28.37 1.06
C MET A 255 -5.31 27.18 0.77
N HIS A 256 -5.80 26.19 0.01
CA HIS A 256 -5.06 24.99 -0.36
C HIS A 256 -4.42 25.05 -1.76
N THR A 257 -4.41 26.24 -2.39
CA THR A 257 -3.91 26.45 -3.77
C THR A 257 -4.39 25.38 -4.75
N PHE A 258 -5.69 25.09 -4.70
CA PHE A 258 -6.32 24.04 -5.49
C PHE A 258 -7.31 24.60 -6.53
N PRO A 259 -7.22 24.22 -7.81
CA PRO A 259 -8.12 24.69 -8.85
C PRO A 259 -9.46 23.94 -8.82
N LEU A 260 -10.56 24.69 -8.88
CA LEU A 260 -11.93 24.17 -8.98
C LEU A 260 -12.67 24.72 -10.21
N PRO A 261 -12.20 24.48 -11.44
CA PRO A 261 -12.76 25.09 -12.64
C PRO A 261 -14.25 24.73 -12.87
N MET A 262 -14.68 23.49 -12.61
CA MET A 262 -16.07 23.08 -12.82
C MET A 262 -16.99 23.76 -11.80
N PHE A 263 -16.62 23.65 -10.52
CA PHE A 263 -17.38 24.25 -9.44
C PHE A 263 -17.41 25.78 -9.50
N ALA A 264 -16.29 26.43 -9.84
CA ALA A 264 -16.23 27.89 -9.93
C ALA A 264 -17.23 28.41 -10.96
N VAL A 265 -17.36 27.75 -12.10
CA VAL A 265 -18.35 28.12 -13.12
C VAL A 265 -19.77 27.86 -12.64
N ALA A 266 -20.04 26.70 -12.04
CA ALA A 266 -21.36 26.40 -11.47
C ALA A 266 -21.78 27.43 -10.40
N HIS A 267 -20.85 27.78 -9.50
CA HIS A 267 -21.05 28.80 -8.47
C HIS A 267 -21.39 30.17 -9.10
N GLN A 268 -20.66 30.61 -10.13
CA GLN A 268 -20.97 31.87 -10.82
C GLN A 268 -22.35 31.85 -11.49
N GLN A 269 -22.79 30.72 -12.05
CA GLN A 269 -24.15 30.60 -12.62
C GLN A 269 -25.24 30.69 -11.56
N LEU A 270 -24.99 30.15 -10.36
CA LEU A 270 -25.92 30.27 -9.22
C LEU A 270 -25.96 31.72 -8.69
N VAL A 271 -24.82 32.41 -8.61
CA VAL A 271 -24.75 33.84 -8.26
C VAL A 271 -25.50 34.69 -9.27
N LEU A 272 -25.32 34.43 -10.57
CA LEU A 272 -26.05 35.12 -11.65
C LEU A 272 -27.56 34.90 -11.52
N ALA A 273 -27.99 33.69 -11.18
CA ALA A 273 -29.39 33.40 -10.97
C ALA A 273 -29.94 34.21 -9.78
N TYR A 274 -29.18 34.34 -8.69
CA TYR A 274 -29.60 35.10 -7.53
C TYR A 274 -29.68 36.61 -7.78
N SER A 275 -28.72 37.19 -8.52
CA SER A 275 -28.70 38.64 -8.79
C SER A 275 -29.91 39.15 -9.57
N HIS A 276 -30.63 38.28 -10.29
CA HIS A 276 -31.83 38.62 -11.04
C HIS A 276 -33.13 38.50 -10.23
N GLN A 277 -33.07 38.10 -8.95
CA GLN A 277 -34.25 38.08 -8.07
C GLN A 277 -34.71 39.48 -7.65
N ASP A 278 -33.80 40.45 -7.51
CA ASP A 278 -34.11 41.78 -6.98
C ASP A 278 -34.77 42.74 -8.00
N GLU A 279 -34.75 42.44 -9.30
CA GLU A 279 -35.26 43.32 -10.37
C GLU A 279 -36.75 43.11 -10.71
N VAL A 280 -37.44 42.16 -10.08
CA VAL A 280 -38.85 41.84 -10.40
C VAL A 280 -39.69 41.85 -9.13
N ASP A 281 -40.73 42.69 -9.11
CA ASP A 281 -41.69 42.80 -8.01
C ASP A 281 -42.53 41.50 -7.92
N GLY A 282 -42.09 40.54 -7.09
CA GLY A 282 -42.78 39.29 -6.78
C GLY A 282 -41.95 38.00 -6.87
N ASP A 283 -42.40 36.95 -6.19
CA ASP A 283 -41.82 35.60 -6.10
C ASP A 283 -41.67 34.87 -7.46
N LEU A 284 -40.68 35.27 -8.26
CA LEU A 284 -40.39 34.60 -9.51
C LEU A 284 -39.75 33.22 -9.24
N PRO A 285 -40.29 32.10 -9.77
CA PRO A 285 -39.67 30.78 -9.64
C PRO A 285 -38.25 30.74 -10.20
N VAL A 286 -37.31 30.08 -9.52
CA VAL A 286 -35.89 29.95 -9.93
C VAL A 286 -35.71 29.55 -11.39
N ILE A 287 -36.55 28.64 -11.87
CA ILE A 287 -36.56 28.18 -13.25
C ILE A 287 -36.74 29.33 -14.25
N LYS A 288 -37.57 30.34 -13.94
CA LYS A 288 -37.83 31.51 -14.80
C LYS A 288 -36.61 32.41 -14.98
N ILE A 289 -35.71 32.42 -14.00
CA ILE A 289 -34.44 33.16 -14.12
C ILE A 289 -33.55 32.46 -15.14
N TRP A 290 -33.43 31.14 -15.05
CA TRP A 290 -32.67 30.35 -16.01
C TRP A 290 -33.31 30.28 -17.40
N GLU A 291 -34.64 30.38 -17.51
CA GLU A 291 -35.30 30.59 -18.82
C GLU A 291 -34.82 31.86 -19.51
N ARG A 292 -34.58 32.94 -18.74
CA ARG A 292 -34.01 34.19 -19.28
C ARG A 292 -32.54 34.03 -19.65
N VAL A 293 -31.74 33.42 -18.77
CA VAL A 293 -30.29 33.21 -18.98
C VAL A 293 -30.02 32.31 -20.19
N PHE A 294 -30.75 31.19 -20.30
CA PHE A 294 -30.58 30.21 -21.38
C PHE A 294 -31.49 30.45 -22.58
N GLY A 295 -32.39 31.43 -22.48
CA GLY A 295 -33.35 31.79 -23.53
C GLY A 295 -34.39 30.72 -23.84
N ALA A 296 -34.65 29.75 -22.95
CA ALA A 296 -35.53 28.59 -23.20
C ALA A 296 -36.86 28.70 -22.44
N GLU A 297 -38.00 28.40 -23.07
CA GLU A 297 -39.33 28.44 -22.42
C GLU A 297 -39.69 27.11 -21.73
N ILE A 298 -38.90 26.70 -20.74
CA ILE A 298 -38.97 25.38 -20.10
C ILE A 298 -40.34 25.10 -19.46
N THR A 299 -40.88 26.07 -18.72
CA THR A 299 -42.16 26.00 -17.99
C THR A 299 -43.32 25.86 -18.96
N ASN A 300 -43.30 26.62 -20.07
CA ASN A 300 -44.34 26.53 -21.09
C ASN A 300 -44.32 25.14 -21.75
N ALA A 301 -43.12 24.65 -22.08
CA ALA A 301 -42.94 23.31 -22.63
C ALA A 301 -43.37 22.22 -21.63
N ALA A 302 -43.07 22.37 -20.33
CA ALA A 302 -43.41 21.41 -19.29
C ALA A 302 -44.92 21.32 -19.00
N ASN A 303 -45.65 22.42 -19.23
CA ASN A 303 -47.11 22.49 -19.06
C ASN A 303 -47.88 22.01 -20.30
N SER A 304 -47.19 21.76 -21.43
CA SER A 304 -47.83 21.14 -22.59
C SER A 304 -48.13 19.65 -22.32
N GLU A 305 -49.12 19.09 -23.02
CA GLU A 305 -49.55 17.70 -22.78
C GLU A 305 -48.42 16.71 -23.17
N PRO A 306 -47.84 15.95 -22.21
CA PRO A 306 -46.82 14.98 -22.53
C PRO A 306 -47.44 13.78 -23.25
N TYR A 307 -46.73 13.24 -24.24
CA TYR A 307 -47.00 11.88 -24.72
C TYR A 307 -46.12 10.88 -23.97
N HIS A 308 -46.53 9.61 -23.95
CA HIS A 308 -45.78 8.52 -23.33
C HIS A 308 -44.94 7.76 -24.38
N PRO A 309 -43.61 7.92 -24.41
CA PRO A 309 -42.79 7.33 -25.48
C PRO A 309 -42.77 5.80 -25.47
N GLU A 310 -42.84 5.17 -24.29
CA GLU A 310 -42.91 3.71 -24.15
C GLU A 310 -44.25 3.13 -24.63
N HIS A 311 -45.37 3.85 -24.43
CA HIS A 311 -46.66 3.43 -24.98
C HIS A 311 -46.65 3.48 -26.50
N LEU A 312 -46.03 4.51 -27.08
CA LEU A 312 -45.82 4.60 -28.52
C LEU A 312 -44.92 3.47 -29.03
N ALA A 313 -43.87 3.10 -28.28
CA ALA A 313 -43.04 1.95 -28.59
C ALA A 313 -43.85 0.65 -28.68
N LYS A 314 -44.70 0.38 -27.68
CA LYS A 314 -45.58 -0.81 -27.68
C LYS A 314 -46.52 -0.84 -28.88
N GLN A 315 -47.09 0.29 -29.27
CA GLN A 315 -47.93 0.40 -30.47
C GLN A 315 -47.14 0.09 -31.75
N ILE A 316 -45.93 0.64 -31.89
CA ILE A 316 -45.07 0.41 -33.05
C ILE A 316 -44.63 -1.05 -33.14
N ILE A 317 -44.28 -1.67 -32.01
CA ILE A 317 -43.93 -3.11 -31.93
C ILE A 317 -45.12 -3.97 -32.37
N SER A 318 -46.34 -3.69 -31.88
CA SER A 318 -47.53 -4.47 -32.23
C SER A 318 -47.89 -4.42 -33.72
N ASN A 319 -47.48 -3.36 -34.42
CA ASN A 319 -47.73 -3.15 -35.84
C ASN A 319 -46.48 -3.44 -36.71
N SER A 320 -45.44 -4.06 -36.14
CA SER A 320 -44.17 -4.26 -36.84
C SER A 320 -44.26 -5.35 -37.91
N GLY A 321 -43.60 -5.11 -39.06
CA GLY A 321 -43.49 -6.09 -40.13
C GLY A 321 -42.55 -7.27 -39.79
N ILE A 322 -42.63 -8.35 -40.56
CA ILE A 322 -41.73 -9.50 -40.39
C ILE A 322 -40.35 -9.15 -40.98
N VAL A 323 -39.34 -9.06 -40.11
CA VAL A 323 -37.92 -8.91 -40.47
C VAL A 323 -37.23 -10.27 -40.34
N LYS A 324 -36.51 -10.72 -41.38
CA LYS A 324 -35.80 -12.02 -41.35
C LYS A 324 -34.28 -11.86 -41.43
N ARG A 325 -33.79 -10.88 -42.19
CA ARG A 325 -32.35 -10.68 -42.45
C ARG A 325 -31.90 -9.30 -41.97
N ILE A 326 -30.88 -9.29 -41.14
CA ILE A 326 -30.28 -8.09 -40.56
C ILE A 326 -28.83 -7.97 -41.01
N GLY A 327 -28.46 -6.83 -41.59
CA GLY A 327 -27.07 -6.43 -41.71
C GLY A 327 -26.62 -5.73 -40.44
N PHE A 328 -25.41 -6.00 -39.94
CA PHE A 328 -24.89 -5.34 -38.74
C PHE A 328 -23.45 -4.84 -39.00
N ILE A 329 -23.25 -3.53 -38.96
CA ILE A 329 -21.94 -2.91 -39.18
C ILE A 329 -21.44 -2.28 -37.88
N GLY A 330 -20.25 -2.71 -37.46
CA GLY A 330 -19.59 -2.30 -36.22
C GLY A 330 -19.80 -3.32 -35.11
N LEU A 331 -18.91 -4.31 -35.02
CA LEU A 331 -18.86 -5.37 -34.01
C LEU A 331 -17.81 -5.06 -32.93
N GLY A 332 -17.69 -3.78 -32.57
CA GLY A 332 -16.88 -3.31 -31.46
C GLY A 332 -17.48 -3.67 -30.09
N ALA A 333 -17.05 -2.97 -29.04
CA ALA A 333 -17.39 -3.30 -27.65
C ALA A 333 -18.90 -3.48 -27.39
N MET A 334 -19.74 -2.53 -27.85
CA MET A 334 -21.20 -2.65 -27.73
C MET A 334 -21.83 -3.43 -28.87
N GLY A 335 -21.41 -3.17 -30.11
CA GLY A 335 -22.05 -3.72 -31.30
C GLY A 335 -21.99 -5.25 -31.38
N PHE A 336 -20.91 -5.87 -30.89
CA PHE A 336 -20.83 -7.33 -30.79
C PHE A 336 -21.95 -7.91 -29.92
N GLY A 337 -22.20 -7.32 -28.74
CA GLY A 337 -23.24 -7.77 -27.82
C GLY A 337 -24.62 -7.65 -28.44
N MET A 338 -24.91 -6.51 -29.07
CA MET A 338 -26.16 -6.25 -29.78
C MET A 338 -26.41 -7.26 -30.90
N ALA A 339 -25.43 -7.46 -31.78
CA ALA A 339 -25.54 -8.39 -32.90
C ALA A 339 -25.71 -9.84 -32.42
N SER A 340 -24.99 -10.25 -31.38
CA SER A 340 -25.12 -11.57 -30.77
C SER A 340 -26.51 -11.79 -30.16
N ASN A 341 -27.09 -10.75 -29.56
CA ASN A 341 -28.44 -10.86 -28.99
C ASN A 341 -29.53 -10.99 -30.07
N LEU A 342 -29.34 -10.35 -31.22
CA LEU A 342 -30.22 -10.53 -32.38
C LEU A 342 -30.18 -11.97 -32.90
N ILE A 343 -29.00 -12.61 -32.92
CA ILE A 343 -28.88 -14.05 -33.27
C ILE A 343 -29.66 -14.91 -32.27
N LYS A 344 -29.49 -14.67 -30.97
CA LYS A 344 -30.25 -15.37 -29.90
C LYS A 344 -31.76 -15.18 -30.04
N SER A 345 -32.19 -14.05 -30.60
CA SER A 345 -33.58 -13.74 -30.89
C SER A 345 -34.08 -14.35 -32.23
N ASN A 346 -33.33 -15.29 -32.81
CA ASN A 346 -33.63 -16.02 -34.06
C ASN A 346 -33.62 -15.17 -35.34
N TYR A 347 -32.91 -14.03 -35.36
CA TYR A 347 -32.65 -13.29 -36.60
C TYR A 347 -31.45 -13.86 -37.35
N THR A 348 -31.48 -13.82 -38.69
CA THR A 348 -30.28 -14.07 -39.50
C THR A 348 -29.48 -12.78 -39.60
N VAL A 349 -28.29 -12.75 -39.00
CA VAL A 349 -27.46 -11.53 -38.92
C VAL A 349 -26.18 -11.70 -39.73
N THR A 350 -25.94 -10.81 -40.68
CA THR A 350 -24.68 -10.70 -41.42
C THR A 350 -23.88 -9.50 -40.91
N GLY A 351 -22.76 -9.77 -40.25
CA GLY A 351 -21.92 -8.78 -39.58
C GLY A 351 -20.73 -8.33 -40.42
N PHE A 352 -20.31 -7.08 -40.23
CA PHE A 352 -19.04 -6.54 -40.71
C PHE A 352 -18.38 -5.66 -39.64
N ASP A 353 -17.06 -5.77 -39.51
CA ASP A 353 -16.20 -4.89 -38.73
C ASP A 353 -14.82 -4.82 -39.39
N VAL A 354 -14.13 -3.69 -39.21
CA VAL A 354 -12.76 -3.50 -39.71
C VAL A 354 -11.73 -4.34 -38.95
N TYR A 355 -12.06 -4.75 -37.71
CA TYR A 355 -11.22 -5.54 -36.84
C TYR A 355 -11.52 -7.04 -37.00
N GLN A 356 -10.61 -7.74 -37.69
CA GLN A 356 -10.73 -9.16 -38.04
C GLN A 356 -11.07 -10.09 -36.85
N PRO A 357 -10.47 -9.95 -35.65
CA PRO A 357 -10.83 -10.79 -34.52
C PRO A 357 -12.31 -10.67 -34.08
N SER A 358 -12.94 -9.51 -34.26
CA SER A 358 -14.38 -9.36 -33.99
C SER A 358 -15.23 -10.19 -34.95
N LEU A 359 -14.82 -10.31 -36.21
CA LEU A 359 -15.50 -11.14 -37.21
C LEU A 359 -15.41 -12.63 -36.85
N VAL A 360 -14.21 -13.11 -36.51
CA VAL A 360 -13.99 -14.51 -36.09
C VAL A 360 -14.90 -14.86 -34.91
N ARG A 361 -14.87 -14.04 -33.87
CA ARG A 361 -15.71 -14.21 -32.67
C ARG A 361 -17.20 -14.17 -33.00
N PHE A 362 -17.61 -13.37 -33.98
CA PHE A 362 -19.02 -13.24 -34.37
C PHE A 362 -19.51 -14.45 -35.16
N SER A 363 -18.67 -15.02 -36.04
CA SER A 363 -18.95 -16.29 -36.71
C SER A 363 -19.07 -17.45 -35.72
N GLU A 364 -18.18 -17.52 -34.72
CA GLU A 364 -18.28 -18.50 -33.63
C GLU A 364 -19.58 -18.37 -32.82
N ALA A 365 -20.12 -17.15 -32.70
CA ALA A 365 -21.41 -16.88 -32.08
C ALA A 365 -22.62 -17.20 -32.98
N GLY A 366 -22.41 -17.73 -34.20
CA GLY A 366 -23.45 -18.13 -35.15
C GLY A 366 -23.86 -17.05 -36.16
N GLY A 367 -23.12 -15.94 -36.23
CA GLY A 367 -23.35 -14.87 -37.20
C GLY A 367 -22.76 -15.18 -38.58
N LEU A 368 -23.35 -14.62 -39.64
CA LEU A 368 -22.75 -14.63 -40.98
C LEU A 368 -21.78 -13.44 -41.10
N ILE A 369 -20.73 -13.56 -41.91
CA ILE A 369 -19.74 -12.49 -42.12
C ILE A 369 -19.84 -11.96 -43.55
N GLY A 370 -19.86 -10.63 -43.71
CA GLY A 370 -19.52 -9.97 -44.98
C GLY A 370 -18.09 -9.42 -44.95
N ASN A 371 -17.39 -9.37 -46.08
CA ASN A 371 -16.03 -8.79 -46.16
C ASN A 371 -16.02 -7.28 -46.33
N THR A 372 -17.18 -6.68 -46.65
CA THR A 372 -17.37 -5.23 -46.83
C THR A 372 -18.74 -4.79 -46.28
N PRO A 373 -18.94 -3.48 -46.01
CA PRO A 373 -20.25 -2.93 -45.67
C PRO A 373 -21.35 -3.29 -46.69
N ALA A 374 -21.03 -3.24 -47.99
CA ALA A 374 -21.92 -3.64 -49.07
C ALA A 374 -22.33 -5.12 -48.99
N GLU A 375 -21.36 -6.02 -48.76
CA GLU A 375 -21.66 -7.46 -48.62
C GLU A 375 -22.55 -7.77 -47.42
N ALA A 376 -22.30 -7.12 -46.27
CA ALA A 376 -23.13 -7.28 -45.08
C ALA A 376 -24.56 -6.76 -45.27
N SER A 377 -24.78 -5.87 -46.24
CA SER A 377 -26.06 -5.16 -46.45
C SER A 377 -26.88 -5.69 -47.64
N LYS A 378 -26.32 -6.55 -48.48
CA LYS A 378 -26.87 -6.93 -49.81
C LYS A 378 -28.30 -7.50 -49.78
N ASP A 379 -28.62 -8.31 -48.77
CA ASP A 379 -29.94 -8.97 -48.62
C ASP A 379 -30.66 -8.55 -47.33
N ALA A 380 -30.20 -7.48 -46.69
CA ALA A 380 -30.70 -7.03 -45.40
C ALA A 380 -32.05 -6.32 -45.54
N ASP A 381 -33.05 -6.75 -44.76
CA ASP A 381 -34.31 -6.01 -44.59
C ASP A 381 -34.07 -4.77 -43.71
N VAL A 382 -33.20 -4.93 -42.71
CA VAL A 382 -32.77 -3.90 -41.75
C VAL A 382 -31.25 -3.91 -41.64
N LEU A 383 -30.62 -2.74 -41.74
CA LEU A 383 -29.20 -2.54 -41.49
C LEU A 383 -29.01 -1.78 -40.18
N VAL A 384 -28.29 -2.35 -39.22
CA VAL A 384 -27.90 -1.68 -37.97
C VAL A 384 -26.46 -1.17 -38.08
N ILE A 385 -26.24 0.09 -37.72
CA ILE A 385 -24.92 0.73 -37.73
C ILE A 385 -24.55 1.17 -36.32
N MET A 386 -23.49 0.57 -35.78
CA MET A 386 -22.96 0.83 -34.44
C MET A 386 -21.45 1.11 -34.48
N VAL A 387 -21.11 2.31 -34.92
CA VAL A 387 -19.73 2.80 -35.09
C VAL A 387 -19.45 4.00 -34.16
N THR A 388 -18.20 4.45 -34.10
CA THR A 388 -17.77 5.42 -33.08
C THR A 388 -18.26 6.85 -33.36
N ASN A 389 -18.27 7.28 -34.63
CA ASN A 389 -18.53 8.68 -35.00
C ASN A 389 -19.18 8.84 -36.39
N GLU A 390 -19.54 10.09 -36.71
CA GLU A 390 -20.18 10.49 -37.98
C GLU A 390 -19.34 10.14 -39.21
N ILE A 391 -18.01 10.30 -39.14
CA ILE A 391 -17.09 10.00 -40.26
C ILE A 391 -17.14 8.49 -40.58
N GLN A 392 -17.17 7.65 -39.56
CA GLN A 392 -17.30 6.21 -39.74
C GLN A 392 -18.69 5.83 -40.26
N ALA A 393 -19.76 6.45 -39.74
CA ALA A 393 -21.12 6.21 -40.22
C ALA A 393 -21.27 6.57 -41.70
N GLU A 394 -20.69 7.69 -42.10
CA GLU A 394 -20.60 8.16 -43.48
C GLU A 394 -19.80 7.19 -44.35
N SER A 395 -18.62 6.76 -43.88
CA SER A 395 -17.76 5.82 -44.60
C SER A 395 -18.41 4.46 -44.83
N VAL A 396 -19.12 3.91 -43.84
CA VAL A 396 -19.77 2.59 -44.01
C VAL A 396 -21.00 2.65 -44.92
N LEU A 397 -21.67 3.80 -45.01
CA LEU A 397 -22.81 4.00 -45.88
C LEU A 397 -22.40 4.32 -47.32
N TYR A 398 -21.44 5.23 -47.49
CA TYR A 398 -21.13 5.88 -48.77
C TYR A 398 -19.67 5.77 -49.21
N GLY A 399 -18.78 5.18 -48.41
CA GLY A 399 -17.38 4.95 -48.81
C GLY A 399 -17.24 3.87 -49.88
N ASP A 400 -15.99 3.49 -50.16
CA ASP A 400 -15.69 2.42 -51.10
C ASP A 400 -16.32 1.10 -50.64
N SER A 401 -17.18 0.51 -51.46
CA SER A 401 -18.04 -0.63 -51.09
C SER A 401 -18.99 -0.34 -49.91
N GLY A 402 -19.52 0.88 -49.84
CA GLY A 402 -20.51 1.32 -48.85
C GLY A 402 -21.86 0.62 -48.98
N ALA A 403 -22.56 0.50 -47.86
CA ALA A 403 -23.82 -0.23 -47.71
C ALA A 403 -24.95 0.27 -48.62
N VAL A 404 -25.05 1.58 -48.86
CA VAL A 404 -26.17 2.20 -49.60
C VAL A 404 -26.28 1.66 -51.04
N SER A 405 -25.15 1.34 -51.67
CA SER A 405 -25.12 0.79 -53.02
C SER A 405 -25.71 -0.63 -53.09
N ALA A 406 -25.63 -1.41 -52.01
CA ALA A 406 -26.06 -2.80 -51.96
C ALA A 406 -27.43 -3.03 -51.31
N LEU A 407 -27.91 -2.10 -50.48
CA LEU A 407 -29.17 -2.24 -49.74
C LEU A 407 -30.40 -2.46 -50.65
N PRO A 408 -31.28 -3.44 -50.38
CA PRO A 408 -32.52 -3.61 -51.13
C PRO A 408 -33.39 -2.35 -51.14
N ALA A 409 -34.17 -2.15 -52.21
CA ALA A 409 -35.15 -1.06 -52.24
C ALA A 409 -36.18 -1.24 -51.11
N GLY A 410 -36.49 -0.16 -50.39
CA GLY A 410 -37.40 -0.19 -49.23
C GLY A 410 -36.77 -0.61 -47.90
N ALA A 411 -35.47 -0.98 -47.87
CA ALA A 411 -34.77 -1.39 -46.65
C ALA A 411 -34.67 -0.24 -45.62
N SER A 412 -34.57 -0.61 -44.34
CA SER A 412 -34.39 0.35 -43.24
C SER A 412 -32.98 0.36 -42.69
N VAL A 413 -32.45 1.54 -42.41
CA VAL A 413 -31.19 1.75 -41.70
C VAL A 413 -31.50 2.22 -40.29
N ILE A 414 -30.95 1.53 -39.29
CA ILE A 414 -30.98 1.92 -37.89
C ILE A 414 -29.58 2.45 -37.54
N LEU A 415 -29.48 3.74 -37.27
CA LEU A 415 -28.24 4.35 -36.80
C LEU A 415 -28.24 4.37 -35.26
N SER A 416 -27.42 3.52 -34.65
CA SER A 416 -27.33 3.40 -33.18
C SER A 416 -26.12 4.11 -32.56
N SER A 417 -25.33 4.77 -33.41
CA SER A 417 -24.12 5.49 -33.02
C SER A 417 -24.47 6.84 -32.39
N THR A 418 -23.67 7.31 -31.42
CA THR A 418 -23.82 8.68 -30.90
C THR A 418 -23.26 9.67 -31.93
N VAL A 419 -24.15 10.43 -32.56
CA VAL A 419 -23.87 11.44 -33.60
C VAL A 419 -24.67 12.72 -33.35
N SER A 420 -24.37 13.80 -34.07
CA SER A 420 -25.13 15.06 -33.95
C SER A 420 -26.53 14.93 -34.58
N PRO A 421 -27.56 15.55 -33.97
CA PRO A 421 -28.91 15.66 -34.56
C PRO A 421 -28.91 16.18 -36.00
N LEU A 422 -28.04 17.15 -36.29
CA LEU A 422 -27.90 17.73 -37.62
C LEU A 422 -27.40 16.69 -38.64
N PHE A 423 -26.39 15.89 -38.30
CA PHE A 423 -25.88 14.83 -39.17
C PHE A 423 -26.98 13.84 -39.55
N VAL A 424 -27.78 13.39 -38.58
CA VAL A 424 -28.86 12.42 -38.85
C VAL A 424 -29.94 13.01 -39.76
N THR A 425 -30.30 14.28 -39.55
CA THR A 425 -31.27 14.98 -40.40
C THR A 425 -30.76 15.13 -41.84
N GLN A 426 -29.46 15.41 -42.01
CA GLN A 426 -28.82 15.49 -43.33
C GLN A 426 -28.76 14.11 -44.00
N LEU A 427 -28.45 13.07 -43.22
CA LEU A 427 -28.39 11.70 -43.70
C LEU A 427 -29.77 11.20 -44.16
N GLU A 428 -30.84 11.52 -43.43
CA GLU A 428 -32.21 11.19 -43.83
C GLU A 428 -32.53 11.78 -45.21
N ARG A 429 -32.25 13.08 -45.42
CA ARG A 429 -32.47 13.74 -46.71
C ARG A 429 -31.67 13.10 -47.82
N ARG A 430 -30.42 12.71 -47.55
CA ARG A 430 -29.55 12.08 -48.55
C ARG A 430 -30.07 10.70 -48.94
N LEU A 431 -30.45 9.87 -47.97
CA LEU A 431 -31.02 8.54 -48.23
C LEU A 431 -32.34 8.61 -49.03
N GLN A 432 -33.16 9.64 -48.79
CA GLN A 432 -34.37 9.89 -49.58
C GLN A 432 -34.06 10.22 -51.04
N CYS A 433 -32.96 10.93 -51.33
CA CYS A 433 -32.53 11.28 -52.68
C CYS A 433 -31.98 10.10 -53.51
N GLU A 434 -31.71 8.94 -52.90
CA GLU A 434 -31.20 7.75 -53.61
C GLU A 434 -32.23 7.11 -54.55
N GLY A 435 -33.51 7.48 -54.46
CA GLY A 435 -34.57 6.94 -55.33
C GLY A 435 -34.95 5.46 -55.06
N ARG A 436 -34.42 4.87 -53.98
CA ARG A 436 -34.63 3.46 -53.58
C ARG A 436 -35.62 3.27 -52.43
N SER A 437 -36.31 4.34 -52.02
CA SER A 437 -37.23 4.34 -50.87
C SER A 437 -36.59 3.82 -49.57
N LEU A 438 -35.31 4.13 -49.35
CA LEU A 438 -34.60 3.75 -48.13
C LEU A 438 -35.13 4.56 -46.94
N LYS A 439 -35.19 3.90 -45.78
CA LYS A 439 -35.75 4.47 -44.54
C LYS A 439 -34.65 4.63 -43.51
N LEU A 440 -34.70 5.67 -42.69
CA LEU A 440 -33.77 5.89 -41.59
C LEU A 440 -34.52 5.90 -40.25
N VAL A 441 -33.91 5.24 -39.26
CA VAL A 441 -34.27 5.35 -37.85
C VAL A 441 -33.04 5.79 -37.07
N ASP A 442 -33.19 6.93 -36.40
CA ASP A 442 -32.25 7.46 -35.42
C ASP A 442 -32.46 6.74 -34.10
N ALA A 443 -31.56 5.84 -33.69
CA ALA A 443 -31.77 4.99 -32.51
C ALA A 443 -30.51 4.84 -31.65
N PRO A 444 -29.94 5.96 -31.15
CA PRO A 444 -28.81 5.90 -30.21
C PRO A 444 -29.18 5.12 -28.95
N VAL A 445 -28.15 4.54 -28.34
CA VAL A 445 -28.30 3.58 -27.24
C VAL A 445 -27.61 4.02 -25.95
N SER A 446 -28.08 3.49 -24.82
CA SER A 446 -27.50 3.69 -23.49
C SER A 446 -27.55 2.38 -22.69
N GLY A 447 -26.55 2.15 -21.83
CA GLY A 447 -26.47 0.95 -20.98
C GLY A 447 -25.11 0.22 -20.98
N GLY A 448 -24.18 0.60 -21.86
CA GLY A 448 -22.83 0.05 -21.90
C GLY A 448 -22.75 -1.38 -22.45
N VAL A 449 -21.54 -1.95 -22.41
CA VAL A 449 -21.20 -3.26 -23.02
C VAL A 449 -22.00 -4.41 -22.40
N GLN A 450 -22.20 -4.39 -21.07
CA GLN A 450 -22.92 -5.45 -20.37
C GLN A 450 -24.39 -5.52 -20.82
N ARG A 451 -25.13 -4.40 -20.75
CA ARG A 451 -26.54 -4.37 -21.17
C ARG A 451 -26.71 -4.65 -22.66
N ALA A 452 -25.72 -4.30 -23.49
CA ALA A 452 -25.70 -4.68 -24.90
C ALA A 452 -25.63 -6.20 -25.10
N ALA A 453 -24.80 -6.91 -24.33
CA ALA A 453 -24.67 -8.37 -24.40
C ALA A 453 -25.91 -9.11 -23.84
N GLU A 454 -26.59 -8.50 -22.88
CA GLU A 454 -27.82 -9.01 -22.26
C GLU A 454 -29.09 -8.66 -23.06
N GLY A 455 -29.00 -7.76 -24.05
CA GLY A 455 -30.17 -7.28 -24.80
C GLY A 455 -31.06 -6.32 -24.01
N THR A 456 -30.55 -5.72 -22.94
CA THR A 456 -31.30 -4.90 -21.99
C THR A 456 -31.01 -3.40 -22.14
N LEU A 457 -30.61 -2.95 -23.34
CA LEU A 457 -30.27 -1.54 -23.56
C LEU A 457 -31.49 -0.62 -23.41
N THR A 458 -31.21 0.65 -23.15
CA THR A 458 -32.16 1.74 -23.35
C THR A 458 -31.93 2.32 -24.75
N ILE A 459 -32.96 2.33 -25.60
CA ILE A 459 -32.91 2.85 -26.97
C ILE A 459 -33.83 4.06 -27.11
N MET A 460 -33.32 5.15 -27.66
CA MET A 460 -34.05 6.40 -27.92
C MET A 460 -34.30 6.53 -29.42
N ALA A 461 -35.38 5.93 -29.93
CA ALA A 461 -35.62 5.81 -31.36
C ALA A 461 -36.51 6.95 -31.91
N SER A 462 -36.15 7.52 -33.05
CA SER A 462 -36.98 8.47 -33.80
C SER A 462 -36.84 8.26 -35.31
N GLY A 463 -37.85 8.70 -36.06
CA GLY A 463 -37.91 8.53 -37.51
C GLY A 463 -39.34 8.67 -38.03
N THR A 464 -39.55 8.39 -39.31
CA THR A 464 -40.90 8.34 -39.88
C THR A 464 -41.68 7.16 -39.31
N SER A 465 -43.02 7.26 -39.25
CA SER A 465 -43.87 6.16 -38.78
C SER A 465 -43.64 4.87 -39.58
N GLU A 466 -43.41 5.00 -40.88
CA GLU A 466 -43.09 3.86 -41.75
C GLU A 466 -41.78 3.19 -41.36
N ALA A 467 -40.71 3.97 -41.14
CA ALA A 467 -39.40 3.46 -40.76
C ALA A 467 -39.41 2.76 -39.39
N LEU A 468 -40.16 3.33 -38.43
CA LEU A 468 -40.31 2.76 -37.09
C LEU A 468 -41.12 1.46 -37.11
N HIS A 469 -42.20 1.37 -37.90
CA HIS A 469 -42.96 0.12 -38.07
C HIS A 469 -42.12 -0.99 -38.72
N SER A 470 -41.23 -0.67 -39.67
CA SER A 470 -40.36 -1.68 -40.28
C SER A 470 -39.22 -2.17 -39.38
N THR A 471 -38.96 -1.50 -38.26
CA THR A 471 -37.79 -1.78 -37.40
C THR A 471 -38.13 -2.09 -35.94
N GLY A 472 -39.39 -1.89 -35.52
CA GLY A 472 -39.80 -2.03 -34.12
C GLY A 472 -39.46 -3.37 -33.47
N SER A 473 -39.61 -4.48 -34.20
CA SER A 473 -39.24 -5.82 -33.70
C SER A 473 -37.74 -5.99 -33.47
N VAL A 474 -36.91 -5.34 -34.29
CA VAL A 474 -35.43 -5.37 -34.17
C VAL A 474 -34.99 -4.49 -33.00
N LEU A 475 -35.54 -3.28 -32.89
CA LEU A 475 -35.27 -2.36 -31.78
C LEU A 475 -35.66 -3.00 -30.43
N SER A 476 -36.84 -3.64 -30.37
CA SER A 476 -37.30 -4.35 -29.17
C SER A 476 -36.42 -5.54 -28.81
N ALA A 477 -35.85 -6.25 -29.79
CA ALA A 477 -34.96 -7.37 -29.53
C ALA A 477 -33.58 -6.95 -28.98
N MET A 478 -33.23 -5.66 -29.05
CA MET A 478 -31.98 -5.12 -28.52
C MET A 478 -32.17 -4.32 -27.23
N SER A 479 -33.40 -4.15 -26.74
CA SER A 479 -33.71 -3.24 -25.63
C SER A 479 -34.64 -3.83 -24.58
N GLU A 480 -34.41 -3.43 -23.34
CA GLU A 480 -35.40 -3.55 -22.26
C GLU A 480 -36.32 -2.33 -22.25
N LYS A 481 -35.75 -1.13 -22.50
CA LYS A 481 -36.49 0.12 -22.56
C LYS A 481 -36.36 0.75 -23.94
N LEU A 482 -37.47 0.79 -24.69
CA LEU A 482 -37.56 1.46 -25.99
C LEU A 482 -38.42 2.72 -25.85
N TYR A 483 -37.82 3.88 -26.13
CA TYR A 483 -38.49 5.17 -26.15
C TYR A 483 -38.62 5.67 -27.58
N ILE A 484 -39.85 5.96 -28.03
CA ILE A 484 -40.08 6.58 -29.34
C ILE A 484 -40.19 8.09 -29.21
N ILE A 485 -39.21 8.82 -29.73
CA ILE A 485 -39.13 10.28 -29.63
C ILE A 485 -39.77 10.91 -30.87
N LYS A 486 -40.80 11.74 -30.65
CA LYS A 486 -41.41 12.57 -31.70
C LYS A 486 -40.45 13.68 -32.14
N GLY A 487 -40.53 14.07 -33.41
CA GLY A 487 -39.69 15.12 -34.00
C GLY A 487 -38.96 14.68 -35.28
N GLY A 488 -39.07 13.41 -35.67
CA GLY A 488 -38.38 12.85 -36.83
C GLY A 488 -36.93 12.47 -36.52
N CYS A 489 -36.15 12.16 -37.56
CA CYS A 489 -34.72 11.87 -37.41
C CYS A 489 -33.98 13.06 -36.77
N GLY A 490 -33.07 12.79 -35.83
CA GLY A 490 -32.35 13.79 -35.04
C GLY A 490 -32.90 13.96 -33.62
N ALA A 491 -34.18 13.65 -33.39
CA ALA A 491 -34.77 13.76 -32.04
C ALA A 491 -34.23 12.72 -31.05
N GLY A 492 -34.00 11.48 -31.49
CA GLY A 492 -33.35 10.43 -30.68
C GLY A 492 -31.92 10.82 -30.31
N SER A 493 -31.14 11.27 -31.31
CA SER A 493 -29.80 11.84 -31.14
C SER A 493 -29.79 13.07 -30.24
N GLY A 494 -30.83 13.89 -30.27
CA GLY A 494 -31.00 15.04 -29.38
C GLY A 494 -31.15 14.62 -27.90
N VAL A 495 -31.98 13.62 -27.61
CA VAL A 495 -32.10 13.08 -26.24
C VAL A 495 -30.76 12.46 -25.79
N LYS A 496 -30.10 11.70 -26.68
CA LYS A 496 -28.80 11.10 -26.38
C LYS A 496 -27.73 12.16 -26.10
N MET A 497 -27.71 13.25 -26.85
CA MET A 497 -26.80 14.37 -26.62
C MET A 497 -27.00 14.95 -25.22
N VAL A 498 -28.24 15.20 -24.79
CA VAL A 498 -28.53 15.70 -23.44
C VAL A 498 -28.04 14.71 -22.37
N ASN A 499 -28.22 13.41 -22.59
CA ASN A 499 -27.67 12.38 -21.71
C ASN A 499 -26.12 12.42 -21.66
N GLN A 500 -25.45 12.58 -22.79
CA GLN A 500 -23.99 12.63 -22.84
C GLN A 500 -23.41 13.93 -22.25
N LEU A 501 -24.13 15.05 -22.35
CA LEU A 501 -23.81 16.29 -21.65
C LEU A 501 -23.70 16.04 -20.15
N LEU A 502 -24.75 15.47 -19.53
CA LEU A 502 -24.77 15.19 -18.10
C LEU A 502 -23.72 14.15 -17.71
N ALA A 503 -23.61 13.06 -18.48
CA ALA A 503 -22.60 12.05 -18.27
C ALA A 503 -21.17 12.62 -18.21
N GLY A 504 -20.80 13.46 -19.20
CA GLY A 504 -19.46 14.04 -19.26
C GLY A 504 -19.20 15.01 -18.11
N ILE A 505 -20.18 15.85 -17.76
CA ILE A 505 -20.08 16.74 -16.60
C ILE A 505 -19.91 15.93 -15.32
N HIS A 506 -20.70 14.89 -15.10
CA HIS A 506 -20.65 14.08 -13.89
C HIS A 506 -19.29 13.39 -13.71
N ILE A 507 -18.71 12.81 -14.78
CA ILE A 507 -17.36 12.22 -14.71
C ILE A 507 -16.30 13.28 -14.37
N ALA A 508 -16.33 14.43 -15.05
CA ALA A 508 -15.36 15.50 -14.81
C ALA A 508 -15.49 16.10 -13.41
N SER A 509 -16.73 16.27 -12.92
CA SER A 509 -16.99 16.75 -11.56
C SER A 509 -16.61 15.74 -10.48
N ALA A 510 -16.77 14.43 -10.75
CA ALA A 510 -16.28 13.37 -9.86
C ALA A 510 -14.75 13.43 -9.74
N ALA A 511 -14.04 13.62 -10.86
CA ALA A 511 -12.59 13.83 -10.85
C ALA A 511 -12.18 15.07 -10.03
N GLU A 512 -12.85 16.21 -10.22
CA GLU A 512 -12.59 17.43 -9.43
C GLU A 512 -12.84 17.20 -7.94
N ALA A 513 -13.97 16.59 -7.59
CA ALA A 513 -14.39 16.32 -6.23
C ALA A 513 -13.42 15.37 -5.50
N MET A 514 -13.02 14.27 -6.15
CA MET A 514 -12.10 13.30 -5.55
C MET A 514 -10.69 13.87 -5.40
N ALA A 515 -10.21 14.64 -6.38
CA ALA A 515 -8.91 15.31 -6.28
C ALA A 515 -8.92 16.41 -5.20
N PHE A 516 -10.03 17.15 -5.07
CA PHE A 516 -10.19 18.14 -3.99
C PHE A 516 -10.28 17.47 -2.62
N GLY A 517 -11.06 16.38 -2.48
CA GLY A 517 -11.12 15.60 -1.25
C GLY A 517 -9.75 15.07 -0.82
N THR A 518 -8.96 14.58 -1.78
CA THR A 518 -7.57 14.16 -1.56
C THR A 518 -6.73 15.34 -1.05
N ARG A 519 -6.85 16.52 -1.67
CA ARG A 519 -6.15 17.74 -1.22
C ARG A 519 -6.53 18.15 0.20
N LEU A 520 -7.77 17.90 0.60
CA LEU A 520 -8.26 18.16 1.96
C LEU A 520 -7.80 17.12 2.99
N GLY A 521 -7.05 16.09 2.58
CA GLY A 521 -6.57 15.02 3.46
C GLY A 521 -7.60 13.92 3.73
N LEU A 522 -8.72 13.89 3.00
CA LEU A 522 -9.73 12.85 3.17
C LEU A 522 -9.26 11.53 2.57
N SER A 523 -9.56 10.42 3.27
CA SER A 523 -9.50 9.08 2.67
C SER A 523 -10.45 9.03 1.48
N THR A 524 -9.89 8.90 0.28
CA THR A 524 -10.62 8.84 -0.99
C THR A 524 -11.60 7.67 -1.02
N ARG A 525 -11.27 6.53 -0.39
CA ARG A 525 -12.17 5.38 -0.32
C ARG A 525 -13.39 5.66 0.55
N ILE A 526 -13.18 6.20 1.75
CA ILE A 526 -14.29 6.55 2.65
C ILE A 526 -15.14 7.66 2.02
N LEU A 527 -14.50 8.66 1.40
CA LEU A 527 -15.17 9.74 0.68
C LEU A 527 -16.07 9.18 -0.44
N PHE A 528 -15.58 8.26 -1.26
CA PHE A 528 -16.39 7.58 -2.28
C PHE A 528 -17.62 6.91 -1.67
N ASP A 529 -17.44 6.15 -0.59
CA ASP A 529 -18.54 5.44 0.06
C ASP A 529 -19.57 6.39 0.70
N VAL A 530 -19.13 7.54 1.22
CA VAL A 530 -20.02 8.61 1.72
C VAL A 530 -20.82 9.20 0.56
N ILE A 531 -20.15 9.67 -0.49
CA ILE A 531 -20.78 10.39 -1.61
C ILE A 531 -21.82 9.53 -2.32
N LYS A 532 -21.54 8.24 -2.50
CA LYS A 532 -22.49 7.26 -3.05
C LYS A 532 -23.84 7.20 -2.29
N ASN A 533 -23.88 7.69 -1.05
CA ASN A 533 -25.07 7.68 -0.21
C ASN A 533 -25.63 9.09 0.09
N SER A 534 -25.10 10.14 -0.55
CA SER A 534 -25.48 11.54 -0.34
C SER A 534 -25.93 12.25 -1.64
N GLY A 535 -26.37 13.50 -1.54
CA GLY A 535 -26.97 14.23 -2.67
C GLY A 535 -26.03 14.51 -3.85
N GLY A 536 -24.71 14.44 -3.63
CA GLY A 536 -23.68 14.53 -4.66
C GLY A 536 -23.55 13.28 -5.55
N ASP A 537 -24.31 12.22 -5.30
CA ASP A 537 -24.23 10.98 -6.06
C ASP A 537 -24.70 11.11 -7.53
N SER A 538 -24.05 10.33 -8.40
CA SER A 538 -24.47 10.13 -9.78
C SER A 538 -24.08 8.75 -10.29
N TRP A 539 -24.76 8.29 -11.35
CA TRP A 539 -24.43 7.00 -11.96
C TRP A 539 -22.96 6.95 -12.44
N MET A 540 -22.45 8.08 -12.95
CA MET A 540 -21.05 8.19 -13.38
C MET A 540 -20.07 8.22 -12.22
N PHE A 541 -20.44 8.81 -11.07
CA PHE A 541 -19.61 8.79 -9.86
C PHE A 541 -19.43 7.34 -9.37
N GLU A 542 -20.54 6.61 -9.20
CA GLU A 542 -20.51 5.21 -8.78
C GLU A 542 -19.69 4.32 -9.70
N ASN A 543 -19.74 4.60 -11.01
CA ASN A 543 -19.11 3.75 -12.01
C ASN A 543 -17.64 4.11 -12.27
N ARG A 544 -17.26 5.40 -12.29
CA ARG A 544 -15.92 5.84 -12.71
C ARG A 544 -14.96 6.11 -11.57
N VAL A 545 -15.42 6.51 -10.39
CA VAL A 545 -14.53 6.74 -9.25
C VAL A 545 -13.77 5.47 -8.84
N PRO A 546 -14.34 4.25 -8.85
CA PRO A 546 -13.58 3.04 -8.59
C PRO A 546 -12.35 2.89 -9.52
N HIS A 547 -12.48 3.21 -10.81
CA HIS A 547 -11.36 3.16 -11.76
C HIS A 547 -10.26 4.17 -11.38
N MET A 548 -10.63 5.36 -10.89
CA MET A 548 -9.69 6.36 -10.38
C MET A 548 -8.95 5.83 -9.14
N LEU A 549 -9.70 5.29 -8.17
CA LEU A 549 -9.18 4.77 -6.90
C LEU A 549 -8.21 3.59 -7.09
N ASP A 550 -8.53 2.69 -8.03
CA ASP A 550 -7.76 1.48 -8.30
C ASP A 550 -6.56 1.74 -9.23
N ASP A 551 -6.49 2.94 -9.82
CA ASP A 551 -5.50 3.34 -10.84
C ASP A 551 -5.54 2.43 -12.08
N ASP A 552 -6.71 1.85 -12.38
CA ASP A 552 -6.99 1.00 -13.56
C ASP A 552 -7.73 1.79 -14.63
N TYR A 553 -7.02 2.13 -15.70
CA TYR A 553 -7.57 2.87 -16.84
C TYR A 553 -7.72 2.01 -18.09
N THR A 554 -7.96 0.70 -17.90
CA THR A 554 -8.36 -0.20 -18.98
C THR A 554 -9.61 0.36 -19.66
N PRO A 555 -9.57 0.69 -20.96
CA PRO A 555 -10.63 1.49 -21.59
C PRO A 555 -11.88 0.64 -21.88
N TYR A 556 -12.89 0.76 -21.03
CA TYR A 556 -14.26 0.30 -21.33
C TYR A 556 -15.04 1.37 -22.11
N SER A 557 -14.71 2.63 -21.84
CA SER A 557 -15.10 3.80 -22.62
C SER A 557 -13.91 4.75 -22.65
N ALA A 558 -13.39 5.05 -23.84
CA ALA A 558 -12.18 5.84 -23.95
C ALA A 558 -12.43 7.33 -23.62
N LEU A 559 -11.42 8.01 -23.07
CA LEU A 559 -11.45 9.44 -22.79
C LEU A 559 -11.86 10.28 -24.02
N ASP A 560 -11.36 9.90 -25.21
CA ASP A 560 -11.71 10.56 -26.48
C ASP A 560 -13.20 10.42 -26.87
N ILE A 561 -13.95 9.48 -26.29
CA ILE A 561 -15.40 9.41 -26.47
C ILE A 561 -16.07 10.67 -25.93
N PHE A 562 -15.63 11.18 -24.77
CA PHE A 562 -16.18 12.41 -24.20
C PHE A 562 -15.62 13.67 -24.86
N VAL A 563 -14.42 13.63 -25.46
CA VAL A 563 -13.98 14.69 -26.40
C VAL A 563 -14.95 14.77 -27.58
N LYS A 564 -15.32 13.62 -28.18
CA LYS A 564 -16.27 13.57 -29.29
C LYS A 564 -17.68 14.03 -28.87
N ASP A 565 -18.22 13.44 -27.80
CA ASP A 565 -19.62 13.64 -27.40
C ASP A 565 -19.87 15.04 -26.85
N LEU A 566 -19.00 15.57 -25.99
CA LEU A 566 -19.11 16.95 -25.56
C LEU A 566 -18.78 17.92 -26.70
N GLY A 567 -17.96 17.52 -27.68
CA GLY A 567 -17.77 18.27 -28.92
C GLY A 567 -19.06 18.39 -29.75
N ILE A 568 -19.94 17.37 -29.75
CA ILE A 568 -21.29 17.46 -30.35
C ILE A 568 -22.13 18.46 -29.56
N VAL A 569 -22.15 18.35 -28.22
CA VAL A 569 -22.87 19.27 -27.33
C VAL A 569 -22.45 20.73 -27.57
N SER A 570 -21.15 21.00 -27.67
CA SER A 570 -20.63 22.35 -27.94
C SER A 570 -21.05 22.91 -29.30
N ARG A 571 -21.21 22.06 -30.33
CA ARG A 571 -21.73 22.52 -31.63
C ARG A 571 -23.21 22.83 -31.59
N GLU A 572 -24.01 21.99 -30.94
CA GLU A 572 -25.46 22.18 -30.82
C GLU A 572 -25.82 23.40 -29.94
N CYS A 573 -25.00 23.69 -28.93
CA CYS A 573 -25.03 24.94 -28.17
C CYS A 573 -25.03 26.19 -29.09
N LEU A 574 -24.18 26.20 -30.11
CA LEU A 574 -24.09 27.30 -31.09
C LEU A 574 -25.31 27.35 -32.01
N VAL A 575 -25.82 26.20 -32.44
CA VAL A 575 -27.01 26.11 -33.30
C VAL A 575 -28.25 26.66 -32.59
N HIS A 576 -28.43 26.34 -31.31
CA HIS A 576 -29.61 26.70 -30.54
C HIS A 576 -29.48 28.02 -29.76
N ASN A 577 -28.30 28.66 -29.76
CA ASN A 577 -27.98 29.85 -28.96
C ASN A 577 -28.26 29.66 -27.46
N VAL A 578 -27.82 28.53 -26.90
CA VAL A 578 -27.99 28.20 -25.47
C VAL A 578 -26.62 28.10 -24.82
N PRO A 579 -26.20 29.01 -23.93
CA PRO A 579 -24.89 28.93 -23.30
C PRO A 579 -24.81 27.72 -22.36
N LEU A 580 -23.81 26.85 -22.57
CA LEU A 580 -23.54 25.68 -21.72
C LEU A 580 -22.19 25.84 -21.02
N HIS A 581 -22.17 26.54 -19.91
CA HIS A 581 -20.95 26.96 -19.23
C HIS A 581 -20.22 25.77 -18.58
N VAL A 582 -20.92 24.95 -17.80
CA VAL A 582 -20.34 23.79 -17.09
C VAL A 582 -19.95 22.71 -18.10
N ALA A 583 -20.79 22.44 -19.10
CA ALA A 583 -20.47 21.49 -20.17
C ALA A 583 -19.19 21.89 -20.94
N THR A 584 -18.98 23.19 -21.17
CA THR A 584 -17.79 23.69 -21.86
C THR A 584 -16.51 23.46 -21.05
N VAL A 585 -16.55 23.68 -19.73
CA VAL A 585 -15.39 23.37 -18.86
C VAL A 585 -15.09 21.87 -18.87
N ALA A 586 -16.12 21.03 -18.75
CA ALA A 586 -15.95 19.58 -18.82
C ALA A 586 -15.28 19.16 -20.14
N TYR A 587 -15.74 19.71 -21.26
CA TYR A 587 -15.15 19.45 -22.58
C TYR A 587 -13.65 19.79 -22.62
N HIS A 588 -13.26 20.94 -22.07
CA HIS A 588 -11.85 21.34 -22.01
C HIS A 588 -10.99 20.44 -21.11
N LEU A 589 -11.54 19.88 -20.03
CA LEU A 589 -10.82 18.92 -19.19
C LEU A 589 -10.55 17.62 -19.95
N PHE A 590 -11.55 17.08 -20.66
CA PHE A 590 -11.35 15.91 -21.53
C PHE A 590 -10.37 16.21 -22.68
N LEU A 591 -10.48 17.39 -23.31
CA LEU A 591 -9.54 17.79 -24.34
C LEU A 591 -8.10 17.89 -23.80
N SER A 592 -7.93 18.38 -22.57
CA SER A 592 -6.62 18.45 -21.89
C SER A 592 -6.04 17.06 -21.63
N GLY A 593 -6.87 16.12 -21.15
CA GLY A 593 -6.44 14.73 -20.95
C GLY A 593 -6.06 14.03 -22.26
N SER A 594 -6.83 14.27 -23.33
CA SER A 594 -6.51 13.77 -24.67
C SER A 594 -5.18 14.34 -25.19
N ALA A 595 -4.99 15.66 -25.07
CA ALA A 595 -3.75 16.34 -25.46
C ALA A 595 -2.53 15.88 -24.63
N ALA A 596 -2.73 15.44 -23.39
CA ALA A 596 -1.71 14.83 -22.54
C ALA A 596 -1.37 13.37 -22.93
N GLY A 597 -2.02 12.81 -23.96
CA GLY A 597 -1.77 11.46 -24.46
C GLY A 597 -2.64 10.36 -23.83
N TRP A 598 -3.66 10.72 -23.06
CA TRP A 598 -4.54 9.75 -22.37
C TRP A 598 -5.83 9.44 -23.14
N GLY A 599 -5.98 9.94 -24.37
CA GLY A 599 -7.22 9.81 -25.17
C GLY A 599 -7.74 8.37 -25.35
N ARG A 600 -6.82 7.38 -25.39
CA ARG A 600 -7.14 5.94 -25.52
C ARG A 600 -7.33 5.20 -24.18
N GLN A 601 -7.12 5.87 -23.05
CA GLN A 601 -7.36 5.30 -21.72
C GLN A 601 -8.84 5.44 -21.35
N ASP A 602 -9.27 4.76 -20.29
CA ASP A 602 -10.62 4.93 -19.74
C ASP A 602 -10.93 6.41 -19.46
N ASP A 603 -12.18 6.82 -19.66
CA ASP A 603 -12.61 8.21 -19.48
C ASP A 603 -12.52 8.70 -18.02
N ALA A 604 -12.44 7.79 -17.03
CA ALA A 604 -12.04 8.10 -15.66
C ALA A 604 -10.64 8.73 -15.58
N GLY A 605 -9.79 8.51 -16.59
CA GLY A 605 -8.47 9.11 -16.73
C GLY A 605 -8.46 10.63 -16.79
N VAL A 606 -9.61 11.30 -16.93
CA VAL A 606 -9.72 12.76 -16.78
C VAL A 606 -9.25 13.25 -15.40
N VAL A 607 -9.29 12.40 -14.37
CA VAL A 607 -8.74 12.71 -13.03
C VAL A 607 -7.25 13.08 -13.07
N LYS A 608 -6.50 12.50 -14.00
CA LYS A 608 -5.06 12.76 -14.17
C LYS A 608 -4.76 14.20 -14.53
N VAL A 609 -5.73 14.94 -15.08
CA VAL A 609 -5.60 16.38 -15.31
C VAL A 609 -5.39 17.10 -13.97
N TYR A 610 -6.19 16.77 -12.95
CA TYR A 610 -6.03 17.33 -11.61
C TYR A 610 -4.79 16.80 -10.90
N GLU A 611 -4.49 15.50 -11.03
CA GLU A 611 -3.26 14.92 -10.45
C GLU A 611 -2.00 15.61 -10.99
N THR A 612 -1.96 15.86 -12.30
CA THR A 612 -0.83 16.52 -12.97
C THR A 612 -0.73 18.00 -12.59
N LEU A 613 -1.85 18.71 -12.53
CA LEU A 613 -1.86 20.14 -12.21
C LEU A 613 -1.51 20.45 -10.76
N THR A 614 -1.84 19.53 -9.85
CA THR A 614 -1.83 19.83 -8.41
C THR A 614 -0.84 18.96 -7.63
N GLY A 615 -0.39 17.83 -8.19
CA GLY A 615 0.47 16.86 -7.52
C GLY A 615 -0.25 15.97 -6.51
N VAL A 616 -1.59 16.05 -6.41
CA VAL A 616 -2.35 15.06 -5.64
C VAL A 616 -2.43 13.74 -6.41
N LYS A 617 -2.57 12.62 -5.69
CA LYS A 617 -2.85 11.33 -6.29
C LYS A 617 -4.19 10.83 -5.78
N VAL A 618 -5.15 10.63 -6.68
CA VAL A 618 -6.44 10.05 -6.34
C VAL A 618 -6.28 8.55 -6.45
N ASP A 619 -5.96 7.89 -5.34
CA ASP A 619 -5.95 6.44 -5.25
C ASP A 619 -6.51 5.98 -3.90
N ALA A 620 -6.90 4.72 -3.81
CA ALA A 620 -7.26 4.08 -2.53
C ALA A 620 -6.01 3.55 -1.78
N LYS A 621 -4.80 3.83 -2.27
CA LYS A 621 -3.58 3.22 -1.73
C LYS A 621 -3.14 3.98 -0.51
N LEU A 622 -3.01 3.25 0.59
CA LEU A 622 -2.36 3.75 1.79
C LEU A 622 -0.96 4.28 1.43
N HIS A 623 -0.67 5.52 1.80
CA HIS A 623 0.60 6.16 1.46
C HIS A 623 1.73 5.64 2.35
N VAL A 624 2.96 5.71 1.82
CA VAL A 624 4.17 5.46 2.61
C VAL A 624 4.32 6.61 3.61
N LEU A 625 4.32 6.28 4.90
CA LEU A 625 4.48 7.29 5.96
C LEU A 625 5.96 7.53 6.24
N LYS A 626 6.32 8.73 6.67
CA LYS A 626 7.65 8.98 7.23
C LYS A 626 7.74 8.36 8.61
N LYS A 627 8.71 7.46 8.82
CA LYS A 627 8.84 6.66 10.02
C LYS A 627 8.98 7.52 11.29
N ASP A 628 9.92 8.44 11.32
CA ASP A 628 10.20 9.23 12.52
C ASP A 628 9.04 10.16 12.87
N ASP A 629 8.46 10.85 11.88
CA ASP A 629 7.29 11.71 12.08
C ASP A 629 6.10 10.91 12.66
N THR A 630 5.85 9.72 12.10
CA THR A 630 4.78 8.83 12.56
C THR A 630 5.03 8.37 14.00
N LEU A 631 6.24 7.88 14.31
CA LEU A 631 6.56 7.39 15.65
C LEU A 631 6.53 8.50 16.70
N ASN A 632 6.96 9.71 16.35
CA ASN A 632 6.94 10.89 17.23
C ASN A 632 5.52 11.42 17.48
N SER A 633 4.57 11.17 16.57
CA SER A 633 3.17 11.55 16.74
C SER A 633 2.39 10.67 17.73
N LEU A 634 2.91 9.47 18.04
CA LEU A 634 2.27 8.54 18.95
C LEU A 634 2.35 9.02 20.41
N PRO A 635 1.38 8.64 21.28
CA PRO A 635 1.47 8.89 22.72
C PRO A 635 2.79 8.38 23.30
N PRO A 636 3.33 8.96 24.39
CA PRO A 636 4.55 8.46 25.01
C PRO A 636 4.37 7.02 25.50
N GLU A 637 5.43 6.21 25.44
CA GLU A 637 5.40 4.82 25.88
C GLU A 637 5.01 4.67 27.36
N TRP A 638 4.47 3.50 27.72
CA TRP A 638 4.14 3.19 29.10
C TRP A 638 5.39 3.30 30.00
N PRO A 639 5.34 4.08 31.09
CA PRO A 639 6.55 4.53 31.80
C PRO A 639 7.32 3.38 32.45
N VAL A 640 6.62 2.35 32.93
CA VAL A 640 7.23 1.21 33.65
C VAL A 640 7.44 0.04 32.68
N ASN A 641 8.56 -0.68 32.80
CA ASN A 641 8.80 -1.86 31.99
C ASN A 641 8.05 -3.06 32.56
N PRO A 642 7.03 -3.62 31.87
CA PRO A 642 6.21 -4.71 32.41
C PRO A 642 6.94 -6.05 32.52
N ILE A 643 8.12 -6.20 31.91
CA ILE A 643 8.85 -7.48 31.82
C ILE A 643 9.13 -8.08 33.21
N ASP A 644 9.53 -7.28 34.19
CA ASP A 644 9.81 -7.77 35.55
C ASP A 644 8.56 -8.37 36.21
N ASP A 645 7.39 -7.80 35.96
CA ASP A 645 6.13 -8.30 36.49
C ASP A 645 5.65 -9.56 35.75
N ILE A 646 5.90 -9.65 34.44
CA ILE A 646 5.68 -10.88 33.65
C ILE A 646 6.55 -12.01 34.22
N CYS A 647 7.83 -11.76 34.50
CA CYS A 647 8.73 -12.75 35.10
C CYS A 647 8.21 -13.27 36.45
N LYS A 648 7.77 -12.36 37.34
CA LYS A 648 7.19 -12.74 38.65
C LYS A 648 5.92 -13.58 38.51
N LEU A 649 5.04 -13.24 37.56
CA LEU A 649 3.81 -14.00 37.33
C LEU A 649 4.10 -15.37 36.70
N ASN A 650 5.02 -15.45 35.75
CA ASN A 650 5.42 -16.70 35.11
C ASN A 650 6.11 -17.66 36.08
N GLN A 651 6.91 -17.18 37.05
CA GLN A 651 7.54 -18.02 38.08
C GLN A 651 6.53 -18.77 38.96
N ASN A 652 5.33 -18.20 39.16
CA ASN A 652 4.27 -18.80 39.96
C ASN A 652 3.29 -19.63 39.12
N SER A 653 3.48 -19.69 37.79
CA SER A 653 2.63 -20.40 36.85
C SER A 653 3.16 -21.80 36.56
N SER A 654 2.25 -22.77 36.41
CA SER A 654 2.55 -24.11 35.88
C SER A 654 2.29 -24.22 34.37
N LYS A 655 2.03 -23.08 33.71
CA LYS A 655 1.65 -23.00 32.31
C LYS A 655 2.87 -22.82 31.40
N THR A 656 3.09 -23.75 30.48
CA THR A 656 4.17 -23.71 29.49
C THR A 656 3.69 -23.09 28.17
N LEU A 657 4.48 -22.18 27.60
CA LEU A 657 4.22 -21.63 26.26
C LEU A 657 4.85 -22.53 25.20
N ILE A 658 4.05 -23.03 24.26
CA ILE A 658 4.52 -23.90 23.18
C ILE A 658 4.40 -23.15 21.86
N VAL A 659 5.52 -22.87 21.23
CA VAL A 659 5.56 -22.08 19.99
C VAL A 659 5.72 -23.02 18.81
N LEU A 660 4.70 -23.09 17.96
CA LEU A 660 4.78 -23.76 16.66
C LEU A 660 5.32 -22.75 15.65
N ASP A 661 6.57 -22.97 15.23
CA ASP A 661 7.27 -22.06 14.32
C ASP A 661 7.15 -22.57 12.89
N ASP A 662 6.49 -21.79 12.02
CA ASP A 662 6.26 -22.14 10.62
C ASP A 662 7.53 -22.04 9.75
N ASP A 663 8.59 -21.40 10.26
CA ASP A 663 9.94 -21.35 9.68
C ASP A 663 11.02 -21.28 10.80
N PRO A 664 12.32 -21.57 10.55
CA PRO A 664 13.32 -21.61 11.64
C PRO A 664 13.73 -20.23 12.18
N THR A 665 13.20 -19.15 11.61
CA THR A 665 13.58 -17.79 11.97
C THR A 665 12.77 -17.23 13.14
N GLY A 666 11.75 -17.91 13.66
CA GLY A 666 10.95 -17.39 14.78
C GLY A 666 11.68 -17.32 16.12
N THR A 667 12.82 -18.00 16.23
CA THR A 667 13.71 -18.00 17.41
C THR A 667 14.49 -16.69 17.61
N GLN A 668 14.18 -15.65 16.84
CA GLN A 668 14.94 -14.42 16.72
C GLN A 668 15.15 -13.64 18.01
N THR A 669 14.14 -13.50 18.86
CA THR A 669 14.16 -12.56 20.00
C THR A 669 14.36 -13.25 21.35
N VAL A 670 14.61 -14.56 21.34
CA VAL A 670 14.68 -15.37 22.55
C VAL A 670 16.10 -15.92 22.79
N HIS A 671 16.40 -16.26 24.04
CA HIS A 671 17.61 -16.99 24.43
C HIS A 671 17.29 -17.93 25.59
N ASP A 672 18.15 -18.91 25.83
CA ASP A 672 17.99 -19.96 26.85
C ASP A 672 16.69 -20.78 26.73
N ILE A 673 16.16 -20.89 25.51
CA ILE A 673 14.99 -21.70 25.17
C ILE A 673 15.40 -22.88 24.28
N GLU A 674 14.75 -24.02 24.47
CA GLU A 674 14.95 -25.19 23.60
C GLU A 674 14.03 -25.16 22.37
N VAL A 675 14.57 -25.64 21.25
CA VAL A 675 13.88 -25.86 19.98
C VAL A 675 13.88 -27.36 19.72
N LEU A 676 12.69 -27.93 19.55
CA LEU A 676 12.50 -29.30 19.12
C LEU A 676 12.24 -29.33 17.62
N THR A 677 12.85 -30.29 16.93
CA THR A 677 12.61 -30.55 15.51
C THR A 677 11.87 -31.87 15.29
N GLU A 678 11.59 -32.59 16.39
CA GLU A 678 10.70 -33.75 16.46
C GLU A 678 9.64 -33.54 17.55
N TRP A 679 8.46 -34.12 17.36
CA TRP A 679 7.27 -33.91 18.21
C TRP A 679 6.62 -35.25 18.60
N THR A 680 7.44 -36.27 18.87
CA THR A 680 6.95 -37.54 19.42
C THR A 680 6.44 -37.32 20.85
N VAL A 681 5.46 -38.11 21.28
CA VAL A 681 4.92 -38.02 22.65
C VAL A 681 6.03 -38.21 23.69
N GLU A 682 7.01 -39.08 23.45
CA GLU A 682 8.17 -39.27 24.34
C GLU A 682 9.05 -38.02 24.46
N SER A 683 9.38 -37.37 23.33
CA SER A 683 10.18 -36.14 23.32
C SER A 683 9.46 -35.00 24.04
N LEU A 684 8.15 -34.86 23.81
CA LEU A 684 7.31 -33.86 24.48
C LEU A 684 7.16 -34.13 25.98
N VAL A 685 6.99 -35.39 26.41
CA VAL A 685 6.96 -35.77 27.83
C VAL A 685 8.29 -35.46 28.52
N SER A 686 9.40 -35.81 27.87
CA SER A 686 10.75 -35.46 28.34
C SER A 686 10.87 -33.94 28.53
N GLN A 687 10.36 -33.17 27.58
CA GLN A 687 10.43 -31.72 27.66
C GLN A 687 9.54 -31.11 28.74
N PHE A 688 8.30 -31.57 28.85
CA PHE A 688 7.39 -31.17 29.91
C PHE A 688 7.93 -31.51 31.30
N THR A 689 8.66 -32.61 31.45
CA THR A 689 9.29 -33.02 32.71
C THR A 689 10.33 -32.00 33.20
N LYS A 690 11.01 -31.28 32.29
CA LYS A 690 11.94 -30.20 32.65
C LYS A 690 11.24 -28.93 33.18
N ARG A 691 9.91 -28.85 33.06
CA ARG A 691 9.08 -27.67 33.41
C ARG A 691 9.57 -26.36 32.78
N PRO A 692 9.75 -26.31 31.45
CA PRO A 692 10.16 -25.09 30.77
C PRO A 692 9.05 -24.04 30.83
N THR A 693 9.43 -22.76 30.92
CA THR A 693 8.51 -21.64 30.71
C THR A 693 8.05 -21.58 29.25
N CYS A 694 8.94 -21.90 28.30
CA CYS A 694 8.67 -21.90 26.88
C CYS A 694 9.59 -22.88 26.14
N PHE A 695 9.10 -23.50 25.07
CA PHE A 695 9.92 -24.19 24.07
C PHE A 695 9.29 -24.07 22.68
N PHE A 696 10.13 -24.20 21.65
CA PHE A 696 9.71 -24.13 20.25
C PHE A 696 9.60 -25.52 19.65
N ILE A 697 8.67 -25.70 18.72
CA ILE A 697 8.61 -26.82 17.80
C ILE A 697 8.76 -26.24 16.39
N LEU A 698 9.86 -26.58 15.73
CA LEU A 698 10.11 -26.17 14.35
C LEU A 698 9.29 -27.05 13.41
N THR A 699 8.19 -26.50 12.89
CA THR A 699 7.28 -27.23 11.98
C THR A 699 7.71 -27.13 10.53
N ASN A 700 8.28 -25.98 10.14
CA ASN A 700 8.58 -25.64 8.75
C ASN A 700 7.36 -25.81 7.81
N SER A 701 6.14 -25.61 8.33
CA SER A 701 4.87 -25.83 7.63
C SER A 701 4.71 -24.93 6.39
N ARG A 702 5.39 -23.78 6.35
CA ARG A 702 5.37 -22.85 5.20
C ARG A 702 5.95 -23.47 3.91
N ALA A 703 6.78 -24.52 4.04
CA ALA A 703 7.31 -25.26 2.90
C ALA A 703 6.35 -26.36 2.38
N LEU A 704 5.22 -26.58 3.05
CA LEU A 704 4.24 -27.62 2.75
C LEU A 704 3.02 -27.05 2.00
N SER A 705 2.26 -27.94 1.33
CA SER A 705 0.92 -27.59 0.85
C SER A 705 -0.03 -27.38 2.03
N THR A 706 -1.12 -26.66 1.80
CA THR A 706 -2.10 -26.34 2.85
C THR A 706 -2.65 -27.59 3.54
N GLU A 707 -2.94 -28.66 2.78
CA GLU A 707 -3.46 -29.92 3.33
C GLU A 707 -2.44 -30.56 4.29
N LYS A 708 -1.17 -30.61 3.89
CA LYS A 708 -0.09 -31.18 4.71
C LYS A 708 0.22 -30.33 5.94
N ALA A 709 0.11 -29.00 5.84
CA ALA A 709 0.30 -28.09 6.96
C ALA A 709 -0.81 -28.25 8.02
N VAL A 710 -2.05 -28.46 7.59
CA VAL A 710 -3.20 -28.78 8.44
C VAL A 710 -2.98 -30.12 9.15
N GLU A 711 -2.70 -31.20 8.40
CA GLU A 711 -2.43 -32.53 8.98
C GLU A 711 -1.30 -32.51 10.01
N LEU A 712 -0.22 -31.80 9.71
CA LEU A 712 0.94 -31.63 10.60
C LEU A 712 0.56 -30.89 11.89
N THR A 713 -0.17 -29.78 11.76
CA THR A 713 -0.58 -28.97 12.92
C THR A 713 -1.50 -29.74 13.83
N GLU A 714 -2.46 -30.49 13.27
CA GLU A 714 -3.31 -31.37 14.05
C GLU A 714 -2.51 -32.49 14.75
N GLU A 715 -1.55 -33.11 14.07
CA GLU A 715 -0.68 -34.14 14.66
C GLU A 715 0.11 -33.59 15.86
N ILE A 716 0.75 -32.44 15.68
CA ILE A 716 1.52 -31.79 16.75
C ILE A 716 0.62 -31.45 17.93
N CYS A 717 -0.54 -30.82 17.68
CA CYS A 717 -1.48 -30.48 18.74
C CYS A 717 -2.01 -31.73 19.48
N ARG A 718 -2.28 -32.84 18.77
CA ARG A 718 -2.68 -34.11 19.39
C ARG A 718 -1.58 -34.67 20.28
N ASN A 719 -0.33 -34.66 19.79
CA ASN A 719 0.80 -35.17 20.56
C ASN A 719 1.11 -34.30 21.79
N ILE A 720 0.95 -32.97 21.68
CA ILE A 720 1.06 -32.04 22.81
C ILE A 720 0.02 -32.36 23.88
N ASP A 721 -1.26 -32.48 23.49
CA ASP A 721 -2.35 -32.78 24.43
C ASP A 721 -2.16 -34.14 25.12
N LEU A 722 -1.73 -35.16 24.38
CA LEU A 722 -1.39 -36.47 24.92
C LEU A 722 -0.22 -36.40 25.90
N ALA A 723 0.87 -35.71 25.54
CA ALA A 723 2.06 -35.58 26.38
C ALA A 723 1.78 -34.78 27.66
N ALA A 724 1.00 -33.69 27.57
CA ALA A 724 0.60 -32.88 28.72
C ALA A 724 -0.23 -33.69 29.73
N LYS A 725 -1.11 -34.58 29.26
CA LYS A 725 -1.91 -35.49 30.11
C LYS A 725 -1.07 -36.55 30.85
N LEU A 726 0.12 -36.87 30.34
CA LEU A 726 1.04 -37.85 30.94
C LEU A 726 1.95 -37.26 32.02
N VAL A 727 2.01 -35.94 32.17
CA VAL A 727 2.84 -35.26 33.17
C VAL A 727 1.93 -34.53 34.17
N GLU A 728 2.08 -34.82 35.47
CA GLU A 728 1.22 -34.24 36.49
C GLU A 728 1.37 -32.71 36.59
N LYS A 729 0.22 -32.01 36.59
CA LYS A 729 0.07 -30.56 36.85
C LYS A 729 0.78 -29.66 35.83
N ILE A 730 0.57 -29.92 34.55
CA ILE A 730 1.01 -29.05 33.45
C ILE A 730 -0.20 -28.48 32.73
N ASP A 731 -0.15 -27.18 32.48
CA ASP A 731 -1.06 -26.46 31.58
C ASP A 731 -0.23 -25.87 30.43
N TYR A 732 -0.85 -25.53 29.30
CA TYR A 732 -0.13 -24.98 28.16
C TYR A 732 -0.92 -23.96 27.35
N THR A 733 -0.20 -23.08 26.64
CA THR A 733 -0.75 -22.21 25.60
C THR A 733 0.00 -22.45 24.30
N VAL A 734 -0.72 -22.63 23.19
CA VAL A 734 -0.13 -22.76 21.85
C VAL A 734 -0.04 -21.40 21.19
N VAL A 735 1.12 -21.09 20.63
CA VAL A 735 1.36 -19.91 19.78
C VAL A 735 1.72 -20.39 18.38
N LEU A 736 0.94 -19.99 17.38
CA LEU A 736 1.24 -20.18 15.97
C LEU A 736 2.10 -19.01 15.51
N ARG A 737 3.42 -19.18 15.55
CA ARG A 737 4.31 -18.12 15.09
C ARG A 737 4.36 -18.18 13.56
N GLY A 738 4.01 -17.04 12.94
CA GLY A 738 3.98 -16.88 11.50
C GLY A 738 4.95 -15.82 10.99
N ASP A 739 4.89 -15.58 9.69
CA ASP A 739 5.69 -14.54 9.05
C ASP A 739 5.25 -13.14 9.52
N SER A 740 6.21 -12.30 9.90
CA SER A 740 5.90 -10.92 10.27
C SER A 740 5.43 -10.10 9.07
N THR A 741 5.48 -10.61 7.84
CA THR A 741 4.85 -9.98 6.65
C THR A 741 3.56 -10.70 6.26
N LEU A 742 2.86 -11.29 7.23
CA LEU A 742 1.51 -11.87 7.13
C LEU A 742 1.38 -13.15 6.28
N ARG A 743 2.43 -13.59 5.59
CA ARG A 743 2.44 -14.83 4.81
C ARG A 743 2.31 -16.07 5.69
N GLY A 744 1.74 -17.14 5.11
CA GLY A 744 1.54 -18.43 5.76
C GLY A 744 0.10 -18.95 5.62
N HIS A 745 -0.17 -20.13 6.18
CA HIS A 745 -1.43 -20.87 6.06
C HIS A 745 -2.49 -20.38 7.07
N PHE A 746 -2.82 -19.08 7.04
CA PHE A 746 -3.96 -18.54 7.78
C PHE A 746 -5.18 -18.36 6.88
N PRO A 747 -6.37 -18.77 7.34
CA PRO A 747 -6.71 -19.24 8.69
C PRO A 747 -6.51 -20.74 8.96
N GLU A 748 -6.07 -21.53 7.99
CA GLU A 748 -6.14 -23.00 8.03
C GLU A 748 -5.37 -23.65 9.19
N GLU A 749 -4.17 -23.18 9.53
CA GLU A 749 -3.42 -23.66 10.71
C GLU A 749 -4.13 -23.32 12.03
N ALA A 750 -4.79 -22.16 12.10
CA ALA A 750 -5.52 -21.75 13.29
C ALA A 750 -6.78 -22.60 13.47
N ASP A 751 -7.51 -22.85 12.39
CA ASP A 751 -8.65 -23.77 12.39
C ASP A 751 -8.20 -25.20 12.79
N ALA A 752 -7.08 -25.68 12.25
CA ALA A 752 -6.50 -26.99 12.56
C ALA A 752 -6.14 -27.13 14.06
N ALA A 753 -5.45 -26.14 14.64
CA ALA A 753 -5.13 -26.13 16.05
C ALA A 753 -6.41 -26.19 16.91
N VAL A 754 -7.37 -25.29 16.65
CA VAL A 754 -8.66 -25.20 17.38
C VAL A 754 -9.46 -26.51 17.29
N SER A 755 -9.41 -27.21 16.15
CA SER A 755 -10.11 -28.49 15.99
C SER A 755 -9.66 -29.57 16.98
N VAL A 756 -8.42 -29.47 17.47
CA VAL A 756 -7.82 -30.44 18.41
C VAL A 756 -7.84 -29.92 19.84
N ILE A 757 -7.40 -28.69 20.07
CA ILE A 757 -7.23 -28.14 21.43
C ILE A 757 -8.50 -27.46 21.99
N GLY A 758 -9.54 -27.32 21.17
CA GLY A 758 -10.82 -26.73 21.52
C GLY A 758 -10.98 -25.25 21.16
N GLU A 759 -12.19 -24.73 21.31
CA GLU A 759 -12.51 -23.32 21.06
C GLU A 759 -11.84 -22.36 22.07
N MET A 760 -11.32 -21.24 21.56
CA MET A 760 -10.70 -20.19 22.35
C MET A 760 -11.64 -19.02 22.64
N ASP A 761 -11.34 -18.23 23.69
CA ASP A 761 -12.03 -16.97 23.95
C ASP A 761 -11.76 -15.98 22.81
N ALA A 762 -10.51 -15.87 22.36
CA ALA A 762 -10.17 -15.07 21.19
C ALA A 762 -8.95 -15.57 20.42
N TRP A 763 -8.91 -15.27 19.13
CA TRP A 763 -7.72 -15.36 18.28
C TRP A 763 -6.98 -14.03 18.32
N ILE A 764 -5.72 -14.05 18.74
CA ILE A 764 -4.88 -12.85 18.83
C ILE A 764 -3.96 -12.79 17.61
N ILE A 765 -4.04 -11.71 16.84
CA ILE A 765 -3.20 -11.48 15.65
C ILE A 765 -2.24 -10.33 15.96
N CYS A 766 -0.95 -10.64 16.02
CA CYS A 766 0.07 -9.70 16.46
C CYS A 766 1.39 -9.85 15.65
N PRO A 767 1.45 -9.27 14.44
CA PRO A 767 2.59 -9.43 13.52
C PRO A 767 3.77 -8.49 13.80
N PHE A 768 3.72 -7.68 14.87
CA PHE A 768 4.75 -6.70 15.20
C PHE A 768 6.12 -7.35 15.42
N PHE A 769 7.16 -6.76 14.82
CA PHE A 769 8.53 -7.22 14.98
C PHE A 769 9.52 -6.08 14.72
N LEU A 770 10.05 -5.49 15.81
CA LEU A 770 10.84 -4.26 15.75
C LEU A 770 12.16 -4.44 14.98
N GLN A 771 12.89 -5.53 15.23
CA GLN A 771 14.20 -5.81 14.60
C GLN A 771 14.02 -6.13 13.11
N GLY A 772 12.83 -6.58 12.73
CA GLY A 772 12.43 -6.69 11.33
C GLY A 772 11.92 -5.39 10.73
N GLY A 773 11.72 -4.31 11.49
CA GLY A 773 11.06 -3.10 11.01
C GLY A 773 9.59 -3.30 10.66
N ARG A 774 8.87 -4.15 11.42
CA ARG A 774 7.44 -4.40 11.23
C ARG A 774 6.65 -3.71 12.32
N PHE A 775 5.76 -2.81 11.91
CA PHE A 775 4.97 -1.96 12.79
C PHE A 775 3.49 -2.19 12.52
N THR A 776 2.65 -2.07 13.54
CA THR A 776 1.20 -2.07 13.37
C THR A 776 0.67 -0.82 14.04
N ILE A 777 0.21 0.14 13.24
CA ILE A 777 -0.22 1.46 13.70
C ILE A 777 -1.57 1.73 13.06
N ASN A 778 -2.56 2.13 13.87
CA ASN A 778 -3.93 2.39 13.45
C ASN A 778 -4.51 1.25 12.59
N ASP A 779 -4.30 0.02 13.07
CA ASP A 779 -4.69 -1.25 12.47
C ASP A 779 -4.02 -1.59 11.14
N ILE A 780 -3.18 -0.70 10.60
CA ILE A 780 -2.41 -0.93 9.38
C ILE A 780 -1.05 -1.54 9.74
N HIS A 781 -0.71 -2.63 9.07
CA HIS A 781 0.60 -3.24 9.18
C HIS A 781 1.57 -2.64 8.15
N TYR A 782 2.74 -2.22 8.63
CA TYR A 782 3.78 -1.56 7.85
C TYR A 782 5.09 -2.35 7.88
N VAL A 783 5.81 -2.29 6.77
CA VAL A 783 7.19 -2.73 6.63
C VAL A 783 8.07 -1.51 6.43
N ALA A 784 9.06 -1.32 7.28
CA ALA A 784 10.01 -0.22 7.18
C ALA A 784 10.99 -0.47 6.01
N ASP A 785 11.16 0.55 5.17
CA ASP A 785 12.14 0.61 4.10
C ASP A 785 12.80 1.99 4.10
N GLY A 786 14.07 2.05 4.50
CA GLY A 786 14.75 3.32 4.81
C GLY A 786 14.01 4.12 5.89
N ASP A 787 13.70 5.38 5.56
CA ASP A 787 12.95 6.31 6.42
C ASP A 787 11.42 6.18 6.22
N GLY A 788 10.96 5.27 5.36
CA GLY A 788 9.55 5.06 5.04
C GLY A 788 8.93 3.87 5.77
N LEU A 789 7.66 4.00 6.17
CA LEU A 789 6.77 2.92 6.58
C LEU A 789 5.85 2.58 5.41
N VAL A 790 6.14 1.48 4.72
CA VAL A 790 5.40 1.02 3.55
C VAL A 790 4.27 0.08 4.00
N PRO A 791 2.99 0.33 3.65
CA PRO A 791 1.91 -0.59 4.00
C PRO A 791 2.16 -2.00 3.44
N ALA A 792 1.93 -3.02 4.27
CA ALA A 792 2.34 -4.39 3.99
C ALA A 792 1.75 -4.95 2.68
N GLY A 793 0.50 -4.60 2.34
CA GLY A 793 -0.19 -5.00 1.11
C GLY A 793 0.39 -4.40 -0.18
N VAL A 794 1.19 -3.34 -0.08
CA VAL A 794 1.88 -2.70 -1.23
C VAL A 794 3.25 -3.31 -1.48
N THR A 795 3.80 -4.03 -0.50
CA THR A 795 5.14 -4.62 -0.57
C THR A 795 5.22 -5.81 -1.53
N GLU A 796 6.44 -6.18 -1.89
CA GLU A 796 6.72 -7.42 -2.65
C GLU A 796 6.24 -8.70 -1.93
N PHE A 797 6.11 -8.68 -0.60
CA PHE A 797 5.64 -9.83 0.19
C PHE A 797 4.16 -10.12 -0.04
N ALA A 798 3.35 -9.09 -0.29
CA ALA A 798 1.93 -9.21 -0.59
C ALA A 798 1.67 -9.81 -1.97
N LYS A 799 2.65 -9.72 -2.89
CA LYS A 799 2.61 -10.27 -4.25
C LYS A 799 3.13 -11.71 -4.33
N ASP A 800 3.29 -12.38 -3.18
CA ASP A 800 3.69 -13.78 -3.13
C ASP A 800 2.70 -14.67 -3.91
N ALA A 801 3.22 -15.55 -4.77
CA ALA A 801 2.39 -16.37 -5.65
C ALA A 801 1.56 -17.43 -4.90
N VAL A 802 1.94 -17.78 -3.66
CA VAL A 802 1.28 -18.80 -2.84
C VAL A 802 0.49 -18.15 -1.70
N PHE A 803 1.10 -17.19 -1.01
CA PHE A 803 0.55 -16.59 0.21
C PHE A 803 0.12 -15.13 0.07
N GLY A 804 -0.02 -14.63 -1.16
CA GLY A 804 -0.35 -13.24 -1.44
C GLY A 804 -1.65 -12.75 -0.78
N TYR A 805 -1.73 -11.44 -0.63
CA TYR A 805 -2.85 -10.70 -0.02
C TYR A 805 -2.83 -9.25 -0.51
N ASN A 806 -3.92 -8.51 -0.33
CA ASN A 806 -4.03 -7.12 -0.80
C ASN A 806 -4.13 -6.12 0.34
N SER A 807 -4.85 -6.45 1.42
CA SER A 807 -5.08 -5.47 2.48
C SER A 807 -3.88 -5.31 3.41
N SER A 808 -3.59 -4.06 3.76
CA SER A 808 -2.62 -3.72 4.81
C SER A 808 -3.30 -3.48 6.16
N ASN A 809 -4.62 -3.20 6.18
CA ASN A 809 -5.38 -3.12 7.42
C ASN A 809 -5.63 -4.53 7.94
N LEU A 810 -5.21 -4.84 9.16
CA LEU A 810 -5.27 -6.19 9.68
C LEU A 810 -6.70 -6.72 9.85
N ARG A 811 -7.71 -5.85 10.02
CA ARG A 811 -9.12 -6.27 10.10
C ARG A 811 -9.63 -6.74 8.75
N GLU A 812 -9.37 -5.96 7.71
CA GLU A 812 -9.69 -6.32 6.33
C GLU A 812 -8.86 -7.50 5.83
N TRP A 813 -7.58 -7.59 6.23
CA TRP A 813 -6.73 -8.75 5.95
C TRP A 813 -7.31 -10.04 6.54
N VAL A 814 -7.87 -9.99 7.77
CA VAL A 814 -8.59 -11.13 8.34
C VAL A 814 -9.80 -11.49 7.49
N GLU A 815 -10.60 -10.52 7.07
CA GLU A 815 -11.77 -10.76 6.21
C GLU A 815 -11.37 -11.37 4.86
N GLU A 816 -10.32 -10.83 4.23
CA GLU A 816 -9.74 -11.32 2.98
C GLU A 816 -9.29 -12.79 3.12
N LYS A 817 -8.44 -13.09 4.11
CA LYS A 817 -7.89 -14.44 4.30
C LYS A 817 -8.96 -15.44 4.71
N THR A 818 -9.97 -15.01 5.45
CA THR A 818 -11.10 -15.86 5.85
C THR A 818 -12.21 -15.92 4.80
N ARG A 819 -12.03 -15.27 3.63
CA ARG A 819 -13.01 -15.20 2.54
C ARG A 819 -14.39 -14.73 3.01
N GLY A 820 -14.42 -13.70 3.86
CA GLY A 820 -15.64 -13.10 4.39
C GLY A 820 -16.25 -13.81 5.61
N ARG A 821 -15.71 -14.95 6.06
CA ARG A 821 -16.21 -15.67 7.26
C ARG A 821 -16.14 -14.81 8.52
N ILE A 822 -15.10 -13.98 8.65
CA ILE A 822 -14.94 -13.04 9.75
C ILE A 822 -14.93 -11.62 9.16
N PRO A 823 -16.04 -10.86 9.24
CA PRO A 823 -16.10 -9.52 8.65
C PRO A 823 -15.20 -8.54 9.42
N ALA A 824 -14.55 -7.60 8.72
CA ALA A 824 -13.61 -6.65 9.33
C ALA A 824 -14.23 -5.85 10.48
N SER A 825 -15.52 -5.53 10.39
CA SER A 825 -16.28 -4.83 11.44
C SER A 825 -16.41 -5.61 12.75
N SER A 826 -16.27 -6.94 12.71
CA SER A 826 -16.30 -7.81 13.90
C SER A 826 -14.93 -8.00 14.55
N VAL A 827 -13.85 -7.64 13.85
CA VAL A 827 -12.48 -7.79 14.37
C VAL A 827 -12.20 -6.68 15.37
N VAL A 828 -11.87 -7.07 16.60
CA VAL A 828 -11.58 -6.14 17.69
C VAL A 828 -10.12 -5.70 17.62
N SER A 829 -9.84 -4.44 17.94
CA SER A 829 -8.46 -3.92 17.99
C SER A 829 -8.03 -3.53 19.40
N ILE A 830 -6.79 -3.85 19.75
CA ILE A 830 -6.03 -3.23 20.84
C ILE A 830 -5.15 -2.14 20.23
N SER A 831 -5.48 -0.88 20.53
CA SER A 831 -4.75 0.29 20.01
C SER A 831 -3.50 0.62 20.84
N ILE A 832 -2.57 1.36 20.22
CA ILE A 832 -1.39 1.92 20.92
C ILE A 832 -1.83 2.83 22.06
N GLN A 833 -2.88 3.63 21.85
CA GLN A 833 -3.43 4.53 22.85
C GLN A 833 -3.94 3.77 24.07
N LEU A 834 -4.65 2.64 23.89
CA LEU A 834 -5.12 1.82 25.00
C LEU A 834 -3.96 1.30 25.85
N MET A 835 -2.90 0.81 25.20
CA MET A 835 -1.71 0.30 25.90
C MET A 835 -0.90 1.40 26.59
N ARG A 836 -0.64 2.51 25.89
CA ARG A 836 0.22 3.60 26.39
C ARG A 836 -0.46 4.51 27.41
N LYS A 837 -1.79 4.62 27.42
CA LYS A 837 -2.55 5.40 28.42
C LYS A 837 -3.21 4.55 29.50
N GLY A 838 -3.77 3.40 29.13
CA GLY A 838 -4.48 2.51 30.05
C GLY A 838 -3.62 1.41 30.68
N GLY A 839 -2.47 1.11 30.08
CA GLY A 839 -1.52 0.13 30.60
C GLY A 839 -2.04 -1.32 30.57
N PRO A 840 -1.36 -2.23 31.29
CA PRO A 840 -1.66 -3.66 31.26
C PRO A 840 -3.05 -4.03 31.81
N ASP A 841 -3.58 -3.27 32.76
CA ASP A 841 -4.90 -3.55 33.34
C ASP A 841 -6.03 -3.24 32.36
N ALA A 842 -5.95 -2.13 31.62
CA ALA A 842 -6.91 -1.81 30.58
C ALA A 842 -6.91 -2.86 29.44
N VAL A 843 -5.72 -3.37 29.07
CA VAL A 843 -5.61 -4.49 28.13
C VAL A 843 -6.29 -5.74 28.67
N CYS A 844 -6.03 -6.09 29.94
CA CYS A 844 -6.65 -7.24 30.61
C CYS A 844 -8.18 -7.16 30.59
N ASP A 845 -8.74 -6.00 30.98
CA ASP A 845 -10.19 -5.81 31.02
C ASP A 845 -10.80 -5.86 29.62
N ARG A 846 -10.11 -5.30 28.62
CA ARG A 846 -10.54 -5.40 27.22
C ARG A 846 -10.57 -6.84 26.74
N LEU A 847 -9.52 -7.62 26.97
CA LEU A 847 -9.46 -9.04 26.62
C LEU A 847 -10.52 -9.86 27.37
N CYS A 848 -10.77 -9.56 28.63
CA CYS A 848 -11.80 -10.24 29.43
C CYS A 848 -13.23 -9.98 28.91
N SER A 849 -13.47 -8.80 28.31
CA SER A 849 -14.77 -8.41 27.75
C SER A 849 -15.12 -9.07 26.41
N LEU A 850 -14.15 -9.74 25.77
CA LEU A 850 -14.36 -10.38 24.46
C LEU A 850 -15.32 -11.58 24.58
N LYS A 851 -16.19 -11.71 23.57
CA LYS A 851 -17.06 -12.88 23.41
C LYS A 851 -16.20 -14.05 22.91
N LYS A 852 -16.55 -15.26 23.35
CA LYS A 852 -15.86 -16.48 22.92
C LYS A 852 -15.87 -16.59 21.39
N GLY A 853 -14.72 -16.93 20.80
CA GLY A 853 -14.53 -16.99 19.34
C GLY A 853 -14.28 -15.64 18.67
N SER A 854 -14.04 -14.56 19.42
CA SER A 854 -13.67 -13.27 18.82
C SER A 854 -12.29 -13.29 18.15
N THR A 855 -12.09 -12.47 17.12
CA THR A 855 -10.76 -12.20 16.57
C THR A 855 -10.30 -10.83 17.01
N CYS A 856 -9.07 -10.74 17.50
CA CYS A 856 -8.50 -9.51 18.03
C CYS A 856 -7.12 -9.24 17.42
N ILE A 857 -6.95 -8.05 16.83
CA ILE A 857 -5.66 -7.56 16.32
C ILE A 857 -4.97 -6.67 17.37
N VAL A 858 -3.64 -6.64 17.33
CA VAL A 858 -2.82 -5.88 18.28
C VAL A 858 -1.92 -4.92 17.53
N ASN A 859 -2.08 -3.63 17.82
CA ASN A 859 -1.17 -2.59 17.35
C ASN A 859 0.08 -2.59 18.22
N ALA A 860 1.23 -2.22 17.64
CA ALA A 860 2.45 -1.97 18.40
C ALA A 860 3.43 -1.19 17.53
N ALA A 861 4.09 -0.22 18.16
CA ALA A 861 5.17 0.55 17.53
C ALA A 861 6.51 0.39 18.25
N SER A 862 6.52 -0.22 19.44
CA SER A 862 7.73 -0.52 20.20
C SER A 862 7.65 -1.81 21.02
N GLU A 863 8.80 -2.28 21.52
CA GLU A 863 8.86 -3.43 22.43
C GLU A 863 8.14 -3.15 23.75
N ARG A 864 8.04 -1.87 24.18
CA ARG A 864 7.29 -1.50 25.38
C ARG A 864 5.80 -1.73 25.21
N ASP A 865 5.24 -1.39 24.05
CA ASP A 865 3.85 -1.70 23.71
C ASP A 865 3.59 -3.20 23.80
N MET A 866 4.51 -4.00 23.26
CA MET A 866 4.42 -5.46 23.27
C MET A 866 4.43 -6.03 24.69
N ALA A 867 5.31 -5.51 25.56
CA ALA A 867 5.38 -5.93 26.95
C ALA A 867 4.10 -5.56 27.73
N VAL A 868 3.49 -4.39 27.45
CA VAL A 868 2.21 -4.00 28.07
C VAL A 868 1.10 -4.95 27.65
N PHE A 869 1.01 -5.25 26.35
CA PHE A 869 0.04 -6.21 25.84
C PHE A 869 0.22 -7.60 26.47
N ALA A 870 1.45 -8.10 26.48
CA ALA A 870 1.79 -9.41 27.04
C ALA A 870 1.41 -9.52 28.52
N LEU A 871 1.68 -8.50 29.35
CA LEU A 871 1.28 -8.50 30.75
C LEU A 871 -0.24 -8.47 30.91
N GLY A 872 -0.95 -7.66 30.12
CA GLY A 872 -2.42 -7.63 30.13
C GLY A 872 -3.03 -8.97 29.74
N MET A 873 -2.45 -9.66 28.76
CA MET A 873 -2.85 -11.01 28.35
C MET A 873 -2.60 -12.04 29.46
N VAL A 874 -1.42 -12.04 30.10
CA VAL A 874 -1.12 -12.92 31.25
C VAL A 874 -2.15 -12.74 32.36
N LYS A 875 -2.50 -11.48 32.68
CA LYS A 875 -3.53 -11.17 33.68
C LYS A 875 -4.91 -11.69 33.27
N ALA A 876 -5.28 -11.63 31.99
CA ALA A 876 -6.54 -12.18 31.49
C ALA A 876 -6.56 -13.71 31.55
N GLU A 877 -5.44 -14.38 31.23
CA GLU A 877 -5.30 -15.83 31.38
C GLU A 877 -5.44 -16.28 32.84
N LEU A 878 -4.88 -15.53 33.79
CA LEU A 878 -5.06 -15.78 35.23
C LEU A 878 -6.52 -15.61 35.69
N LYS A 879 -7.34 -14.85 34.95
CA LYS A 879 -8.80 -14.74 35.13
C LYS A 879 -9.57 -15.85 34.39
N GLY A 880 -8.88 -16.86 33.82
CA GLY A 880 -9.47 -18.03 33.17
C GLY A 880 -9.76 -17.89 31.68
N LYS A 881 -9.17 -16.90 31.00
CA LYS A 881 -9.30 -16.73 29.54
C LYS A 881 -8.29 -17.59 28.77
N HIS A 882 -8.71 -18.11 27.62
CA HIS A 882 -7.89 -18.93 26.74
C HIS A 882 -7.77 -18.30 25.35
N PHE A 883 -6.55 -18.21 24.83
CA PHE A 883 -6.26 -17.52 23.58
C PHE A 883 -5.42 -18.40 22.65
N LEU A 884 -5.68 -18.29 21.35
CA LEU A 884 -4.77 -18.78 20.31
C LEU A 884 -4.09 -17.58 19.67
N CYS A 885 -2.76 -17.56 19.66
CA CYS A 885 -2.01 -16.42 19.16
C CYS A 885 -1.37 -16.73 17.81
N ARG A 886 -1.62 -15.90 16.80
CA ARG A 886 -0.85 -15.81 15.56
C ARG A 886 0.06 -14.59 15.62
N THR A 887 1.36 -14.80 15.80
CA THR A 887 2.27 -13.68 16.13
C THR A 887 3.58 -13.72 15.35
N ALA A 888 4.36 -12.64 15.47
CA ALA A 888 5.78 -12.60 15.13
C ALA A 888 6.66 -12.78 16.38
N ALA A 889 7.98 -12.59 16.22
CA ALA A 889 8.98 -12.93 17.24
C ALA A 889 8.89 -12.07 18.54
N SER A 890 8.68 -10.75 18.43
CA SER A 890 8.69 -9.84 19.59
C SER A 890 7.66 -10.20 20.66
N PHE A 891 6.50 -10.74 20.26
CA PHE A 891 5.48 -11.18 21.22
C PHE A 891 5.96 -12.33 22.11
N VAL A 892 6.67 -13.31 21.55
CA VAL A 892 7.11 -14.50 22.30
C VAL A 892 8.08 -14.11 23.41
N SER A 893 9.07 -13.28 23.10
CA SER A 893 10.02 -12.77 24.09
C SER A 893 9.32 -11.95 25.19
N ALA A 894 8.38 -11.08 24.82
CA ALA A 894 7.62 -10.29 25.78
C ALA A 894 6.75 -11.17 26.69
N ARG A 895 6.04 -12.17 26.13
CA ARG A 895 5.15 -13.08 26.86
C ARG A 895 5.87 -13.99 27.85
N VAL A 896 7.09 -14.39 27.54
CA VAL A 896 7.93 -15.20 28.43
C VAL A 896 8.66 -14.36 29.47
N GLY A 897 8.89 -13.07 29.19
CA GLY A 897 9.67 -12.17 30.05
C GLY A 897 11.17 -12.20 29.76
N ILE A 898 11.55 -12.44 28.50
CA ILE A 898 12.96 -12.46 28.09
C ILE A 898 13.49 -11.03 27.99
N ILE A 899 14.64 -10.79 28.62
CA ILE A 899 15.38 -9.53 28.54
C ILE A 899 16.39 -9.64 27.41
N SER A 900 16.43 -8.65 26.52
CA SER A 900 17.40 -8.65 25.41
C SER A 900 18.84 -8.64 25.94
N ILE A 901 19.66 -9.56 25.41
CA ILE A 901 21.11 -9.62 25.64
C ILE A 901 21.86 -9.08 24.42
N PRO A 902 23.10 -8.56 24.57
CA PRO A 902 23.95 -8.21 23.43
C PRO A 902 24.26 -9.42 22.54
N PRO A 903 24.58 -9.22 21.24
CA PRO A 903 25.00 -10.31 20.38
C PRO A 903 26.21 -11.08 20.94
N ILE A 904 26.14 -12.40 20.87
CA ILE A 904 27.14 -13.34 21.36
C ILE A 904 28.31 -13.39 20.37
N LEU A 905 29.52 -13.23 20.90
CA LEU A 905 30.77 -13.36 20.14
C LEU A 905 31.39 -14.74 20.35
N PRO A 906 32.26 -15.21 19.43
CA PRO A 906 32.93 -16.51 19.55
C PRO A 906 33.65 -16.75 20.90
N LYS A 907 34.21 -15.68 21.49
CA LYS A 907 34.89 -15.71 22.78
C LYS A 907 33.96 -16.06 23.95
N ASP A 908 32.69 -15.66 23.87
CA ASP A 908 31.70 -15.86 24.93
C ASP A 908 31.25 -17.33 25.00
N LEU A 909 31.45 -18.08 23.92
CA LEU A 909 31.21 -19.52 23.82
C LEU A 909 32.45 -20.38 24.14
N GLY A 910 33.59 -19.76 24.47
CA GLY A 910 34.84 -20.47 24.75
C GLY A 910 35.41 -21.22 23.54
N LEU A 911 35.15 -20.76 22.30
CA LEU A 911 35.66 -21.40 21.09
C LEU A 911 37.20 -21.23 21.01
N ASP A 912 37.94 -22.35 21.00
CA ASP A 912 39.40 -22.37 20.90
C ASP A 912 39.85 -21.91 19.50
N LYS A 913 40.79 -20.95 19.46
CA LYS A 913 41.38 -20.37 18.24
C LYS A 913 42.22 -21.38 17.44
N LYS A 914 42.42 -22.60 17.94
CA LYS A 914 43.15 -23.70 17.28
C LYS A 914 42.32 -24.54 16.29
N THR A 915 41.04 -24.21 16.13
CA THR A 915 40.08 -25.00 15.34
C THR A 915 40.03 -24.64 13.85
N SER A 916 39.45 -25.54 13.05
CA SER A 916 39.18 -25.46 11.60
C SER A 916 38.45 -24.18 11.16
N GLY A 917 38.23 -24.03 9.85
CA GLY A 917 37.47 -22.92 9.28
C GLY A 917 35.99 -22.90 9.68
N GLY A 918 35.32 -21.75 9.51
CA GLY A 918 33.86 -21.63 9.56
C GLY A 918 33.20 -22.01 8.24
N LEU A 919 31.96 -22.51 8.29
CA LEU A 919 31.17 -22.88 7.10
C LEU A 919 29.99 -21.92 6.94
N ILE A 920 29.88 -21.27 5.79
CA ILE A 920 28.77 -20.38 5.44
C ILE A 920 28.00 -21.01 4.27
N VAL A 921 26.69 -21.20 4.39
CA VAL A 921 25.85 -21.81 3.35
C VAL A 921 24.71 -20.89 2.96
N VAL A 922 24.62 -20.55 1.66
CA VAL A 922 23.60 -19.64 1.12
C VAL A 922 22.87 -20.27 -0.07
N GLY A 923 21.65 -20.78 0.18
CA GLY A 923 20.81 -21.40 -0.87
C GLY A 923 19.87 -20.45 -1.60
N SER A 924 19.47 -19.35 -0.97
CA SER A 924 18.34 -18.50 -1.43
C SER A 924 18.72 -17.54 -2.57
N TYR A 925 17.82 -17.38 -3.55
CA TYR A 925 17.87 -16.34 -4.60
C TYR A 925 16.79 -15.27 -4.33
N VAL A 926 17.12 -14.27 -3.53
CA VAL A 926 16.22 -13.12 -3.26
C VAL A 926 17.07 -11.87 -3.42
N PRO A 927 16.56 -10.75 -4.00
CA PRO A 927 17.37 -9.57 -4.28
C PRO A 927 18.24 -9.12 -3.10
N LYS A 928 17.68 -9.08 -1.89
CA LYS A 928 18.41 -8.74 -0.66
C LYS A 928 19.53 -9.73 -0.32
N THR A 929 19.28 -11.04 -0.43
CA THR A 929 20.32 -12.06 -0.18
C THR A 929 21.45 -11.96 -1.22
N THR A 930 21.14 -11.66 -2.47
CA THR A 930 22.14 -11.46 -3.52
C THR A 930 23.02 -10.24 -3.24
N LYS A 931 22.43 -9.11 -2.79
CA LYS A 931 23.19 -7.93 -2.33
C LYS A 931 24.11 -8.26 -1.16
N GLN A 932 23.60 -8.95 -0.14
CA GLN A 932 24.38 -9.35 1.05
C GLN A 932 25.57 -10.26 0.70
N VAL A 933 25.38 -11.20 -0.23
CA VAL A 933 26.48 -12.08 -0.68
C VAL A 933 27.52 -11.32 -1.50
N LYS A 934 27.10 -10.35 -2.32
CA LYS A 934 28.02 -9.48 -3.05
C LYS A 934 28.90 -8.69 -2.08
N GLU A 935 28.30 -8.14 -1.03
CA GLU A 935 29.02 -7.38 -0.01
C GLU A 935 29.95 -8.27 0.83
N LEU A 936 29.49 -9.47 1.22
CA LEU A 936 30.34 -10.46 1.89
C LEU A 936 31.59 -10.78 1.08
N LYS A 937 31.46 -10.98 -0.24
CA LYS A 937 32.60 -11.24 -1.12
C LYS A 937 33.54 -10.03 -1.22
N LEU A 938 32.97 -8.83 -1.34
CA LEU A 938 33.75 -7.59 -1.44
C LEU A 938 34.57 -7.36 -0.17
N GLN A 939 33.95 -7.51 1.00
CA GLN A 939 34.58 -7.18 2.28
C GLN A 939 35.45 -8.30 2.87
N CYS A 940 35.10 -9.57 2.64
CA CYS A 940 35.75 -10.72 3.29
C CYS A 940 36.54 -11.59 2.30
N GLY A 941 36.53 -11.29 0.99
CA GLY A 941 37.12 -12.16 -0.04
C GLY A 941 38.62 -12.44 0.10
N HIS A 942 39.36 -11.60 0.83
CA HIS A 942 40.78 -11.81 1.10
C HIS A 942 41.07 -12.98 2.06
N PHE A 943 40.12 -13.33 2.95
CA PHE A 943 40.25 -14.50 3.85
C PHE A 943 39.17 -15.58 3.66
N LEU A 944 38.06 -15.27 2.99
CA LEU A 944 36.92 -16.16 2.74
C LEU A 944 37.10 -16.92 1.41
N LYS A 945 37.02 -18.25 1.41
CA LYS A 945 36.97 -19.05 0.18
C LYS A 945 35.54 -19.23 -0.29
N CYS A 946 35.26 -18.96 -1.57
CA CYS A 946 33.92 -19.10 -2.13
C CYS A 946 33.85 -20.26 -3.12
N ILE A 947 32.88 -21.15 -2.90
CA ILE A 947 32.53 -22.26 -3.78
C ILE A 947 31.10 -22.04 -4.26
N GLU A 948 30.93 -21.93 -5.57
CA GLU A 948 29.63 -21.86 -6.21
C GLU A 948 29.15 -23.27 -6.61
N VAL A 949 27.88 -23.57 -6.32
CA VAL A 949 27.17 -24.81 -6.66
C VAL A 949 26.22 -24.50 -7.82
N SER A 950 26.40 -25.19 -8.95
CA SER A 950 25.57 -24.97 -10.15
C SER A 950 24.14 -25.49 -9.96
N VAL A 951 23.14 -24.59 -9.99
CA VAL A 951 21.71 -24.95 -9.90
C VAL A 951 21.29 -25.82 -11.08
N GLU A 952 21.80 -25.53 -12.27
CA GLU A 952 21.50 -26.32 -13.48
C GLU A 952 21.92 -27.80 -13.29
N LYS A 953 23.15 -28.04 -12.82
CA LYS A 953 23.66 -29.41 -12.60
C LYS A 953 22.89 -30.15 -11.51
N VAL A 954 22.52 -29.48 -10.41
CA VAL A 954 21.87 -30.17 -9.27
C VAL A 954 20.36 -30.34 -9.43
N ALA A 955 19.69 -29.49 -10.22
CA ALA A 955 18.23 -29.52 -10.35
C ALA A 955 17.72 -30.04 -11.70
N MET A 956 18.47 -29.83 -12.80
CA MET A 956 17.98 -30.02 -14.16
C MET A 956 18.70 -31.12 -14.97
N LYS A 957 19.87 -31.59 -14.52
CA LYS A 957 20.68 -32.57 -15.26
C LYS A 957 20.53 -34.00 -14.70
N SER A 958 21.29 -34.94 -15.26
CA SER A 958 21.22 -36.35 -14.87
C SER A 958 21.70 -36.57 -13.43
N LYS A 959 21.38 -37.74 -12.86
CA LYS A 959 21.78 -38.10 -11.50
C LYS A 959 23.31 -38.13 -11.34
N GLU A 960 24.03 -38.48 -12.40
CA GLU A 960 25.50 -38.55 -12.42
C GLU A 960 26.13 -37.15 -12.30
N GLU A 961 25.65 -36.16 -13.06
CA GLU A 961 26.15 -34.78 -12.99
C GLU A 961 25.84 -34.13 -11.63
N ARG A 962 24.67 -34.42 -11.05
CA ARG A 962 24.32 -33.97 -9.70
C ARG A 962 25.30 -34.54 -8.67
N GLU A 963 25.61 -35.83 -8.74
CA GLU A 963 26.53 -36.49 -7.82
C GLU A 963 27.97 -35.96 -7.98
N GLU A 964 28.42 -35.70 -9.20
CA GLU A 964 29.73 -35.10 -9.48
C GLU A 964 29.87 -33.71 -8.85
N GLU A 965 28.87 -32.84 -9.02
CA GLU A 965 28.88 -31.48 -8.48
C GLU A 965 28.86 -31.47 -6.93
N ILE A 966 28.10 -32.39 -6.33
CA ILE A 966 28.07 -32.57 -4.87
C ILE A 966 29.44 -33.02 -4.37
N ARG A 967 30.03 -34.07 -4.97
CA ARG A 967 31.35 -34.59 -4.58
C ARG A 967 32.45 -33.54 -4.69
N ARG A 968 32.51 -32.81 -5.82
CA ARG A 968 33.45 -31.70 -6.04
C ARG A 968 33.35 -30.65 -4.94
N THR A 969 32.12 -30.29 -4.57
CA THR A 969 31.88 -29.27 -3.54
C THR A 969 32.33 -29.75 -2.16
N VAL A 970 32.00 -30.99 -1.79
CA VAL A 970 32.40 -31.59 -0.50
C VAL A 970 33.92 -31.65 -0.37
N GLU A 971 34.62 -32.15 -1.39
CA GLU A 971 36.09 -32.25 -1.39
C GLU A 971 36.76 -30.89 -1.17
N LEU A 972 36.32 -29.86 -1.87
CA LEU A 972 36.86 -28.50 -1.73
C LEU A 972 36.56 -27.90 -0.34
N VAL A 973 35.36 -28.12 0.20
CA VAL A 973 34.99 -27.63 1.52
C VAL A 973 35.86 -28.27 2.60
N ASP A 974 36.02 -29.60 2.59
CA ASP A 974 36.86 -30.31 3.56
C ASP A 974 38.33 -29.83 3.51
N VAL A 975 38.87 -29.63 2.31
CA VAL A 975 40.22 -29.06 2.14
C VAL A 975 40.32 -27.67 2.79
N TYR A 976 39.43 -26.74 2.47
CA TYR A 976 39.54 -25.37 3.00
C TYR A 976 39.27 -25.28 4.50
N LEU A 977 38.31 -26.05 5.03
CA LEU A 977 38.06 -26.11 6.47
C LEU A 977 39.29 -26.67 7.23
N SER A 978 39.96 -27.69 6.68
CA SER A 978 41.18 -28.26 7.28
C SER A 978 42.36 -27.28 7.27
N MET A 979 42.44 -26.42 6.24
CA MET A 979 43.40 -25.31 6.13
C MET A 979 43.03 -24.08 6.99
N ARG A 980 42.03 -24.19 7.87
CA ARG A 980 41.54 -23.11 8.75
C ARG A 980 41.01 -21.89 7.99
N LYS A 981 40.49 -22.08 6.77
CA LYS A 981 39.88 -21.01 5.97
C LYS A 981 38.36 -21.06 6.09
N ASP A 982 37.76 -19.94 6.45
CA ASP A 982 36.31 -19.78 6.41
C ASP A 982 35.84 -19.94 4.95
N THR A 983 34.78 -20.73 4.74
CA THR A 983 34.35 -21.17 3.41
C THR A 983 32.86 -20.91 3.19
N LEU A 984 32.56 -20.16 2.13
CA LEU A 984 31.22 -19.86 1.62
C LEU A 984 30.83 -20.85 0.52
N VAL A 985 29.79 -21.65 0.77
CA VAL A 985 29.08 -22.47 -0.22
C VAL A 985 27.81 -21.74 -0.64
N MET A 986 27.64 -21.45 -1.92
CA MET A 986 26.45 -20.76 -2.41
C MET A 986 25.94 -21.33 -3.73
N THR A 987 24.63 -21.23 -3.96
CA THR A 987 24.02 -21.59 -5.25
C THR A 987 24.27 -20.52 -6.32
N SER A 988 24.33 -20.95 -7.58
CA SER A 988 24.45 -20.05 -8.74
C SER A 988 23.29 -19.06 -8.81
N ARG A 989 23.57 -17.82 -9.21
CA ARG A 989 22.63 -16.69 -9.15
C ARG A 989 21.81 -16.48 -10.43
N GLN A 990 21.43 -17.54 -11.13
CA GLN A 990 20.48 -17.44 -12.25
C GLN A 990 19.10 -17.94 -11.79
N VAL A 991 18.05 -17.17 -12.07
CA VAL A 991 16.66 -17.58 -11.78
C VAL A 991 16.26 -18.67 -12.75
N ILE A 992 15.84 -19.82 -12.22
CA ILE A 992 15.21 -20.87 -13.00
C ILE A 992 13.81 -21.08 -12.42
N THR A 993 12.78 -20.63 -13.15
CA THR A 993 11.36 -20.76 -12.76
C THR A 993 10.66 -21.80 -13.61
N GLY A 994 9.77 -22.58 -12.99
CA GLY A 994 8.90 -23.51 -13.69
C GLY A 994 7.74 -22.78 -14.37
N LYS A 995 7.00 -23.48 -15.24
CA LYS A 995 5.78 -22.96 -15.90
C LYS A 995 4.59 -22.88 -14.96
N SER A 996 4.69 -23.47 -13.77
CA SER A 996 3.66 -23.47 -12.71
C SER A 996 4.28 -23.30 -11.32
N ALA A 997 3.44 -22.95 -10.33
CA ALA A 997 3.84 -22.86 -8.91
C ALA A 997 4.38 -24.21 -8.38
N SER A 998 3.73 -25.32 -8.75
CA SER A 998 4.16 -26.68 -8.38
C SER A 998 5.53 -27.03 -8.95
N GLU A 999 5.81 -26.65 -10.20
CA GLU A 999 7.09 -26.94 -10.85
C GLU A 999 8.24 -26.11 -10.25
N SER A 1000 7.95 -24.85 -9.89
CA SER A 1000 8.89 -24.00 -9.17
C SER A 1000 9.22 -24.55 -7.76
N LEU A 1001 8.24 -25.16 -7.10
CA LEU A 1001 8.42 -25.86 -5.83
C LEU A 1001 9.33 -27.10 -5.96
N ASP A 1002 9.19 -27.90 -7.02
CA ASP A 1002 10.05 -29.09 -7.24
C ASP A 1002 11.52 -28.70 -7.46
N ILE A 1003 11.77 -27.64 -8.24
CA ILE A 1003 13.13 -27.13 -8.47
C ILE A 1003 13.78 -26.70 -7.15
N ASN A 1004 13.05 -25.93 -6.35
CA ASN A 1004 13.52 -25.49 -5.02
C ASN A 1004 13.83 -26.68 -4.10
N PHE A 1005 12.99 -27.72 -4.13
CA PHE A 1005 13.21 -28.94 -3.36
C PHE A 1005 14.51 -29.66 -3.76
N ARG A 1006 14.77 -29.82 -5.06
CA ARG A 1006 16.00 -30.47 -5.56
C ARG A 1006 17.26 -29.71 -5.16
N VAL A 1007 17.24 -28.38 -5.24
CA VAL A 1007 18.36 -27.51 -4.84
C VAL A 1007 18.61 -27.63 -3.34
N SER A 1008 17.56 -27.55 -2.51
CA SER A 1008 17.69 -27.70 -1.06
C SER A 1008 18.26 -29.08 -0.69
N SER A 1009 17.73 -30.15 -1.32
CA SER A 1009 18.23 -31.52 -1.13
C SER A 1009 19.72 -31.66 -1.46
N ALA A 1010 20.21 -31.01 -2.52
CA ALA A 1010 21.64 -31.05 -2.87
C ALA A 1010 22.51 -30.35 -1.81
N LEU A 1011 22.07 -29.20 -1.28
CA LEU A 1011 22.79 -28.51 -0.20
C LEU A 1011 22.81 -29.33 1.10
N VAL A 1012 21.70 -29.98 1.44
CA VAL A 1012 21.62 -30.92 2.56
C VAL A 1012 22.64 -32.04 2.39
N GLU A 1013 22.70 -32.62 1.19
CA GLU A 1013 23.61 -33.71 0.90
C GLU A 1013 25.08 -33.29 0.98
N ILE A 1014 25.43 -32.12 0.43
CA ILE A 1014 26.77 -31.53 0.56
C ILE A 1014 27.15 -31.41 2.04
N VAL A 1015 26.33 -30.75 2.85
CA VAL A 1015 26.65 -30.53 4.28
C VAL A 1015 26.70 -31.84 5.06
N SER A 1016 25.83 -32.80 4.75
CA SER A 1016 25.81 -34.12 5.38
C SER A 1016 27.01 -35.00 5.03
N ARG A 1017 27.80 -34.64 4.00
CA ARG A 1017 28.98 -35.41 3.57
C ARG A 1017 30.30 -34.78 4.02
N ILE A 1018 30.30 -33.53 4.48
CA ILE A 1018 31.48 -32.86 5.05
C ILE A 1018 31.98 -33.63 6.27
N THR A 1019 33.27 -33.97 6.29
CA THR A 1019 33.88 -34.76 7.37
C THR A 1019 34.58 -33.89 8.40
N THR A 1020 35.12 -32.74 7.99
CA THR A 1020 35.82 -31.79 8.84
C THR A 1020 34.83 -31.03 9.71
N LYS A 1021 34.95 -31.15 11.04
CA LYS A 1021 34.12 -30.39 11.99
C LYS A 1021 34.34 -28.89 11.79
N PRO A 1022 33.35 -28.07 11.39
CA PRO A 1022 33.51 -26.61 11.26
C PRO A 1022 33.56 -25.93 12.64
N ARG A 1023 34.20 -24.75 12.71
CA ARG A 1023 34.20 -23.91 13.93
C ARG A 1023 32.83 -23.35 14.28
N TYR A 1024 32.11 -22.92 13.25
CA TYR A 1024 30.71 -22.48 13.31
C TYR A 1024 30.07 -22.75 11.95
N ILE A 1025 28.74 -22.82 11.91
CA ILE A 1025 27.97 -22.95 10.68
C ILE A 1025 27.01 -21.77 10.60
N LEU A 1026 27.01 -21.02 9.49
CA LEU A 1026 26.04 -19.96 9.20
C LEU A 1026 25.20 -20.37 8.01
N ALA A 1027 23.89 -20.52 8.20
CA ALA A 1027 22.95 -20.84 7.13
C ALA A 1027 22.02 -19.66 6.84
N LYS A 1028 21.96 -19.23 5.57
CA LYS A 1028 21.13 -18.09 5.13
C LYS A 1028 19.88 -18.54 4.37
N GLY A 1029 18.73 -18.09 4.87
CA GLY A 1029 17.40 -18.31 4.31
C GLY A 1029 16.61 -19.36 5.07
N GLY A 1030 15.32 -19.11 5.31
CA GLY A 1030 14.48 -19.93 6.20
C GLY A 1030 14.51 -21.42 5.86
N ILE A 1031 14.17 -21.80 4.63
CA ILE A 1031 14.16 -23.21 4.20
C ILE A 1031 15.56 -23.84 4.33
N THR A 1032 16.59 -23.14 3.83
CA THR A 1032 17.99 -23.60 3.90
C THR A 1032 18.42 -23.88 5.35
N SER A 1033 18.15 -22.95 6.27
CA SER A 1033 18.55 -23.10 7.67
C SER A 1033 17.81 -24.26 8.36
N SER A 1034 16.53 -24.46 8.06
CA SER A 1034 15.75 -25.56 8.62
C SER A 1034 16.28 -26.90 8.13
N ASP A 1035 16.40 -27.06 6.80
CA ASP A 1035 16.81 -28.31 6.18
C ASP A 1035 18.24 -28.71 6.57
N LEU A 1036 19.16 -27.75 6.69
CA LEU A 1036 20.52 -28.04 7.13
C LEU A 1036 20.56 -28.50 8.60
N ALA A 1037 19.84 -27.82 9.50
CA ALA A 1037 19.81 -28.22 10.91
C ALA A 1037 19.17 -29.62 11.10
N THR A 1038 18.02 -29.85 10.47
CA THR A 1038 17.20 -31.05 10.69
C THR A 1038 17.66 -32.25 9.87
N LYS A 1039 17.95 -32.07 8.57
CA LYS A 1039 18.26 -33.17 7.64
C LYS A 1039 19.75 -33.40 7.46
N ALA A 1040 20.55 -32.33 7.36
CA ALA A 1040 21.99 -32.48 7.12
C ALA A 1040 22.76 -32.78 8.40
N LEU A 1041 22.43 -32.07 9.47
CA LEU A 1041 23.06 -32.22 10.79
C LEU A 1041 22.27 -33.17 11.70
N GLY A 1042 21.04 -33.57 11.35
CA GLY A 1042 20.28 -34.54 12.14
C GLY A 1042 19.93 -34.05 13.55
N ALA A 1043 19.87 -32.73 13.77
CA ALA A 1043 19.53 -32.18 15.08
C ALA A 1043 18.05 -32.48 15.38
N LYS A 1044 17.80 -33.17 16.50
CA LYS A 1044 16.47 -33.42 17.07
C LYS A 1044 16.06 -32.32 18.05
N SER A 1045 17.07 -31.69 18.66
CA SER A 1045 16.92 -30.57 19.57
C SER A 1045 18.07 -29.57 19.42
N ALA A 1046 17.81 -28.32 19.76
CA ALA A 1046 18.82 -27.29 19.88
C ALA A 1046 18.49 -26.32 21.02
N LYS A 1047 19.52 -25.76 21.66
CA LYS A 1047 19.34 -24.67 22.62
C LYS A 1047 19.63 -23.33 21.94
N ILE A 1048 18.73 -22.37 22.05
CA ILE A 1048 18.96 -21.00 21.55
C ILE A 1048 19.89 -20.32 22.55
N ALA A 1049 21.16 -20.13 22.18
CA ALA A 1049 22.14 -19.47 23.04
C ALA A 1049 21.90 -17.95 23.11
N GLY A 1050 21.40 -17.37 22.03
CA GLY A 1050 21.15 -15.94 21.90
C GLY A 1050 21.16 -15.52 20.44
N GLN A 1051 21.79 -14.39 20.13
CA GLN A 1051 21.85 -13.84 18.79
C GLN A 1051 23.31 -13.64 18.34
N ALA A 1052 23.63 -13.92 17.08
CA ALA A 1052 24.93 -13.56 16.50
C ALA A 1052 24.97 -12.10 16.00
N LEU A 1053 23.79 -11.55 15.70
CA LEU A 1053 23.50 -10.15 15.36
C LEU A 1053 22.04 -9.92 15.76
N ALA A 1054 21.63 -8.68 16.03
CA ALA A 1054 20.23 -8.37 16.33
C ALA A 1054 19.27 -8.98 15.27
N GLY A 1055 18.37 -9.87 15.70
CA GLY A 1055 17.45 -10.60 14.81
C GLY A 1055 18.07 -11.76 14.02
N VAL A 1056 19.26 -12.23 14.38
CA VAL A 1056 19.95 -13.40 13.80
C VAL A 1056 20.22 -14.43 14.91
N PRO A 1057 19.36 -15.45 15.06
CA PRO A 1057 19.46 -16.41 16.16
C PRO A 1057 20.70 -17.33 16.06
N LEU A 1058 21.20 -17.71 17.22
CA LEU A 1058 22.34 -18.58 17.41
C LEU A 1058 21.91 -19.82 18.21
N TRP A 1059 22.06 -20.99 17.61
CA TRP A 1059 21.70 -22.27 18.21
C TRP A 1059 22.94 -23.06 18.61
N GLN A 1060 22.84 -23.81 19.70
CA GLN A 1060 23.74 -24.90 20.06
C GLN A 1060 23.01 -26.20 19.79
N LEU A 1061 23.48 -26.96 18.80
CA LEU A 1061 22.87 -28.23 18.42
C LEU A 1061 23.09 -29.30 19.51
N GLY A 1062 22.08 -30.15 19.71
CA GLY A 1062 22.11 -31.21 20.70
C GLY A 1062 23.20 -32.27 20.47
N PRO A 1063 23.47 -33.11 21.49
CA PRO A 1063 24.52 -34.14 21.43
C PRO A 1063 24.30 -35.20 20.34
N GLU A 1064 23.06 -35.36 19.87
CA GLU A 1064 22.67 -36.26 18.79
C GLU A 1064 23.06 -35.76 17.39
N SER A 1065 23.35 -34.47 17.24
CA SER A 1065 23.60 -33.88 15.93
C SER A 1065 24.97 -34.29 15.38
N ARG A 1066 25.10 -34.24 14.06
CA ARG A 1066 26.40 -34.24 13.39
C ARG A 1066 27.16 -32.99 13.83
N HIS A 1067 28.38 -33.19 14.30
CA HIS A 1067 29.21 -32.16 14.95
C HIS A 1067 28.56 -31.53 16.20
N PRO A 1068 28.40 -32.30 17.30
CA PRO A 1068 27.83 -31.80 18.55
C PRO A 1068 28.53 -30.54 19.07
N GLY A 1069 27.71 -29.61 19.58
CA GLY A 1069 28.17 -28.36 20.18
C GLY A 1069 28.72 -27.33 19.20
N VAL A 1070 28.64 -27.56 17.88
CA VAL A 1070 28.98 -26.52 16.90
C VAL A 1070 27.93 -25.41 16.95
N PRO A 1071 28.34 -24.13 17.09
CA PRO A 1071 27.43 -23.01 16.99
C PRO A 1071 26.80 -22.92 15.60
N TYR A 1072 25.47 -22.89 15.56
CA TYR A 1072 24.68 -22.85 14.34
C TYR A 1072 23.92 -21.52 14.24
N ILE A 1073 24.36 -20.65 13.33
CA ILE A 1073 23.80 -19.32 13.11
C ILE A 1073 22.72 -19.43 12.04
N VAL A 1074 21.48 -19.15 12.44
CA VAL A 1074 20.32 -19.11 11.55
C VAL A 1074 20.15 -17.69 11.06
N PHE A 1075 20.49 -17.43 9.80
CA PHE A 1075 20.41 -16.09 9.22
C PHE A 1075 19.10 -15.93 8.42
N PRO A 1076 18.13 -15.12 8.89
CA PRO A 1076 16.83 -14.99 8.23
C PRO A 1076 16.91 -14.37 6.84
N GLY A 1077 15.92 -14.64 5.99
CA GLY A 1077 15.85 -14.11 4.61
C GLY A 1077 15.90 -12.58 4.52
N ASN A 1078 15.12 -11.91 5.37
CA ASN A 1078 14.78 -10.50 5.23
C ASN A 1078 15.42 -9.57 6.27
N VAL A 1079 16.34 -10.08 7.10
CA VAL A 1079 16.93 -9.34 8.23
C VAL A 1079 18.34 -8.83 7.91
N GLY A 1080 18.70 -7.71 8.53
CA GLY A 1080 20.00 -7.05 8.40
C GLY A 1080 20.09 -6.06 7.25
N SER A 1081 21.11 -5.20 7.30
CA SER A 1081 21.57 -4.35 6.18
C SER A 1081 22.18 -5.20 5.06
N ASP A 1082 22.60 -4.55 3.98
CA ASP A 1082 23.37 -5.19 2.90
C ASP A 1082 24.75 -5.70 3.39
N THR A 1083 25.28 -5.18 4.50
CA THR A 1083 26.57 -5.61 5.10
C THR A 1083 26.42 -6.72 6.14
N ALA A 1084 25.20 -7.00 6.63
CA ALA A 1084 24.99 -7.76 7.87
C ALA A 1084 25.61 -9.17 7.88
N VAL A 1085 25.61 -9.87 6.73
CA VAL A 1085 26.26 -11.20 6.64
C VAL A 1085 27.79 -11.05 6.73
N ALA A 1086 28.36 -10.01 6.11
CA ALA A 1086 29.78 -9.71 6.20
C ALA A 1086 30.18 -9.36 7.65
N ASP A 1087 29.37 -8.60 8.35
CA ASP A 1087 29.62 -8.19 9.74
C ASP A 1087 29.66 -9.39 10.70
N VAL A 1088 28.73 -10.35 10.54
CA VAL A 1088 28.75 -11.61 11.29
C VAL A 1088 29.98 -12.44 10.92
N VAL A 1089 30.29 -12.63 9.63
CA VAL A 1089 31.46 -13.42 9.22
C VAL A 1089 32.76 -12.79 9.73
N LYS A 1090 32.92 -11.46 9.68
CA LYS A 1090 34.09 -10.76 10.23
C LYS A 1090 34.25 -11.00 11.73
N SER A 1091 33.18 -10.80 12.50
CA SER A 1091 33.21 -10.97 13.96
C SER A 1091 33.41 -12.43 14.40
N TRP A 1092 33.08 -13.40 13.53
CA TRP A 1092 33.24 -14.83 13.77
C TRP A 1092 34.48 -15.45 13.11
N SER A 1093 35.17 -14.71 12.25
CA SER A 1093 36.43 -15.11 11.61
C SER A 1093 37.60 -15.11 12.59
N LEU A 1094 38.60 -15.98 12.35
CA LEU A 1094 39.87 -15.87 13.05
C LEU A 1094 40.49 -14.54 12.63
N SER A 1095 40.75 -13.64 13.60
CA SER A 1095 41.48 -12.40 13.36
C SER A 1095 42.76 -12.72 12.58
N SER A 1096 42.78 -12.35 11.30
CA SER A 1096 44.02 -12.21 10.55
C SER A 1096 44.84 -11.20 11.33
N ARG A 1097 45.94 -11.66 11.91
CA ARG A 1097 46.89 -10.81 12.63
C ARG A 1097 47.28 -9.66 11.70
N ILE A 1098 47.04 -8.44 12.19
CA ILE A 1098 47.58 -7.14 11.77
C ILE A 1098 48.06 -7.10 10.32
N THR A 1099 47.24 -6.51 9.44
CA THR A 1099 47.58 -6.34 8.01
C THR A 1099 48.25 -5.00 7.70
N SER A 1100 48.51 -4.13 8.70
CA SER A 1100 49.09 -2.80 8.46
C SER A 1100 50.23 -2.45 9.42
N THR A 1101 51.27 -1.79 8.89
CA THR A 1101 52.38 -1.23 9.69
C THR A 1101 51.87 -0.22 10.72
N LYS A 1102 50.81 0.52 10.41
CA LYS A 1102 50.16 1.46 11.32
C LYS A 1102 49.65 0.79 12.60
N GLU A 1103 48.93 -0.31 12.46
CA GLU A 1103 48.38 -1.04 13.61
C GLU A 1103 49.50 -1.74 14.41
N LEU A 1104 50.56 -2.22 13.72
CA LEU A 1104 51.76 -2.75 14.36
C LEU A 1104 52.41 -1.71 15.29
N LEU A 1105 52.64 -0.49 14.80
CA LEU A 1105 53.25 0.61 15.55
C LEU A 1105 52.35 1.13 16.69
N LEU A 1106 51.05 1.28 16.46
CA LEU A 1106 50.09 1.71 17.51
C LEU A 1106 50.03 0.72 18.69
N ASN A 1107 50.16 -0.57 18.41
CA ASN A 1107 50.21 -1.58 19.46
C ASN A 1107 51.51 -1.52 20.26
N ALA A 1108 52.63 -1.21 19.60
CA ALA A 1108 53.92 -1.02 20.25
C ALA A 1108 53.95 0.23 21.15
N GLU A 1109 53.40 1.35 20.67
CA GLU A 1109 53.21 2.57 21.45
C GLU A 1109 52.34 2.31 22.68
N LYS A 1110 51.15 1.70 22.48
CA LYS A 1110 50.23 1.36 23.57
C LYS A 1110 50.83 0.35 24.56
N GLY A 1111 51.67 -0.55 24.06
CA GLY A 1111 52.35 -1.57 24.85
C GLY A 1111 53.66 -1.09 25.51
N GLY A 1112 54.16 0.09 25.15
CA GLY A 1112 55.42 0.63 25.66
C GLY A 1112 56.67 -0.16 25.24
N TYR A 1113 56.68 -0.74 24.04
CA TYR A 1113 57.82 -1.51 23.51
C TYR A 1113 58.23 -1.03 22.11
N ALA A 1114 59.46 -1.35 21.69
CA ALA A 1114 59.97 -1.02 20.37
C ALA A 1114 59.84 -2.22 19.41
N ILE A 1115 59.76 -1.95 18.11
CA ILE A 1115 59.75 -2.96 17.06
C ILE A 1115 61.11 -2.96 16.38
N GLY A 1116 61.73 -4.15 16.24
CA GLY A 1116 62.95 -4.30 15.47
C GLY A 1116 62.64 -4.22 13.97
N ALA A 1117 63.36 -3.36 13.25
CA ALA A 1117 63.33 -3.28 11.80
C ALA A 1117 64.70 -3.75 11.26
N PHE A 1118 64.67 -4.71 10.33
CA PHE A 1118 65.87 -5.41 9.88
C PHE A 1118 65.96 -5.40 8.36
N ASN A 1119 67.05 -4.86 7.83
CA ASN A 1119 67.37 -4.93 6.41
C ASN A 1119 67.67 -6.37 5.98
N VAL A 1120 66.95 -6.85 4.96
CA VAL A 1120 67.11 -8.21 4.41
C VAL A 1120 67.53 -8.15 2.94
N TYR A 1121 68.55 -8.94 2.61
CA TYR A 1121 69.17 -8.93 1.28
C TYR A 1121 68.94 -10.23 0.49
N ASN A 1122 68.50 -11.30 1.15
CA ASN A 1122 68.24 -12.62 0.57
C ASN A 1122 67.21 -13.41 1.42
N LEU A 1123 66.82 -14.59 0.94
CA LEU A 1123 65.83 -15.45 1.61
C LEU A 1123 66.32 -15.93 2.98
N GLU A 1124 67.60 -16.25 3.12
CA GLU A 1124 68.20 -16.68 4.38
C GLU A 1124 68.08 -15.60 5.47
N GLY A 1125 68.26 -14.32 5.09
CA GLY A 1125 68.03 -13.19 5.99
C GLY A 1125 66.58 -13.02 6.39
N VAL A 1126 65.65 -13.22 5.45
CA VAL A 1126 64.19 -13.19 5.73
C VAL A 1126 63.83 -14.28 6.75
N GLU A 1127 64.27 -15.52 6.51
CA GLU A 1127 63.99 -16.65 7.39
C GLU A 1127 64.63 -16.45 8.77
N ALA A 1128 65.85 -15.94 8.84
CA ALA A 1128 66.54 -15.68 10.11
C ALA A 1128 65.79 -14.65 10.97
N VAL A 1129 65.35 -13.54 10.38
CA VAL A 1129 64.60 -12.50 11.10
C VAL A 1129 63.24 -13.03 11.55
N VAL A 1130 62.52 -13.76 10.69
CA VAL A 1130 61.22 -14.34 11.04
C VAL A 1130 61.38 -15.36 12.16
N ALA A 1131 62.33 -16.29 12.06
CA ALA A 1131 62.56 -17.31 13.08
C ALA A 1131 62.94 -16.70 14.44
N ALA A 1132 63.82 -15.68 14.45
CA ALA A 1132 64.19 -14.98 15.68
C ALA A 1132 63.01 -14.22 16.29
N ALA A 1133 62.19 -13.56 15.46
CA ALA A 1133 60.99 -12.87 15.92
C ALA A 1133 59.96 -13.85 16.53
N GLU A 1134 59.79 -15.02 15.92
CA GLU A 1134 58.90 -16.07 16.43
C GLU A 1134 59.40 -16.67 17.75
N GLU A 1135 60.70 -16.95 17.85
CA GLU A 1135 61.36 -17.49 19.06
C GLU A 1135 61.23 -16.52 20.25
N GLU A 1136 61.46 -15.23 20.00
CA GLU A 1136 61.36 -14.17 21.02
C GLU A 1136 59.91 -13.69 21.25
N HIS A 1137 58.94 -14.24 20.52
CA HIS A 1137 57.54 -13.82 20.54
C HIS A 1137 57.34 -12.31 20.31
N SER A 1138 58.22 -11.71 19.50
CA SER A 1138 58.27 -10.26 19.26
C SER A 1138 57.77 -9.93 17.85
N PRO A 1139 57.04 -8.81 17.67
CA PRO A 1139 56.79 -8.29 16.31
C PRO A 1139 58.10 -7.78 15.68
N ALA A 1140 58.15 -7.78 14.34
CA ALA A 1140 59.31 -7.33 13.58
C ALA A 1140 58.92 -6.67 12.24
N MET A 1141 59.83 -5.89 11.67
CA MET A 1141 59.71 -5.32 10.32
C MET A 1141 60.84 -5.85 9.44
N LEU A 1142 60.49 -6.38 8.26
CA LEU A 1142 61.44 -6.73 7.22
C LEU A 1142 61.64 -5.51 6.32
N GLN A 1143 62.82 -4.92 6.32
CA GLN A 1143 63.17 -3.78 5.48
C GLN A 1143 63.91 -4.23 4.21
N ILE A 1144 63.57 -3.62 3.08
CA ILE A 1144 64.27 -3.85 1.82
C ILE A 1144 64.88 -2.52 1.39
N HIS A 1145 66.21 -2.46 1.41
CA HIS A 1145 66.99 -1.32 0.92
C HIS A 1145 66.99 -1.26 -0.63
N PRO A 1146 67.13 -0.09 -1.28
CA PRO A 1146 67.09 0.00 -2.74
C PRO A 1146 68.16 -0.84 -3.45
N ALA A 1147 69.34 -1.00 -2.84
CA ALA A 1147 70.40 -1.88 -3.35
C ALA A 1147 69.98 -3.36 -3.33
N ALA A 1148 69.31 -3.80 -2.26
CA ALA A 1148 68.77 -5.16 -2.15
C ALA A 1148 67.64 -5.39 -3.15
N PHE A 1149 66.78 -4.40 -3.36
CA PHE A 1149 65.73 -4.46 -4.37
C PHE A 1149 66.27 -4.51 -5.80
N LYS A 1150 67.33 -3.74 -6.10
CA LYS A 1150 67.96 -3.72 -7.42
C LYS A 1150 68.52 -5.08 -7.83
N GLU A 1151 69.12 -5.82 -6.89
CA GLU A 1151 69.69 -7.15 -7.13
C GLU A 1151 68.63 -8.27 -7.00
N GLY A 1152 67.74 -8.20 -6.02
CA GLY A 1152 66.76 -9.25 -5.70
C GLY A 1152 65.40 -9.14 -6.40
N GLY A 1153 65.04 -7.95 -6.87
CA GLY A 1153 63.81 -7.64 -7.60
C GLY A 1153 62.50 -8.05 -6.91
N VAL A 1154 61.44 -8.17 -7.71
CA VAL A 1154 60.10 -8.64 -7.29
C VAL A 1154 60.11 -10.00 -6.55
N PRO A 1155 60.97 -10.99 -6.90
CA PRO A 1155 61.05 -12.24 -6.16
C PRO A 1155 61.40 -12.06 -4.68
N LEU A 1156 62.36 -11.19 -4.36
CA LEU A 1156 62.74 -10.92 -2.96
C LEU A 1156 61.55 -10.31 -2.18
N VAL A 1157 60.86 -9.34 -2.78
CA VAL A 1157 59.67 -8.71 -2.19
C VAL A 1157 58.56 -9.74 -1.93
N SER A 1158 58.31 -10.62 -2.90
CA SER A 1158 57.30 -11.67 -2.79
C SER A 1158 57.64 -12.67 -1.68
N CYS A 1159 58.92 -13.01 -1.51
CA CYS A 1159 59.39 -13.85 -0.41
C CYS A 1159 59.16 -13.17 0.95
N CYS A 1160 59.50 -11.89 1.10
CA CYS A 1160 59.26 -11.14 2.34
C CYS A 1160 57.77 -11.09 2.70
N ILE A 1161 56.90 -10.79 1.73
CA ILE A 1161 55.44 -10.71 1.95
C ILE A 1161 54.89 -12.09 2.34
N SER A 1162 55.30 -13.13 1.61
CA SER A 1162 54.87 -14.51 1.89
C SER A 1162 55.33 -14.97 3.27
N ALA A 1163 56.58 -14.69 3.65
CA ALA A 1163 57.11 -15.02 4.97
C ALA A 1163 56.38 -14.28 6.09
N ALA A 1164 56.14 -12.96 5.91
CA ALA A 1164 55.37 -12.15 6.85
C ALA A 1164 53.93 -12.68 7.06
N GLN A 1165 53.27 -13.12 5.99
CA GLN A 1165 51.92 -13.70 6.05
C GLN A 1165 51.87 -15.07 6.74
N GLN A 1166 52.96 -15.82 6.72
CA GLN A 1166 53.06 -17.17 7.30
C GLN A 1166 53.57 -17.16 8.75
N ALA A 1167 54.20 -16.07 9.19
CA ALA A 1167 54.76 -15.93 10.51
C ALA A 1167 53.73 -16.05 11.64
N SER A 1168 54.16 -16.63 12.75
CA SER A 1168 53.40 -16.82 13.98
C SER A 1168 53.49 -15.63 14.95
N VAL A 1169 54.19 -14.56 14.57
CA VAL A 1169 54.21 -13.24 15.22
C VAL A 1169 53.91 -12.15 14.19
N PRO A 1170 53.49 -10.93 14.59
CA PRO A 1170 53.19 -9.87 13.63
C PRO A 1170 54.44 -9.40 12.89
N ILE A 1171 54.44 -9.47 11.55
CA ILE A 1171 55.54 -9.02 10.71
C ILE A 1171 55.00 -8.18 9.55
N THR A 1172 55.63 -7.04 9.27
CA THR A 1172 55.32 -6.20 8.11
C THR A 1172 56.54 -5.99 7.23
N VAL A 1173 56.33 -5.67 5.95
CA VAL A 1173 57.39 -5.42 4.97
C VAL A 1173 57.45 -3.94 4.62
N HIS A 1174 58.64 -3.35 4.78
CA HIS A 1174 58.92 -1.93 4.59
C HIS A 1174 59.96 -1.72 3.48
N PHE A 1175 59.76 -0.70 2.65
CA PHE A 1175 60.77 -0.26 1.69
C PHE A 1175 61.56 0.92 2.26
N ASP A 1176 62.86 0.74 2.43
CA ASP A 1176 63.76 1.67 3.12
C ASP A 1176 64.41 2.65 2.12
N HIS A 1177 64.68 3.89 2.53
CA HIS A 1177 65.46 4.89 1.76
C HIS A 1177 65.07 5.10 0.28
N GLY A 1178 63.78 5.27 -0.01
CA GLY A 1178 63.32 5.57 -1.37
C GLY A 1178 63.66 6.99 -1.81
N ALA A 1179 64.77 7.17 -2.53
CA ALA A 1179 65.25 8.50 -2.94
C ALA A 1179 64.58 9.08 -4.20
N TRP A 1180 64.12 8.24 -5.13
CA TRP A 1180 63.64 8.71 -6.44
C TRP A 1180 62.15 8.43 -6.67
N LYS A 1181 61.45 9.41 -7.27
CA LYS A 1181 60.00 9.33 -7.54
C LYS A 1181 59.61 8.12 -8.38
N HIS A 1182 60.41 7.79 -9.40
CA HIS A 1182 60.08 6.70 -10.32
C HIS A 1182 60.13 5.32 -9.64
N ASP A 1183 61.16 5.09 -8.82
CA ASP A 1183 61.32 3.86 -8.05
C ASP A 1183 60.17 3.68 -7.05
N LEU A 1184 59.83 4.72 -6.29
CA LEU A 1184 58.76 4.63 -5.30
C LEU A 1184 57.37 4.40 -5.90
N VAL A 1185 57.09 4.91 -7.10
CA VAL A 1185 55.83 4.63 -7.80
C VAL A 1185 55.72 3.14 -8.12
N GLU A 1186 56.80 2.52 -8.60
CA GLU A 1186 56.85 1.09 -8.89
C GLU A 1186 56.72 0.25 -7.61
N ILE A 1187 57.40 0.65 -6.52
CA ILE A 1187 57.36 -0.04 -5.23
C ILE A 1187 55.94 -0.05 -4.61
N ILE A 1188 55.19 1.05 -4.72
CA ILE A 1188 53.80 1.14 -4.21
C ILE A 1188 52.86 0.14 -4.91
N ASP A 1189 53.23 -0.38 -6.09
CA ASP A 1189 52.47 -1.41 -6.80
C ASP A 1189 52.85 -2.85 -6.41
N LEU A 1190 53.95 -3.05 -5.66
CA LEU A 1190 54.55 -4.37 -5.40
C LEU A 1190 54.16 -5.03 -4.07
N GLY A 1191 53.20 -4.46 -3.33
CA GLY A 1191 52.58 -5.09 -2.16
C GLY A 1191 53.30 -4.87 -0.83
N PHE A 1192 54.15 -3.86 -0.73
CA PHE A 1192 54.72 -3.39 0.55
C PHE A 1192 53.63 -2.89 1.51
N HIS A 1193 53.91 -2.95 2.82
CA HIS A 1193 52.98 -2.46 3.86
C HIS A 1193 53.28 -1.00 4.26
N SER A 1194 54.53 -0.58 4.08
CA SER A 1194 54.97 0.80 4.31
C SER A 1194 56.21 1.13 3.45
N VAL A 1195 56.45 2.42 3.22
CA VAL A 1195 57.60 2.93 2.44
C VAL A 1195 58.21 4.15 3.12
N MET A 1196 59.51 4.34 2.95
CA MET A 1196 60.23 5.54 3.36
C MET A 1196 60.52 6.42 2.14
N ALA A 1197 60.03 7.66 2.19
CA ALA A 1197 60.36 8.70 1.21
C ALA A 1197 61.58 9.49 1.69
N ASP A 1198 62.74 9.17 1.11
CA ASP A 1198 64.00 9.85 1.42
C ASP A 1198 64.23 11.04 0.47
N GLY A 1199 63.69 12.19 0.85
CA GLY A 1199 63.93 13.46 0.17
C GLY A 1199 65.10 14.25 0.74
N SER A 1200 65.93 13.66 1.60
CA SER A 1200 66.96 14.35 2.39
C SER A 1200 68.02 15.06 1.53
N HIS A 1201 68.18 14.61 0.29
CA HIS A 1201 69.05 15.19 -0.75
C HIS A 1201 68.49 16.43 -1.44
N LEU A 1202 67.19 16.69 -1.28
CA LEU A 1202 66.49 17.81 -1.92
C LEU A 1202 66.48 19.05 -1.01
N PRO A 1203 66.39 20.27 -1.58
CA PRO A 1203 66.02 21.46 -0.81
C PRO A 1203 64.72 21.22 -0.03
N PHE A 1204 64.60 21.80 1.16
CA PHE A 1204 63.48 21.52 2.08
C PHE A 1204 62.08 21.64 1.46
N GLU A 1205 61.83 22.66 0.64
CA GLU A 1205 60.55 22.83 -0.06
C GLU A 1205 60.29 21.76 -1.13
N GLU A 1206 61.35 21.30 -1.80
CA GLU A 1206 61.28 20.22 -2.77
C GLU A 1206 61.11 18.85 -2.10
N ASN A 1207 61.75 18.63 -0.94
CA ASN A 1207 61.55 17.44 -0.10
C ASN A 1207 60.09 17.33 0.35
N ILE A 1208 59.49 18.43 0.85
CA ILE A 1208 58.06 18.44 1.21
C ILE A 1208 57.19 18.07 0.01
N SER A 1209 57.49 18.65 -1.16
CA SER A 1209 56.74 18.38 -2.39
C SER A 1209 56.90 16.94 -2.86
N PHE A 1210 58.09 16.36 -2.72
CA PHE A 1210 58.39 14.96 -3.00
C PHE A 1210 57.63 14.02 -2.06
N THR A 1211 57.78 14.22 -0.75
CA THR A 1211 57.13 13.42 0.29
C THR A 1211 55.60 13.49 0.13
N LYS A 1212 55.03 14.68 -0.05
CA LYS A 1212 53.59 14.86 -0.26
C LYS A 1212 53.05 14.05 -1.45
N PHE A 1213 53.80 14.03 -2.56
CA PHE A 1213 53.42 13.27 -3.74
C PHE A 1213 53.38 11.76 -3.46
N ILE A 1214 54.40 11.23 -2.78
CA ILE A 1214 54.47 9.81 -2.41
C ILE A 1214 53.39 9.45 -1.39
N THR A 1215 53.15 10.30 -0.38
CA THR A 1215 52.08 10.13 0.61
C THR A 1215 50.71 10.02 -0.04
N GLN A 1216 50.41 10.86 -1.04
CA GLN A 1216 49.13 10.78 -1.76
C GLN A 1216 48.94 9.44 -2.48
N LEU A 1217 50.00 8.92 -3.11
CA LEU A 1217 49.95 7.63 -3.81
C LEU A 1217 49.85 6.45 -2.86
N ALA A 1218 50.64 6.44 -1.78
CA ALA A 1218 50.65 5.39 -0.78
C ALA A 1218 49.33 5.33 0.01
N HIS A 1219 48.77 6.47 0.42
CA HIS A 1219 47.47 6.51 1.12
C HIS A 1219 46.31 6.04 0.26
N ALA A 1220 46.37 6.19 -1.06
CA ALA A 1220 45.36 5.62 -1.97
C ALA A 1220 45.31 4.08 -1.90
N LYS A 1221 46.34 3.45 -1.33
CA LYS A 1221 46.46 2.00 -1.11
C LYS A 1221 46.55 1.59 0.36
N ASP A 1222 46.21 2.49 1.28
CA ASP A 1222 46.26 2.25 2.73
C ASP A 1222 47.67 1.87 3.26
N MET A 1223 48.73 2.39 2.62
CA MET A 1223 50.13 2.19 3.03
C MET A 1223 50.65 3.34 3.88
N LEU A 1224 51.47 3.05 4.89
CA LEU A 1224 52.13 4.06 5.73
C LEU A 1224 53.37 4.63 5.03
N VAL A 1225 53.59 5.94 5.16
CA VAL A 1225 54.80 6.62 4.66
C VAL A 1225 55.64 7.16 5.81
N GLU A 1226 56.91 6.79 5.84
CA GLU A 1226 57.95 7.43 6.63
C GLU A 1226 58.64 8.51 5.80
N ALA A 1227 59.00 9.65 6.40
CA ALA A 1227 59.56 10.80 5.68
C ALA A 1227 60.91 11.22 6.27
N GLU A 1228 61.94 11.25 5.44
CA GLU A 1228 63.28 11.70 5.86
C GLU A 1228 63.51 13.17 5.50
N LEU A 1229 63.43 14.05 6.50
CA LEU A 1229 63.51 15.50 6.33
C LEU A 1229 64.93 16.09 6.55
N GLY A 1230 65.82 15.37 7.21
CA GLY A 1230 67.19 15.78 7.53
C GLY A 1230 68.22 14.75 7.07
N ARG A 1231 69.52 15.02 7.30
CA ARG A 1231 70.63 14.09 7.02
C ARG A 1231 71.53 13.98 8.24
N LEU A 1232 71.87 12.78 8.66
CA LEU A 1232 72.87 12.54 9.71
C LEU A 1232 74.26 12.29 9.08
N SER A 1233 75.34 12.68 9.75
CA SER A 1233 76.70 12.38 9.28
C SER A 1233 77.02 10.90 9.49
N GLY A 1234 77.56 10.23 8.46
CA GLY A 1234 77.85 8.80 8.53
C GLY A 1234 77.99 8.14 7.16
N THR A 1235 78.35 6.85 7.18
CA THR A 1235 78.33 5.97 6.01
C THR A 1235 77.39 4.81 6.31
N GLU A 1236 76.28 4.73 5.58
CA GLU A 1236 75.33 3.60 5.62
C GLU A 1236 75.14 3.07 4.20
N ASP A 1237 75.32 1.76 4.02
CA ASP A 1237 74.98 0.99 2.81
C ASP A 1237 75.26 1.72 1.47
N ASP A 1238 76.51 2.15 1.31
CA ASP A 1238 77.10 2.86 0.15
C ASP A 1238 76.72 4.36 -0.03
N LEU A 1239 76.00 4.96 0.92
CA LEU A 1239 75.75 6.40 1.01
C LEU A 1239 76.63 7.03 2.10
N THR A 1240 77.53 7.93 1.72
CA THR A 1240 78.36 8.72 2.65
C THR A 1240 77.86 10.15 2.70
N VAL A 1241 77.43 10.60 3.88
CA VAL A 1241 77.11 12.00 4.15
C VAL A 1241 78.28 12.64 4.90
N GLU A 1242 78.96 13.56 4.22
CA GLU A 1242 80.05 14.34 4.80
C GLU A 1242 79.55 15.22 5.96
N GLU A 1243 80.40 15.44 6.97
CA GLU A 1243 80.01 16.09 8.24
C GLU A 1243 79.47 17.53 8.05
N TYR A 1244 79.85 18.20 6.97
CA TYR A 1244 79.36 19.55 6.62
C TYR A 1244 77.98 19.55 5.91
N GLU A 1245 77.53 18.40 5.39
CA GLU A 1245 76.21 18.24 4.77
C GLU A 1245 75.15 17.73 5.77
N ALA A 1246 75.57 17.27 6.94
CA ALA A 1246 74.69 16.82 8.00
C ALA A 1246 73.81 17.96 8.53
N LYS A 1247 72.50 17.73 8.56
CA LYS A 1247 71.48 18.61 9.11
C LYS A 1247 70.56 17.78 9.98
N PHE A 1248 70.60 18.01 11.29
CA PHE A 1248 69.58 17.47 12.18
C PHE A 1248 68.19 17.93 11.76
N THR A 1249 67.22 17.02 11.85
CA THR A 1249 65.81 17.33 11.59
C THR A 1249 65.33 18.43 12.54
N ASP A 1250 64.95 19.59 12.00
CA ASP A 1250 64.41 20.72 12.77
C ASP A 1250 62.95 20.44 13.15
N VAL A 1251 62.64 20.49 14.44
CA VAL A 1251 61.29 20.25 14.98
C VAL A 1251 60.24 21.18 14.37
N ASN A 1252 60.60 22.41 14.02
CA ASN A 1252 59.71 23.36 13.36
C ASN A 1252 59.45 22.96 11.90
N GLN A 1253 60.46 22.42 11.22
CA GLN A 1253 60.36 21.89 9.87
C GLN A 1253 59.47 20.64 9.83
N VAL A 1254 59.55 19.76 10.84
CA VAL A 1254 58.64 18.62 11.00
C VAL A 1254 57.19 19.08 11.13
N ARG A 1255 56.90 20.05 12.03
CA ARG A 1255 55.54 20.60 12.19
C ARG A 1255 54.99 21.22 10.89
N PHE A 1256 55.85 21.90 10.14
CA PHE A 1256 55.49 22.48 8.85
C PHE A 1256 55.22 21.40 7.80
N CYS A 1257 56.01 20.32 7.77
CA CYS A 1257 55.80 19.18 6.88
C CYS A 1257 54.49 18.44 7.18
N LEU A 1258 54.21 18.12 8.45
CA LEU A 1258 52.97 17.45 8.88
C LEU A 1258 51.70 18.19 8.41
N THR A 1259 51.72 19.52 8.51
CA THR A 1259 50.58 20.36 8.11
C THR A 1259 50.39 20.43 6.60
N ASN A 1260 51.48 20.44 5.82
CA ASN A 1260 51.43 20.71 4.38
C ASN A 1260 51.49 19.45 3.48
N ALA A 1261 52.04 18.34 3.99
CA ALA A 1261 52.19 17.07 3.27
C ALA A 1261 51.09 16.03 3.57
N MET A 1262 50.09 16.37 4.41
CA MET A 1262 49.02 15.45 4.86
C MET A 1262 49.56 14.17 5.51
N ILE A 1263 50.58 14.31 6.34
CA ILE A 1263 51.18 13.22 7.10
C ILE A 1263 50.66 13.29 8.53
N HIS A 1264 50.12 12.18 9.05
CA HIS A 1264 49.84 12.06 10.49
C HIS A 1264 51.14 11.73 11.21
N ALA A 1265 51.53 12.54 12.21
CA ALA A 1265 52.63 12.19 13.10
C ALA A 1265 52.18 11.07 14.05
N PHE A 1266 52.99 10.03 14.14
CA PHE A 1266 53.00 9.09 15.26
C PHE A 1266 54.14 9.47 16.19
#